data_AF-A0A4S8RY89-F1
#
_entry.id   AF-A0A4S8RY89-F1
#
_cell.length_a   1.000
_cell.length_b   1.000
_cell.length_c   1.000
_cell.angle_alpha   90.00
_cell.angle_beta   90.00
_cell.angle_gamma   90.00
#
_symmetry.space_group_name_H-M   'P 1'
#
loop_
_entity.id
_entity.type
_entity.pdbx_description
1 polymer ?
#
loop_
_entity_poly.entity_id
_entity_poly.type
_entity_poly.pdbx_seq_one_letter_code
_entity_poly.pdbx_strand_id
1 'polypeptide(L)'
;MEKNTFLDFGRRILYGLFPVLGLAIFLIMTSFDGAPASTTKSLVVVDMYTDADGDGVPDYIDIDDDNDGILDSVEDNNLDGDNDPLTNPYDKDSDGIPNHLDIDSDGDGILDNIEGQSSSNYIAPSGIDANNNGLDDAYENDGKLGIEPINTDRYNGGNGFLPDYLDVDSDIDGIRDNVEAQSFKDYVGPSGTDSNANGLDDAYEGAYGFGIIPLDSDEDGIPDYRDFDSDNDGIKDKVEAQTSEGYIPPSDDKNCNDIDDAYEDGLNPIDTDSDSIPDYRDIDSDNDGILDNVESQTIQDYVAPSGIDDNGDGMDDVYGLGGIDPINSDADSLPDFRDIDSDDDGIPDNVEAQSTAGYILPNNDDAATYESNDGLNSAYLGGLDPEDTDGDGTPDYLDEDSDDDLVADNNEGNDFNYDGIPDWTYTGTDTDNDGLDDGYEGSDVNDGYDVNDEIEDPATDLPDTDGTEDVNYRDIDDDGDGIDTPDEDANEDGDPTNDDTDEDGTPDYLDPDSGGGDDTDGDGVTDDDEEEDGTDPSDACDFILANQTVEPSSEWKTSDCDGDGVTNEDEKEDGTDPLDPCDYNPDHVTLPQSGDYLTADCDGDGVTNEDEEEDGTDPNDACDFVLDSQTLDPSSTWNTSDCDGDGVTNEDEKEDGTDPLDPCDYNPDHVTLPQSGDYLTADCDGDGVTNEDEEEDGTDPNDACDFVLDSQTVDPSSTWNTADCDGDGVTNEDEIEDGTDPLDPCDYNPESITLEPSPEWKELDCDGDGNPNGTDPNPLEASAADDSGSTPALTEVAINILENDDYLPNNNENNVGVTSLSRIGGTAAGVVSFDPETGFMTYTPTELESNSTVTVVYQVCNVLPDPNVCATATVTIEVGANTIDAVDDSYTGNGDIADSDVLSNDTLNGEPATLLNVILTSTSTDELTINPDGSVSVNPGTAEGTYTITYTICEIANVDNCDTATVTVEVADGMANAIDAVDDSYTGNGDIADSDVLSNDTLNGEAVTLADVILTSTPTDELTINPDGSVSVNPGTAEGIYSITYTICEIDNVENCDTATVTVEVTEGMANVIDAVDDFYNEEAGGGVIPNANVLLNDRLDGEEVNLVDVILTSDPTNSLMINDDGTITVASEITAGEYTIEYTICEAGNPENCDTATVTVIIEEIEVNQMVTPNGDLKNDFLFIRGVSKIKSSTLQIFNRWGVAVYEGKNYDNVRNVFDGRSRGRSSLSVNDYLPAGVYFYIFNYETEKGSFTDTDYIYISR
;
A
#
# COMPACT_ATOMS: atom_id res chain seq x y z
N MET A 1 11.71 1.25 67.94
CA MET A 1 12.44 0.01 68.25
C MET A 1 11.88 -0.65 69.52
N GLU A 2 10.72 -1.31 69.45
CA GLU A 2 10.38 -2.36 70.42
C GLU A 2 9.21 -3.22 69.92
N LYS A 3 8.95 -4.30 70.67
CA LYS A 3 7.97 -5.37 70.46
C LYS A 3 6.51 -4.90 70.39
N ASN A 4 5.67 -5.82 69.89
CA ASN A 4 4.25 -6.03 70.25
C ASN A 4 3.23 -4.98 69.75
N THR A 5 2.38 -5.43 68.83
CA THR A 5 0.89 -5.40 68.87
C THR A 5 0.20 -4.31 69.72
N PHE A 6 -0.79 -3.60 69.14
CA PHE A 6 -2.22 -3.62 69.57
C PHE A 6 -3.11 -2.63 68.77
N LEU A 7 -4.24 -3.13 68.24
CA LEU A 7 -5.61 -2.54 68.29
C LEU A 7 -5.88 -1.15 67.61
N ASP A 8 -7.12 -0.78 67.22
CA ASP A 8 -8.44 -1.45 67.14
C ASP A 8 -9.41 -0.63 66.24
N PHE A 9 -10.40 -1.32 65.64
CA PHE A 9 -11.82 -0.93 65.42
C PHE A 9 -12.22 0.53 65.07
N GLY A 10 -13.14 0.79 64.13
CA GLY A 10 -14.08 -0.08 63.38
C GLY A 10 -15.55 0.33 63.60
N ARG A 11 -16.52 -0.36 62.96
CA ARG A 11 -17.86 -0.79 63.48
C ARG A 11 -18.90 -1.04 62.34
N ARG A 12 -19.83 -2.03 62.38
CA ARG A 12 -20.11 -3.17 63.30
C ARG A 12 -21.37 -3.99 62.85
N ILE A 13 -21.54 -5.22 63.40
CA ILE A 13 -22.80 -6.03 63.59
C ILE A 13 -23.16 -6.96 62.40
N LEU A 14 -23.32 -8.31 62.52
CA LEU A 14 -23.19 -9.26 63.66
C LEU A 14 -23.17 -10.77 63.27
N TYR A 15 -22.45 -11.61 64.05
CA TYR A 15 -22.55 -13.09 64.30
C TYR A 15 -22.86 -14.11 63.16
N GLY A 16 -22.18 -15.26 63.01
CA GLY A 16 -20.93 -15.74 63.64
C GLY A 16 -20.76 -17.27 63.84
N LEU A 17 -19.49 -17.69 63.96
CA LEU A 17 -18.91 -18.87 64.65
C LEU A 17 -18.68 -20.26 63.95
N PHE A 18 -17.38 -20.52 63.69
CA PHE A 18 -16.55 -21.69 64.12
C PHE A 18 -16.48 -23.00 63.24
N PRO A 19 -15.35 -23.76 63.24
CA PRO A 19 -14.46 -23.80 62.05
C PRO A 19 -13.62 -25.11 61.80
N VAL A 20 -12.62 -25.03 60.90
CA VAL A 20 -11.26 -25.70 60.94
C VAL A 20 -11.07 -27.19 60.53
N LEU A 21 -10.12 -27.38 59.58
CA LEU A 21 -9.25 -28.54 59.23
C LEU A 21 -9.84 -29.92 58.84
N GLY A 22 -9.34 -30.52 57.75
CA GLY A 22 -9.50 -31.96 57.48
C GLY A 22 -8.90 -32.52 56.19
N LEU A 23 -7.62 -32.89 56.20
CA LEU A 23 -6.96 -33.71 55.17
C LEU A 23 -7.57 -35.13 55.09
N ALA A 24 -8.18 -35.55 53.97
CA ALA A 24 -8.33 -36.97 53.57
C ALA A 24 -8.92 -37.21 52.16
N ILE A 25 -8.17 -37.94 51.33
CA ILE A 25 -8.68 -38.71 50.18
C ILE A 25 -9.56 -39.87 50.70
N PHE A 26 -10.81 -40.03 50.23
CA PHE A 26 -11.37 -41.32 49.79
C PHE A 26 -12.77 -41.24 49.12
N LEU A 27 -12.75 -41.24 47.79
CA LEU A 27 -13.53 -42.12 46.89
C LEU A 27 -14.53 -43.10 47.55
N ILE A 28 -15.85 -42.90 47.36
CA ILE A 28 -16.87 -43.99 47.36
C ILE A 28 -17.96 -43.69 46.31
N MET A 29 -17.87 -44.33 45.14
CA MET A 29 -19.06 -44.82 44.44
C MET A 29 -19.69 -45.97 45.24
N THR A 30 -21.01 -46.10 45.24
CA THR A 30 -21.68 -47.39 45.50
C THR A 30 -22.31 -47.91 44.21
N SER A 31 -21.85 -49.08 43.79
CA SER A 31 -22.14 -49.74 42.51
C SER A 31 -23.46 -50.51 42.47
N PHE A 32 -23.79 -51.02 41.27
CA PHE A 32 -24.18 -52.40 40.90
C PHE A 32 -24.92 -52.29 39.54
N ASP A 33 -24.62 -53.03 38.46
CA ASP A 33 -23.84 -54.27 38.29
C ASP A 33 -23.48 -54.47 36.78
N GLY A 34 -22.35 -55.12 36.44
CA GLY A 34 -22.05 -55.61 35.07
C GLY A 34 -20.77 -55.09 34.38
N ALA A 35 -19.80 -55.98 34.11
CA ALA A 35 -18.47 -55.69 33.55
C ALA A 35 -18.23 -56.47 32.22
N PRO A 36 -17.05 -56.45 31.56
CA PRO A 36 -15.91 -55.52 31.64
C PRO A 36 -15.35 -55.04 30.26
N ALA A 37 -14.52 -53.99 30.25
CA ALA A 37 -13.40 -53.84 29.32
C ALA A 37 -12.18 -53.28 30.06
N SER A 38 -10.98 -53.61 29.59
CA SER A 38 -9.70 -53.30 30.23
C SER A 38 -8.62 -53.32 29.16
N THR A 39 -7.77 -52.29 29.10
CA THR A 39 -6.30 -52.38 28.92
C THR A 39 -5.71 -50.98 29.05
N THR A 40 -4.60 -50.88 29.78
CA THR A 40 -3.69 -49.72 29.78
C THR A 40 -2.80 -49.72 28.53
N LYS A 41 -2.86 -48.68 27.71
CA LYS A 41 -1.68 -48.15 27.00
C LYS A 41 -1.08 -47.10 27.96
N SER A 42 0.17 -47.14 28.41
CA SER A 42 1.44 -47.23 27.67
C SER A 42 1.62 -46.03 26.77
N LEU A 43 2.43 -45.08 27.25
CA LEU A 43 3.02 -44.01 26.45
C LEU A 43 3.64 -44.64 25.20
N VAL A 44 3.18 -44.18 24.04
CA VAL A 44 3.88 -44.28 22.77
C VAL A 44 4.10 -42.82 22.43
N VAL A 45 5.36 -42.39 22.45
CA VAL A 45 5.74 -41.19 21.70
C VAL A 45 5.70 -41.68 20.26
N VAL A 46 4.77 -41.12 19.50
CA VAL A 46 4.86 -41.06 18.05
C VAL A 46 5.23 -39.61 17.84
N ASP A 47 6.49 -39.35 17.47
CA ASP A 47 6.77 -38.11 16.77
C ASP A 47 6.09 -38.33 15.41
N MET A 48 4.95 -37.66 15.23
CA MET A 48 4.32 -37.54 13.93
C MET A 48 5.03 -36.38 13.25
N TYR A 49 5.28 -36.54 11.95
CA TYR A 49 5.42 -35.41 11.06
C TYR A 49 4.08 -34.68 11.13
N THR A 50 4.09 -33.50 11.72
CA THR A 50 3.06 -32.48 11.54
C THR A 50 3.29 -31.81 10.18
N ASP A 51 2.22 -31.16 9.72
CA ASP A 51 1.88 -30.73 8.35
C ASP A 51 0.56 -29.98 8.61
N ALA A 52 0.68 -28.71 9.03
CA ALA A 52 -0.38 -27.97 9.73
C ALA A 52 -1.39 -27.36 8.75
N ASP A 53 -0.93 -26.60 7.77
CA ASP A 53 -1.72 -26.06 6.65
C ASP A 53 -2.26 -27.18 5.72
N GLY A 54 -1.50 -28.27 5.56
CA GLY A 54 -1.82 -29.42 4.71
C GLY A 54 -1.31 -29.36 3.27
N ASP A 55 -0.34 -28.52 2.90
CA ASP A 55 0.21 -28.50 1.52
C ASP A 55 1.01 -29.78 1.18
N GLY A 56 1.64 -30.38 2.20
CA GLY A 56 2.46 -31.59 2.13
C GLY A 56 3.97 -31.41 2.35
N VAL A 57 4.43 -30.21 2.69
CA VAL A 57 5.68 -29.90 3.39
C VAL A 57 5.43 -30.11 4.90
N PRO A 58 6.36 -30.74 5.66
CA PRO A 58 6.16 -30.93 7.10
C PRO A 58 6.88 -29.86 7.92
N ASP A 59 6.23 -29.35 8.97
CA ASP A 59 6.58 -28.10 9.69
C ASP A 59 8.09 -27.83 9.87
N TYR A 60 8.83 -28.84 10.33
CA TYR A 60 10.28 -28.72 10.57
C TYR A 60 11.16 -28.50 9.31
N ILE A 61 10.56 -28.45 8.12
CA ILE A 61 11.16 -28.10 6.82
C ILE A 61 10.56 -26.81 6.27
N ASP A 62 9.33 -26.49 6.69
CA ASP A 62 8.59 -25.32 6.28
C ASP A 62 9.28 -24.02 6.71
N ILE A 63 8.76 -22.91 6.19
CA ILE A 63 9.14 -21.54 6.55
C ILE A 63 7.93 -20.62 6.74
N ASP A 64 6.72 -21.15 6.55
CA ASP A 64 5.40 -20.53 6.57
C ASP A 64 4.39 -21.64 6.97
N ASP A 65 4.40 -22.01 8.25
CA ASP A 65 3.79 -23.23 8.81
C ASP A 65 2.24 -23.29 8.67
N ASP A 66 1.55 -22.16 8.45
CA ASP A 66 0.09 -22.07 8.26
C ASP A 66 -0.37 -21.51 6.88
N ASN A 67 0.55 -21.03 6.04
CA ASN A 67 0.35 -20.60 4.66
C ASN A 67 -0.45 -19.29 4.52
N ASP A 68 -0.32 -18.38 5.49
CA ASP A 68 -0.85 -17.02 5.40
C ASP A 68 0.03 -16.15 4.46
N GLY A 69 1.34 -16.39 4.42
CA GLY A 69 2.34 -15.67 3.62
C GLY A 69 3.30 -14.79 4.43
N ILE A 70 3.07 -14.64 5.73
CA ILE A 70 4.07 -14.25 6.72
C ILE A 70 5.01 -15.46 6.91
N LEU A 71 6.19 -15.26 7.52
CA LEU A 71 7.12 -16.35 7.76
C LEU A 71 7.20 -16.61 9.27
N ASP A 72 7.39 -17.85 9.70
CA ASP A 72 7.56 -18.19 11.14
C ASP A 72 8.65 -17.35 11.82
N SER A 73 9.64 -16.91 11.02
CA SER A 73 10.79 -16.10 11.46
C SER A 73 10.52 -14.59 11.62
N VAL A 74 9.35 -14.13 11.17
CA VAL A 74 8.79 -12.78 11.39
C VAL A 74 7.92 -12.79 12.66
N GLU A 75 7.14 -13.84 12.84
CA GLU A 75 6.21 -14.00 13.97
C GLU A 75 6.91 -14.47 15.26
N ASP A 76 7.98 -15.27 15.14
CA ASP A 76 8.89 -15.54 16.26
C ASP A 76 9.68 -14.29 16.65
N ASN A 77 9.13 -13.56 17.61
CA ASN A 77 9.80 -12.49 18.37
C ASN A 77 11.13 -12.91 19.06
N ASN A 78 11.51 -14.19 19.01
CA ASN A 78 12.82 -14.77 19.36
C ASN A 78 13.30 -14.35 20.76
N LEU A 79 12.36 -14.38 21.71
CA LEU A 79 12.52 -13.79 23.05
C LEU A 79 13.56 -14.51 23.92
N ASP A 80 13.96 -15.73 23.58
CA ASP A 80 15.01 -16.48 24.28
C ASP A 80 16.35 -16.60 23.52
N GLY A 81 16.36 -16.29 22.22
CA GLY A 81 17.55 -15.98 21.44
C GLY A 81 18.23 -17.17 20.76
N ASP A 82 17.50 -18.24 20.42
CA ASP A 82 18.01 -19.34 19.59
C ASP A 82 17.46 -19.41 18.15
N ASN A 83 16.47 -18.58 17.79
CA ASN A 83 15.99 -18.36 16.42
C ASN A 83 15.35 -19.61 15.79
N ASP A 84 14.52 -20.29 16.57
CA ASP A 84 13.85 -21.56 16.30
C ASP A 84 12.39 -21.42 16.83
N PRO A 85 11.40 -21.14 15.97
CA PRO A 85 10.00 -20.85 16.35
C PRO A 85 9.36 -21.95 17.23
N LEU A 86 9.81 -23.19 17.02
CA LEU A 86 9.38 -24.37 17.77
C LEU A 86 9.84 -24.37 19.25
N THR A 87 10.68 -23.42 19.67
CA THR A 87 11.17 -23.27 21.04
C THR A 87 10.61 -22.05 21.76
N ASN A 88 9.61 -22.31 22.62
CA ASN A 88 8.88 -21.27 23.37
C ASN A 88 8.14 -20.30 22.40
N PRO A 89 7.22 -20.84 21.58
CA PRO A 89 6.43 -20.04 20.65
C PRO A 89 5.71 -18.86 21.34
N TYR A 90 5.52 -17.80 20.57
CA TYR A 90 4.56 -16.73 20.86
C TYR A 90 3.14 -17.20 20.51
N ASP A 91 2.16 -16.56 21.14
CA ASP A 91 0.76 -16.97 21.28
C ASP A 91 0.06 -15.70 21.83
N LYS A 92 -0.42 -14.81 20.93
CA LYS A 92 -0.90 -13.44 21.24
C LYS A 92 -2.27 -13.49 21.92
N ASP A 93 -3.26 -14.15 21.31
CA ASP A 93 -4.64 -14.24 21.84
C ASP A 93 -4.76 -15.14 23.11
N SER A 94 -3.83 -16.09 23.31
CA SER A 94 -3.85 -17.11 24.37
C SER A 94 -4.89 -18.25 24.25
N ASP A 95 -5.38 -18.56 23.05
CA ASP A 95 -6.13 -19.78 22.69
C ASP A 95 -5.30 -21.05 23.00
N GLY A 96 -4.02 -21.02 22.66
CA GLY A 96 -3.06 -22.12 22.80
C GLY A 96 -2.55 -22.74 21.50
N ILE A 97 -2.87 -22.15 20.34
CA ILE A 97 -2.19 -22.24 19.05
C ILE A 97 -1.15 -21.09 19.01
N PRO A 98 0.10 -21.38 18.59
CA PRO A 98 1.09 -20.34 18.31
C PRO A 98 0.80 -19.55 17.04
N ASN A 99 1.23 -18.28 16.97
CA ASN A 99 1.09 -17.41 15.78
C ASN A 99 1.43 -18.12 14.45
N HIS A 100 2.66 -18.67 14.28
CA HIS A 100 3.06 -19.46 13.10
C HIS A 100 2.29 -20.78 12.84
N LEU A 101 1.13 -20.98 13.46
CA LEU A 101 0.21 -22.09 13.25
C LEU A 101 -1.26 -21.59 13.28
N ASP A 102 -1.47 -20.28 13.21
CA ASP A 102 -2.68 -19.54 13.54
C ASP A 102 -2.94 -18.46 12.50
N ILE A 103 -4.04 -18.59 11.76
CA ILE A 103 -4.36 -17.67 10.64
C ILE A 103 -5.15 -16.42 11.06
N ASP A 104 -5.37 -16.25 12.37
CA ASP A 104 -6.15 -15.21 13.06
C ASP A 104 -5.44 -14.95 14.42
N SER A 105 -4.18 -14.53 14.34
CA SER A 105 -3.15 -14.59 15.40
C SER A 105 -3.50 -13.89 16.72
N ASP A 106 -4.42 -12.94 16.69
CA ASP A 106 -4.92 -12.22 17.86
C ASP A 106 -6.39 -12.50 18.21
N GLY A 107 -7.07 -13.33 17.39
CA GLY A 107 -8.39 -13.90 17.64
C GLY A 107 -9.55 -12.93 17.40
N ASP A 108 -9.30 -11.92 16.58
CA ASP A 108 -10.22 -10.89 16.14
C ASP A 108 -11.32 -11.44 15.19
N GLY A 109 -10.90 -12.17 14.14
CA GLY A 109 -11.75 -12.74 13.11
C GLY A 109 -11.47 -12.30 11.67
N ILE A 110 -10.62 -11.30 11.45
CA ILE A 110 -9.97 -11.02 10.15
C ILE A 110 -8.93 -12.15 9.92
N LEU A 111 -7.94 -11.99 9.06
CA LEU A 111 -6.95 -13.03 8.74
C LEU A 111 -5.60 -12.36 8.58
N ASP A 112 -4.56 -12.95 9.14
CA ASP A 112 -3.21 -12.37 9.16
C ASP A 112 -2.71 -11.95 7.76
N ASN A 113 -3.11 -12.69 6.72
CA ASN A 113 -2.78 -12.38 5.32
C ASN A 113 -3.51 -11.16 4.73
N ILE A 114 -4.63 -10.74 5.30
CA ILE A 114 -5.39 -9.53 4.96
C ILE A 114 -4.76 -8.34 5.69
N GLU A 115 -4.63 -8.41 7.02
CA GLU A 115 -4.08 -7.31 7.85
C GLU A 115 -2.62 -7.03 7.52
N GLY A 116 -1.80 -8.08 7.30
CA GLY A 116 -0.41 -7.95 6.89
C GLY A 116 -0.18 -7.27 5.52
N GLN A 117 -1.24 -6.88 4.79
CA GLN A 117 -1.16 -6.29 3.44
C GLN A 117 -2.10 -5.07 3.26
N SER A 118 -1.78 -4.24 2.25
CA SER A 118 -2.65 -3.14 1.82
C SER A 118 -3.68 -3.63 0.82
N SER A 119 -4.94 -3.20 0.95
CA SER A 119 -6.05 -3.64 0.08
C SER A 119 -5.76 -3.41 -1.40
N SER A 120 -5.19 -2.24 -1.72
CA SER A 120 -4.80 -1.84 -3.09
C SER A 120 -3.75 -2.74 -3.75
N ASN A 121 -2.94 -3.48 -2.97
CA ASN A 121 -1.88 -4.36 -3.47
C ASN A 121 -1.99 -5.82 -2.97
N TYR A 122 -3.12 -6.21 -2.37
CA TYR A 122 -3.34 -7.52 -1.75
C TYR A 122 -2.92 -8.69 -2.65
N ILE A 123 -1.98 -9.50 -2.17
CA ILE A 123 -1.50 -10.70 -2.85
C ILE A 123 -2.27 -11.90 -2.28
N ALA A 124 -3.21 -12.43 -3.07
CA ALA A 124 -3.89 -13.66 -2.74
C ALA A 124 -2.98 -14.89 -2.98
N PRO A 125 -3.00 -15.91 -2.09
CA PRO A 125 -2.18 -17.12 -2.24
C PRO A 125 -2.57 -17.92 -3.51
N SER A 126 -1.57 -18.46 -4.22
CA SER A 126 -1.79 -19.11 -5.53
C SER A 126 -2.15 -20.60 -5.44
N GLY A 127 -1.89 -21.23 -4.29
CA GLY A 127 -1.94 -22.67 -4.06
C GLY A 127 -0.84 -23.43 -4.81
N ILE A 128 0.34 -22.81 -4.97
CA ILE A 128 1.49 -23.35 -5.71
C ILE A 128 2.77 -23.03 -4.95
N ASP A 129 3.36 -24.04 -4.31
CA ASP A 129 4.80 -24.05 -4.04
C ASP A 129 5.51 -24.89 -5.13
N ALA A 130 6.33 -24.24 -5.96
CA ALA A 130 7.12 -24.89 -7.01
C ALA A 130 8.51 -25.34 -6.56
N ASN A 131 8.98 -24.92 -5.39
CA ASN A 131 10.34 -25.08 -4.90
C ASN A 131 10.47 -26.07 -3.71
N ASN A 132 9.34 -26.37 -3.04
CA ASN A 132 9.15 -27.26 -1.91
C ASN A 132 9.81 -26.76 -0.60
N ASN A 133 9.53 -25.50 -0.28
CA ASN A 133 9.84 -24.81 0.97
C ASN A 133 8.62 -24.46 1.84
N GLY A 134 7.39 -24.62 1.34
CA GLY A 134 6.12 -24.43 2.06
C GLY A 134 5.43 -23.08 1.80
N LEU A 135 6.21 -22.00 1.74
CA LEU A 135 5.77 -20.68 1.27
C LEU A 135 5.20 -20.72 -0.17
N ASP A 136 4.04 -20.09 -0.40
CA ASP A 136 3.44 -20.00 -1.74
C ASP A 136 4.26 -19.14 -2.73
N ASP A 137 4.38 -19.59 -3.99
CA ASP A 137 5.05 -18.90 -5.11
C ASP A 137 4.55 -17.44 -5.28
N ALA A 138 3.33 -17.11 -4.84
CA ALA A 138 2.78 -15.75 -4.86
C ALA A 138 3.64 -14.74 -4.06
N TYR A 139 4.23 -15.21 -2.96
CA TYR A 139 5.04 -14.43 -2.03
C TYR A 139 6.55 -14.51 -2.33
N GLU A 140 6.96 -15.18 -3.43
CA GLU A 140 8.36 -15.35 -3.86
C GLU A 140 8.80 -14.40 -5.01
N ASN A 141 8.80 -13.08 -4.77
CA ASN A 141 9.17 -12.09 -5.80
C ASN A 141 10.59 -11.51 -5.65
N ASP A 142 11.36 -11.52 -6.76
CA ASP A 142 12.72 -10.96 -6.93
C ASP A 142 13.76 -11.30 -5.83
N GLY A 143 13.53 -12.34 -5.04
CA GLY A 143 14.41 -12.80 -3.97
C GLY A 143 14.10 -12.22 -2.59
N LYS A 144 12.96 -11.52 -2.43
CA LYS A 144 12.22 -11.51 -1.15
C LYS A 144 11.49 -12.86 -0.98
N LEU A 145 11.22 -13.21 0.27
CA LEU A 145 10.41 -14.36 0.68
C LEU A 145 9.45 -13.84 1.77
N GLY A 146 8.18 -14.22 1.69
CA GLY A 146 7.12 -13.74 2.57
C GLY A 146 6.69 -12.30 2.29
N ILE A 147 5.56 -11.92 2.88
CA ILE A 147 5.12 -10.53 2.96
C ILE A 147 5.92 -9.75 4.01
N GLU A 148 5.84 -8.43 3.97
CA GLU A 148 6.44 -7.53 4.97
C GLU A 148 5.25 -6.84 5.66
N PRO A 149 4.80 -7.33 6.84
CA PRO A 149 3.53 -6.91 7.43
C PRO A 149 3.41 -5.40 7.64
N ILE A 150 2.20 -4.89 7.44
CA ILE A 150 1.83 -3.49 7.72
C ILE A 150 1.75 -3.27 9.24
N ASN A 151 1.90 -2.00 9.62
CA ASN A 151 1.84 -1.51 10.99
C ASN A 151 1.36 -0.06 10.87
N THR A 152 0.04 0.14 10.94
CA THR A 152 -0.65 1.42 10.70
C THR A 152 -0.25 2.49 11.72
N ASP A 153 -0.40 2.18 13.02
CA ASP A 153 -0.14 3.11 14.14
C ASP A 153 1.30 3.64 14.29
N ARG A 154 2.24 3.11 13.50
CA ARG A 154 3.70 3.19 13.69
C ARG A 154 4.24 4.59 13.87
N TYR A 155 3.59 5.55 13.25
CA TYR A 155 4.03 6.94 13.17
C TYR A 155 3.51 7.81 14.33
N ASN A 156 2.40 7.43 14.96
CA ASN A 156 1.67 8.30 15.90
C ASN A 156 2.25 8.38 17.33
N GLY A 157 3.36 7.66 17.59
CA GLY A 157 4.14 7.84 18.83
C GLY A 157 3.48 7.31 20.10
N GLY A 158 2.43 6.50 19.94
CA GLY A 158 1.84 5.63 20.95
C GLY A 158 2.77 4.50 21.38
N ASN A 159 2.21 3.44 21.96
CA ASN A 159 2.98 2.28 22.40
C ASN A 159 3.14 1.20 21.31
N GLY A 160 2.51 1.42 20.15
CA GLY A 160 2.62 0.70 18.90
C GLY A 160 3.96 0.09 18.57
N PHE A 161 4.00 -1.24 18.62
CA PHE A 161 5.09 -2.05 18.08
C PHE A 161 4.59 -3.38 17.48
N LEU A 162 3.28 -3.61 17.43
CA LEU A 162 2.66 -4.79 16.85
C LEU A 162 2.23 -4.44 15.42
N PRO A 163 2.60 -5.26 14.41
CA PRO A 163 1.98 -5.18 13.09
C PRO A 163 0.48 -5.48 13.17
N ASP A 164 -0.30 -4.98 12.20
CA ASP A 164 -1.78 -5.03 12.18
C ASP A 164 -2.31 -6.45 12.49
N TYR A 165 -1.76 -7.51 11.87
CA TYR A 165 -2.15 -8.92 12.12
C TYR A 165 -1.95 -9.44 13.56
N LEU A 166 -1.38 -8.62 14.43
CA LEU A 166 -1.18 -8.88 15.84
C LEU A 166 -1.84 -7.79 16.68
N ASP A 167 -2.71 -6.94 16.14
CA ASP A 167 -3.36 -5.85 16.85
C ASP A 167 -4.87 -5.78 16.65
N VAL A 168 -5.58 -5.53 17.75
CA VAL A 168 -7.05 -5.68 17.86
C VAL A 168 -7.77 -4.32 17.86
N ASP A 169 -7.04 -3.27 17.47
CA ASP A 169 -7.33 -1.82 17.53
C ASP A 169 -6.21 -1.13 16.69
N SER A 170 -6.15 -1.41 15.39
CA SER A 170 -4.96 -1.20 14.52
C SER A 170 -4.58 0.27 14.22
N ASP A 171 -5.54 1.18 14.25
CA ASP A 171 -5.37 2.66 14.22
C ASP A 171 -5.25 3.28 15.64
N ILE A 172 -5.63 2.54 16.69
CA ILE A 172 -5.74 3.01 18.08
C ILE A 172 -6.80 4.11 18.28
N ASP A 173 -7.93 4.06 17.58
CA ASP A 173 -9.08 4.87 17.90
C ASP A 173 -9.74 4.41 19.24
N GLY A 174 -9.85 3.10 19.45
CA GLY A 174 -10.44 2.47 20.63
C GLY A 174 -11.72 1.66 20.41
N ILE A 175 -12.24 1.62 19.19
CA ILE A 175 -13.14 0.59 18.68
C ILE A 175 -12.30 -0.70 18.55
N ARG A 176 -12.48 -1.56 17.56
CA ARG A 176 -11.84 -2.89 17.50
C ARG A 176 -12.04 -3.49 16.13
N ASP A 177 -10.99 -3.93 15.48
CA ASP A 177 -10.98 -4.27 14.06
C ASP A 177 -12.18 -5.12 13.57
N ASN A 178 -12.59 -6.19 14.27
CA ASN A 178 -13.79 -6.98 13.93
C ASN A 178 -15.15 -6.24 14.03
N VAL A 179 -15.23 -5.08 14.66
CA VAL A 179 -16.40 -4.20 14.75
C VAL A 179 -16.44 -3.29 13.53
N GLU A 180 -15.36 -2.56 13.23
CA GLU A 180 -15.19 -1.76 12.01
C GLU A 180 -15.35 -2.60 10.74
N ALA A 181 -14.58 -3.69 10.63
CA ALA A 181 -14.56 -4.60 9.48
C ALA A 181 -15.89 -5.34 9.21
N GLN A 182 -16.95 -5.07 9.97
CA GLN A 182 -18.29 -5.62 9.78
C GLN A 182 -19.37 -4.53 9.81
N SER A 183 -20.40 -4.70 8.97
CA SER A 183 -21.59 -3.83 9.01
C SER A 183 -22.30 -3.96 10.37
N PHE A 184 -22.60 -2.84 11.02
CA PHE A 184 -23.19 -2.78 12.36
C PHE A 184 -24.44 -3.69 12.53
N LYS A 185 -25.34 -3.69 11.54
CA LYS A 185 -26.58 -4.50 11.53
C LYS A 185 -26.36 -6.02 11.53
N ASP A 186 -25.37 -6.51 10.79
CA ASP A 186 -25.11 -7.96 10.60
C ASP A 186 -23.88 -8.45 11.41
N TYR A 187 -23.28 -7.60 12.26
CA TYR A 187 -22.13 -7.90 13.15
C TYR A 187 -22.22 -9.29 13.81
N VAL A 188 -21.16 -10.09 13.59
CA VAL A 188 -20.97 -11.39 14.21
C VAL A 188 -19.80 -11.28 15.18
N GLY A 189 -20.08 -11.35 16.48
CA GLY A 189 -19.02 -11.50 17.49
C GLY A 189 -18.57 -12.96 17.68
N PRO A 190 -17.37 -13.19 18.25
CA PRO A 190 -16.73 -14.51 18.30
C PRO A 190 -17.49 -15.53 19.17
N SER A 191 -17.48 -16.80 18.77
CA SER A 191 -18.22 -17.86 19.46
C SER A 191 -17.47 -18.47 20.66
N GLY A 192 -16.15 -18.30 20.72
CA GLY A 192 -15.24 -18.92 21.67
C GLY A 192 -15.06 -20.42 21.41
N THR A 193 -15.10 -20.83 20.14
CA THR A 193 -14.92 -22.21 19.69
C THR A 193 -14.30 -22.28 18.29
N ASP A 194 -13.06 -22.72 18.20
CA ASP A 194 -12.50 -23.32 16.98
C ASP A 194 -12.75 -24.85 16.98
N SER A 195 -13.38 -25.37 15.91
CA SER A 195 -13.59 -26.81 15.67
C SER A 195 -12.49 -27.51 14.88
N ASN A 196 -11.63 -26.78 14.17
CA ASN A 196 -10.56 -27.23 13.31
C ASN A 196 -9.23 -27.39 14.08
N ALA A 197 -8.93 -26.45 14.98
CA ALA A 197 -7.58 -26.10 15.47
C ALA A 197 -6.73 -25.44 14.35
N ASN A 198 -7.19 -24.30 13.84
CA ASN A 198 -6.50 -23.44 12.86
C ASN A 198 -6.47 -21.94 13.26
N GLY A 199 -6.92 -21.58 14.47
CA GLY A 199 -6.99 -20.18 14.91
C GLY A 199 -8.41 -19.65 14.82
N LEU A 200 -8.80 -19.27 13.60
CA LEU A 200 -10.08 -18.67 13.24
C LEU A 200 -11.31 -19.32 13.93
N ASP A 201 -12.12 -18.51 14.61
CA ASP A 201 -13.30 -18.96 15.36
C ASP A 201 -14.44 -19.52 14.46
N ASP A 202 -15.18 -20.53 14.95
CA ASP A 202 -16.36 -21.13 14.27
C ASP A 202 -17.45 -20.11 13.86
N ALA A 203 -17.40 -18.87 14.39
CA ALA A 203 -18.25 -17.73 14.01
C ALA A 203 -17.94 -17.21 12.60
N TYR A 204 -16.65 -17.08 12.27
CA TYR A 204 -16.11 -16.54 11.03
C TYR A 204 -15.81 -17.65 9.99
N GLU A 205 -15.73 -18.90 10.46
CA GLU A 205 -15.69 -20.11 9.63
C GLU A 205 -16.90 -20.24 8.67
N GLY A 206 -16.70 -19.76 7.45
CA GLY A 206 -17.48 -20.18 6.29
C GLY A 206 -17.38 -21.69 6.02
N ALA A 207 -17.93 -22.18 4.91
CA ALA A 207 -17.83 -23.62 4.59
C ALA A 207 -16.38 -24.12 4.28
N TYR A 208 -15.39 -23.23 4.35
CA TYR A 208 -13.99 -23.40 3.96
C TYR A 208 -12.98 -22.50 4.70
N GLY A 209 -13.38 -21.73 5.73
CA GLY A 209 -12.56 -20.66 6.35
C GLY A 209 -12.34 -19.48 5.40
N PHE A 210 -12.87 -18.29 5.71
CA PHE A 210 -12.75 -17.12 4.84
C PHE A 210 -12.53 -15.79 5.59
N GLY A 211 -12.41 -15.82 6.92
CA GLY A 211 -12.34 -14.61 7.75
C GLY A 211 -13.59 -13.73 7.68
N ILE A 212 -13.49 -12.59 8.35
CA ILE A 212 -14.19 -11.35 8.00
C ILE A 212 -13.63 -10.85 6.65
N ILE A 213 -14.46 -10.19 5.86
CA ILE A 213 -14.02 -9.39 4.71
C ILE A 213 -14.22 -7.94 5.15
N PRO A 214 -13.15 -7.17 5.38
CA PRO A 214 -13.27 -5.80 5.86
C PRO A 214 -14.15 -4.92 4.97
N LEU A 215 -14.78 -3.94 5.62
CA LEU A 215 -15.38 -2.77 4.99
C LEU A 215 -14.31 -1.70 4.75
N ASP A 216 -14.69 -0.73 3.95
CA ASP A 216 -13.89 0.31 3.28
C ASP A 216 -14.99 1.29 2.83
N SER A 217 -15.29 2.25 3.69
CA SER A 217 -16.61 2.93 3.71
C SER A 217 -16.67 4.15 2.80
N ASP A 218 -15.61 4.95 2.73
CA ASP A 218 -15.46 6.06 1.76
C ASP A 218 -14.96 5.63 0.36
N GLU A 219 -14.61 4.35 0.19
CA GLU A 219 -13.97 3.72 -0.98
C GLU A 219 -12.54 4.23 -1.34
N ASP A 220 -11.76 4.81 -0.41
CA ASP A 220 -10.37 5.27 -0.69
C ASP A 220 -9.37 4.08 -0.88
N GLY A 221 -9.64 2.95 -0.24
CA GLY A 221 -8.82 1.73 -0.27
C GLY A 221 -8.05 1.40 1.03
N ILE A 222 -8.25 2.17 2.10
CA ILE A 222 -7.94 1.88 3.49
C ILE A 222 -9.23 1.30 4.11
N PRO A 223 -9.18 0.07 4.65
CA PRO A 223 -10.35 -0.49 5.34
C PRO A 223 -10.59 0.20 6.68
N ASP A 224 -11.87 0.39 7.05
CA ASP A 224 -12.33 1.04 8.29
C ASP A 224 -11.44 0.74 9.53
N TYR A 225 -11.08 -0.52 9.76
CA TYR A 225 -10.26 -0.96 10.92
C TYR A 225 -8.79 -0.47 10.94
N ARG A 226 -8.39 0.34 9.97
CA ARG A 226 -7.07 0.98 9.89
C ARG A 226 -7.18 2.45 9.53
N ASP A 227 -8.40 2.94 9.47
CA ASP A 227 -8.69 4.33 9.18
C ASP A 227 -8.74 5.11 10.49
N PHE A 228 -8.43 6.39 10.43
CA PHE A 228 -8.60 7.30 11.57
C PHE A 228 -9.86 8.18 11.44
N ASP A 229 -10.56 8.06 10.31
CA ASP A 229 -11.63 8.92 9.77
C ASP A 229 -12.46 8.13 8.72
N SER A 230 -13.18 7.08 9.14
CA SER A 230 -13.73 6.04 8.23
C SER A 230 -14.73 6.51 7.16
N ASP A 231 -15.33 7.70 7.29
CA ASP A 231 -16.21 8.34 6.29
C ASP A 231 -15.62 9.63 5.67
N ASN A 232 -14.43 10.04 6.11
CA ASN A 232 -13.64 11.15 5.55
C ASN A 232 -14.32 12.52 5.73
N ASP A 233 -15.07 12.69 6.82
CA ASP A 233 -15.71 13.96 7.18
C ASP A 233 -14.70 14.94 7.82
N GLY A 234 -13.66 14.42 8.48
CA GLY A 234 -12.59 15.18 9.14
C GLY A 234 -12.66 15.21 10.67
N ILE A 235 -13.70 14.63 11.28
CA ILE A 235 -13.77 14.28 12.70
C ILE A 235 -12.92 13.00 12.88
N LYS A 236 -13.23 12.04 13.75
CA LYS A 236 -12.39 10.85 14.02
C LYS A 236 -13.18 9.81 14.74
N ASP A 237 -13.14 8.57 14.28
CA ASP A 237 -13.97 7.46 14.76
C ASP A 237 -14.12 7.36 16.29
N LYS A 238 -13.03 7.58 17.05
CA LYS A 238 -13.03 7.57 18.54
C LYS A 238 -13.81 8.70 19.21
N VAL A 239 -14.02 9.81 18.51
CA VAL A 239 -14.80 10.98 18.90
C VAL A 239 -16.26 10.62 18.65
N GLU A 240 -16.61 10.21 17.43
CA GLU A 240 -17.98 9.81 17.10
C GLU A 240 -18.48 8.58 17.89
N ALA A 241 -17.63 7.57 18.12
CA ALA A 241 -17.99 6.39 18.91
C ALA A 241 -18.22 6.67 20.42
N GLN A 242 -18.26 7.94 20.85
CA GLN A 242 -18.44 8.37 22.24
C GLN A 242 -19.43 9.54 22.41
N THR A 243 -20.14 9.55 23.54
CA THR A 243 -21.01 10.67 23.95
C THR A 243 -20.24 11.74 24.73
N SER A 244 -20.61 13.02 24.62
CA SER A 244 -19.95 14.12 25.33
C SER A 244 -20.08 14.05 26.86
N GLU A 245 -21.23 13.61 27.43
CA GLU A 245 -21.32 13.33 28.89
C GLU A 245 -20.50 12.08 29.31
N GLY A 246 -20.17 11.22 28.35
CA GLY A 246 -19.51 9.92 28.54
C GLY A 246 -18.01 9.88 28.27
N TYR A 247 -17.47 10.84 27.49
CA TYR A 247 -16.14 10.81 26.89
C TYR A 247 -15.06 10.26 27.83
N ILE A 248 -14.42 9.19 27.38
CA ILE A 248 -13.40 8.44 28.10
C ILE A 248 -12.04 8.87 27.54
N PRO A 249 -11.39 9.91 28.13
CA PRO A 249 -10.11 10.36 27.63
C PRO A 249 -9.06 9.23 27.75
N PRO A 250 -8.26 8.99 26.70
CA PRO A 250 -7.23 7.96 26.72
C PRO A 250 -6.25 8.11 27.89
N SER A 251 -5.70 6.99 28.33
CA SER A 251 -4.80 6.80 29.44
C SER A 251 -3.52 6.07 29.00
N ASP A 252 -2.47 6.04 29.82
CA ASP A 252 -1.27 5.28 29.42
C ASP A 252 -1.67 3.77 29.28
N ASP A 253 -1.72 3.13 28.11
CA ASP A 253 -1.80 1.65 28.08
C ASP A 253 -0.62 1.06 28.89
N LYS A 254 -0.95 0.26 29.91
CA LYS A 254 0.01 -0.38 30.83
C LYS A 254 0.15 -1.88 30.59
N ASN A 255 -0.65 -2.45 29.71
CA ASN A 255 -0.64 -3.85 29.33
C ASN A 255 0.25 -4.08 28.10
N CYS A 256 0.28 -3.14 27.14
CA CYS A 256 0.74 -3.37 25.77
C CYS A 256 -0.13 -4.45 25.10
N ASN A 257 -1.43 -4.17 25.09
CA ASN A 257 -2.42 -4.81 24.20
C ASN A 257 -3.14 -3.76 23.33
N ASP A 258 -2.59 -2.54 23.35
CA ASP A 258 -2.75 -1.43 22.42
C ASP A 258 -4.14 -0.76 22.40
N ILE A 259 -5.23 -1.49 22.70
CA ILE A 259 -6.45 -0.93 23.32
C ILE A 259 -6.12 -0.24 24.65
N ASP A 260 -6.61 0.99 24.82
CA ASP A 260 -6.41 1.78 26.03
C ASP A 260 -6.94 1.12 27.31
N ASP A 261 -6.14 1.19 28.39
CA ASP A 261 -6.50 0.86 29.78
C ASP A 261 -7.83 1.50 30.26
N ALA A 262 -8.31 2.54 29.57
CA ALA A 262 -9.55 3.26 29.84
C ALA A 262 -10.80 2.57 29.26
N TYR A 263 -10.67 1.88 28.12
CA TYR A 263 -11.77 1.22 27.38
C TYR A 263 -11.44 -0.22 26.94
N GLU A 264 -10.66 -0.97 27.73
CA GLU A 264 -10.27 -2.40 27.49
C GLU A 264 -11.35 -3.41 27.02
N ASP A 265 -12.64 -3.14 27.17
CA ASP A 265 -13.73 -3.98 26.62
C ASP A 265 -14.10 -3.59 25.16
N GLY A 266 -13.38 -2.64 24.55
CA GLY A 266 -13.72 -1.88 23.32
C GLY A 266 -14.64 -0.69 23.60
N LEU A 267 -14.58 0.35 22.76
CA LEU A 267 -15.70 1.28 22.58
C LEU A 267 -16.92 0.50 22.05
N ASN A 268 -18.10 1.09 22.18
CA ASN A 268 -19.33 0.55 21.59
C ASN A 268 -19.86 1.68 20.73
N PRO A 269 -19.71 1.62 19.40
CA PRO A 269 -20.16 2.67 18.52
C PRO A 269 -21.62 3.06 18.78
N ILE A 270 -21.87 4.34 18.55
CA ILE A 270 -23.20 4.94 18.60
C ILE A 270 -23.82 4.78 17.19
N ASP A 271 -25.12 4.98 17.10
CA ASP A 271 -26.01 4.87 15.93
C ASP A 271 -27.14 5.84 16.31
N THR A 272 -26.89 7.13 16.10
CA THR A 272 -27.64 8.27 16.68
C THR A 272 -29.06 8.33 16.11
N ASP A 273 -29.23 8.59 14.81
CA ASP A 273 -30.55 8.60 14.15
C ASP A 273 -31.27 7.21 14.11
N SER A 274 -30.54 6.13 14.40
CA SER A 274 -31.00 4.73 14.35
C SER A 274 -31.30 4.14 12.94
N ASP A 275 -30.70 4.66 11.86
CA ASP A 275 -30.76 4.11 10.51
C ASP A 275 -30.13 2.69 10.44
N SER A 276 -29.13 2.41 11.29
CA SER A 276 -28.22 1.25 11.43
C SER A 276 -26.80 1.36 10.85
N ILE A 277 -26.35 2.55 10.47
CA ILE A 277 -24.96 2.96 10.27
C ILE A 277 -24.52 3.56 11.61
N PRO A 278 -23.29 3.25 12.07
CA PRO A 278 -22.79 3.87 13.28
C PRO A 278 -22.13 5.21 12.96
N ASP A 279 -22.26 6.18 13.85
CA ASP A 279 -21.88 7.59 13.64
C ASP A 279 -20.47 7.84 13.09
N TYR A 280 -19.50 6.94 13.27
CA TYR A 280 -18.15 7.05 12.70
C TYR A 280 -18.03 6.63 11.21
N ARG A 281 -19.18 6.39 10.57
CA ARG A 281 -19.32 6.00 9.16
C ARG A 281 -20.54 6.67 8.53
N ASP A 282 -20.98 7.75 9.13
CA ASP A 282 -22.22 8.46 8.82
C ASP A 282 -21.92 9.94 8.73
N ILE A 283 -22.00 10.51 7.53
CA ILE A 283 -21.65 11.91 7.27
C ILE A 283 -22.72 12.92 7.74
N ASP A 284 -23.80 12.43 8.34
CA ASP A 284 -25.05 13.12 8.71
C ASP A 284 -25.68 12.37 9.93
N SER A 285 -24.96 12.37 11.06
CA SER A 285 -25.11 11.48 12.24
C SER A 285 -26.51 11.45 12.88
N ASP A 286 -27.26 12.56 12.84
CA ASP A 286 -28.67 12.62 13.26
C ASP A 286 -29.67 12.72 12.09
N ASN A 287 -29.16 12.84 10.86
CA ASN A 287 -29.90 12.74 9.60
C ASN A 287 -30.92 13.89 9.42
N ASP A 288 -30.58 15.06 9.96
CA ASP A 288 -31.20 16.35 9.70
C ASP A 288 -30.89 16.87 8.28
N GLY A 289 -29.74 16.49 7.69
CA GLY A 289 -29.35 16.83 6.33
C GLY A 289 -28.32 17.94 6.16
N ILE A 290 -27.88 18.58 7.25
CA ILE A 290 -26.58 19.25 7.33
C ILE A 290 -25.52 18.11 7.30
N LEU A 291 -24.24 18.39 7.54
CA LEU A 291 -23.18 17.37 7.48
C LEU A 291 -22.29 17.57 8.70
N ASP A 292 -21.87 16.47 9.31
CA ASP A 292 -21.12 16.45 10.58
C ASP A 292 -19.91 17.42 10.56
N ASN A 293 -19.25 17.56 9.41
CA ASN A 293 -18.10 18.43 9.22
C ASN A 293 -18.42 19.94 9.06
N VAL A 294 -19.67 20.27 8.70
CA VAL A 294 -20.22 21.64 8.71
C VAL A 294 -20.57 21.99 10.14
N GLU A 295 -21.40 21.18 10.82
CA GLU A 295 -21.85 21.43 12.19
C GLU A 295 -20.71 21.40 13.20
N SER A 296 -19.67 20.59 12.97
CA SER A 296 -18.49 20.57 13.85
C SER A 296 -17.59 21.81 13.72
N GLN A 297 -17.92 22.81 12.89
CA GLN A 297 -17.10 23.99 12.61
C GLN A 297 -17.90 25.29 12.43
N THR A 298 -17.43 26.40 12.99
CA THR A 298 -18.00 27.73 12.66
C THR A 298 -17.60 28.17 11.24
N ILE A 299 -18.49 28.79 10.46
CA ILE A 299 -18.23 29.34 9.10
C ILE A 299 -16.86 30.08 8.99
N GLN A 300 -16.49 30.89 9.98
CA GLN A 300 -15.22 31.66 9.95
C GLN A 300 -13.94 30.81 10.00
N ASP A 301 -13.99 29.63 10.64
CA ASP A 301 -12.87 28.71 10.80
C ASP A 301 -13.08 27.40 10.01
N TYR A 302 -14.16 27.28 9.22
CA TYR A 302 -14.52 26.09 8.44
C TYR A 302 -13.41 25.67 7.45
N VAL A 303 -13.09 24.38 7.50
CA VAL A 303 -12.13 23.73 6.61
C VAL A 303 -12.85 22.60 5.88
N ALA A 304 -13.00 22.74 4.57
CA ALA A 304 -13.49 21.68 3.68
C ALA A 304 -12.40 20.63 3.41
N PRO A 305 -12.77 19.35 3.16
CA PRO A 305 -11.83 18.28 2.81
C PRO A 305 -11.05 18.63 1.53
N SER A 306 -9.79 18.19 1.45
CA SER A 306 -8.92 18.46 0.29
C SER A 306 -8.82 17.28 -0.69
N GLY A 307 -9.21 16.08 -0.26
CA GLY A 307 -9.07 14.81 -0.96
C GLY A 307 -7.61 14.35 -1.03
N ILE A 308 -6.80 14.67 -0.01
CA ILE A 308 -5.36 14.36 0.01
C ILE A 308 -4.96 13.74 1.35
N ASP A 309 -4.46 12.51 1.28
CA ASP A 309 -3.69 11.84 2.32
C ASP A 309 -2.29 11.46 1.77
N ASP A 310 -1.26 12.27 2.04
CA ASP A 310 0.14 11.90 1.73
C ASP A 310 0.74 10.91 2.78
N ASN A 311 0.07 10.69 3.91
CA ASN A 311 0.52 9.84 5.03
C ASN A 311 0.23 8.35 4.79
N GLY A 312 -0.94 8.05 4.24
CA GLY A 312 -1.59 6.75 4.31
C GLY A 312 -2.16 6.46 5.71
N ASP A 313 -2.79 7.44 6.35
CA ASP A 313 -3.53 7.28 7.63
C ASP A 313 -4.99 7.73 7.58
N GLY A 314 -5.60 7.83 6.38
CA GLY A 314 -7.04 7.97 6.13
C GLY A 314 -7.61 9.37 6.35
N MET A 315 -7.13 10.02 7.41
CA MET A 315 -7.40 11.42 7.75
C MET A 315 -6.80 12.41 6.73
N ASP A 316 -7.61 13.32 6.18
CA ASP A 316 -7.15 14.34 5.23
C ASP A 316 -6.07 15.27 5.82
N ASP A 317 -5.00 15.52 5.05
CA ASP A 317 -3.86 16.37 5.41
C ASP A 317 -4.26 17.80 5.83
N VAL A 318 -5.44 18.28 5.41
CA VAL A 318 -5.96 19.61 5.74
C VAL A 318 -6.29 19.76 7.24
N TYR A 319 -6.86 18.71 7.84
CA TYR A 319 -7.08 18.58 9.29
C TYR A 319 -5.82 18.03 9.98
N GLY A 320 -5.14 17.11 9.29
CA GLY A 320 -3.92 16.43 9.72
C GLY A 320 -4.10 15.64 11.02
N LEU A 321 -2.99 15.34 11.71
CA LEU A 321 -2.98 14.49 12.91
C LEU A 321 -3.89 14.96 14.08
N GLY A 322 -4.51 16.14 14.00
CA GLY A 322 -5.54 16.62 14.92
C GLY A 322 -6.89 15.91 14.71
N GLY A 323 -7.42 15.96 13.48
CA GLY A 323 -8.86 15.94 13.24
C GLY A 323 -9.51 17.27 13.65
N ILE A 324 -10.80 17.41 13.39
CA ILE A 324 -11.66 18.45 13.95
C ILE A 324 -11.83 18.18 15.47
N ASP A 325 -11.95 19.25 16.27
CA ASP A 325 -12.44 19.20 17.67
C ASP A 325 -13.88 19.74 17.61
N PRO A 326 -14.94 18.91 17.57
CA PRO A 326 -16.32 19.36 17.33
C PRO A 326 -16.81 20.45 18.30
N ILE A 327 -17.71 21.30 17.80
CA ILE A 327 -18.41 22.31 18.60
C ILE A 327 -19.64 21.71 19.34
N ASN A 328 -20.22 22.55 20.19
CA ASN A 328 -21.33 22.28 21.11
C ASN A 328 -21.77 23.67 21.57
N SER A 329 -22.79 24.22 20.92
CA SER A 329 -23.10 25.65 20.91
C SER A 329 -23.87 26.10 22.16
N ASP A 330 -24.92 25.37 22.55
CA ASP A 330 -25.73 25.60 23.75
C ASP A 330 -25.01 25.31 25.11
N ALA A 331 -24.01 24.42 25.07
CA ALA A 331 -23.26 23.82 26.18
C ALA A 331 -23.88 22.64 26.98
N ASP A 332 -24.67 21.74 26.37
CA ASP A 332 -25.30 20.55 26.99
C ASP A 332 -24.39 19.28 27.19
N SER A 333 -24.62 18.22 26.42
CA SER A 333 -24.24 16.82 26.44
C SER A 333 -24.25 16.14 25.06
N LEU A 334 -24.79 16.77 24.00
CA LEU A 334 -24.67 16.38 22.59
C LEU A 334 -23.82 17.43 21.84
N PRO A 335 -22.86 17.05 20.98
CA PRO A 335 -22.24 18.02 20.06
C PRO A 335 -23.22 18.39 18.93
N ASP A 336 -23.03 19.55 18.30
CA ASP A 336 -23.99 20.11 17.32
C ASP A 336 -24.39 19.08 16.23
N PHE A 337 -23.43 18.32 15.68
CA PHE A 337 -23.64 17.22 14.72
C PHE A 337 -24.50 16.01 15.18
N ARG A 338 -25.21 16.13 16.30
CA ARG A 338 -26.08 15.09 16.91
C ARG A 338 -27.29 15.68 17.63
N ASP A 339 -27.47 16.98 17.52
CA ASP A 339 -28.44 17.74 18.28
C ASP A 339 -29.33 18.46 17.28
N ILE A 340 -30.58 18.01 17.17
CA ILE A 340 -31.52 18.55 16.17
C ILE A 340 -32.09 19.94 16.55
N ASP A 341 -31.55 20.58 17.60
CA ASP A 341 -31.96 21.87 18.21
C ASP A 341 -30.69 22.53 18.82
N SER A 342 -29.65 22.74 17.98
CA SER A 342 -28.24 23.01 18.37
C SER A 342 -28.01 24.24 19.27
N ASP A 343 -28.94 25.19 19.31
CA ASP A 343 -28.88 26.40 20.14
C ASP A 343 -29.88 26.39 21.34
N ASP A 344 -30.70 25.33 21.48
CA ASP A 344 -31.69 25.07 22.56
C ASP A 344 -32.92 26.03 22.53
N ASP A 345 -33.21 26.56 21.34
CA ASP A 345 -34.31 27.45 20.96
C ASP A 345 -35.69 26.77 21.00
N GLY A 346 -35.81 25.59 20.36
CA GLY A 346 -37.05 24.86 20.14
C GLY A 346 -37.61 24.85 18.72
N ILE A 347 -36.87 25.32 17.72
CA ILE A 347 -37.08 25.09 16.29
C ILE A 347 -35.99 24.12 15.80
N PRO A 348 -36.29 23.05 15.04
CA PRO A 348 -35.24 22.08 14.68
C PRO A 348 -34.31 22.55 13.56
N ASP A 349 -33.00 22.25 13.66
CA ASP A 349 -31.93 22.65 12.73
C ASP A 349 -32.30 22.45 11.25
N ASN A 350 -32.90 21.31 10.91
CA ASN A 350 -33.39 20.97 9.56
C ASN A 350 -34.33 22.02 8.96
N VAL A 351 -35.12 22.68 9.81
CA VAL A 351 -36.11 23.71 9.45
C VAL A 351 -35.44 25.07 9.27
N GLU A 352 -34.40 25.34 10.05
CA GLU A 352 -33.73 26.65 10.12
C GLU A 352 -32.69 26.79 9.03
N ALA A 353 -31.86 25.76 8.82
CA ALA A 353 -30.89 25.66 7.73
C ALA A 353 -31.51 25.65 6.31
N GLN A 354 -32.82 25.92 6.17
CA GLN A 354 -33.54 26.03 4.91
C GLN A 354 -34.52 27.20 4.90
N SER A 355 -34.53 28.00 3.83
CA SER A 355 -35.53 29.07 3.66
C SER A 355 -36.96 28.53 3.57
N THR A 356 -37.89 29.20 4.24
CA THR A 356 -39.33 28.89 4.29
C THR A 356 -39.96 28.65 2.91
N ALA A 357 -39.55 29.38 1.88
CA ALA A 357 -40.03 29.22 0.52
C ALA A 357 -39.38 28.04 -0.25
N GLY A 358 -38.22 27.59 0.20
CA GLY A 358 -37.40 26.52 -0.35
C GLY A 358 -37.64 25.14 0.28
N TYR A 359 -38.02 25.11 1.57
CA TYR A 359 -38.05 23.96 2.47
C TYR A 359 -38.36 22.60 1.80
N ILE A 360 -37.40 21.68 1.96
CA ILE A 360 -37.43 20.31 1.50
C ILE A 360 -37.67 19.42 2.73
N LEU A 361 -38.87 18.84 2.81
CA LEU A 361 -39.20 17.88 3.85
C LEU A 361 -38.35 16.59 3.75
N PRO A 362 -37.82 16.05 4.88
CA PRO A 362 -37.13 14.76 4.93
C PRO A 362 -37.95 13.61 4.31
N ASN A 363 -37.29 12.56 3.82
CA ASN A 363 -38.00 11.38 3.31
C ASN A 363 -37.57 10.05 3.92
N ASN A 364 -38.54 9.20 4.27
CA ASN A 364 -38.24 7.89 4.84
C ASN A 364 -37.55 6.97 3.81
N ASP A 365 -36.28 6.69 4.05
CA ASP A 365 -35.52 5.71 3.29
C ASP A 365 -35.59 4.29 3.90
N ASP A 366 -34.86 3.35 3.28
CA ASP A 366 -34.50 2.09 3.95
C ASP A 366 -32.98 2.03 4.11
N ALA A 367 -32.49 1.31 5.12
CA ALA A 367 -31.07 1.20 5.48
C ALA A 367 -30.15 0.58 4.41
N ALA A 368 -30.60 0.44 3.16
CA ALA A 368 -29.79 0.11 1.99
C ALA A 368 -29.80 1.25 0.94
N THR A 369 -30.45 2.38 1.27
CA THR A 369 -30.34 3.67 0.60
C THR A 369 -29.34 4.54 1.37
N TYR A 370 -29.46 4.63 2.70
CA TYR A 370 -28.48 5.27 3.59
C TYR A 370 -27.08 4.63 3.43
N GLU A 371 -26.96 3.29 3.46
CA GLU A 371 -25.76 2.49 3.11
C GLU A 371 -25.30 2.67 1.62
N SER A 372 -25.85 3.63 0.88
CA SER A 372 -25.43 3.99 -0.48
C SER A 372 -25.38 5.50 -0.75
N ASN A 373 -25.61 6.30 0.30
CA ASN A 373 -25.42 7.74 0.38
C ASN A 373 -24.57 8.08 1.62
N ASP A 374 -23.91 7.08 2.20
CA ASP A 374 -22.92 7.22 3.27
C ASP A 374 -23.50 7.86 4.55
N GLY A 375 -24.76 7.52 4.86
CA GLY A 375 -25.52 8.04 6.01
C GLY A 375 -26.61 9.04 5.66
N LEU A 376 -26.32 9.92 4.71
CA LEU A 376 -27.15 11.06 4.31
C LEU A 376 -28.53 10.72 3.71
N ASN A 377 -29.56 11.47 4.12
CA ASN A 377 -30.92 11.35 3.59
C ASN A 377 -30.98 11.50 2.06
N SER A 378 -31.73 10.66 1.32
CA SER A 378 -31.85 10.85 -0.14
C SER A 378 -32.68 12.08 -0.56
N ALA A 379 -33.23 12.83 0.41
CA ALA A 379 -33.76 14.18 0.20
C ALA A 379 -32.64 15.20 -0.08
N TYR A 380 -31.47 15.05 0.56
CA TYR A 380 -30.43 16.07 0.72
C TYR A 380 -29.09 15.71 0.09
N LEU A 381 -29.08 14.87 -0.95
CA LEU A 381 -27.85 14.35 -1.58
C LEU A 381 -26.79 15.44 -1.88
N GLY A 382 -25.73 15.48 -1.06
CA GLY A 382 -24.65 16.47 -1.09
C GLY A 382 -24.65 17.49 0.06
N GLY A 383 -25.51 17.33 1.07
CA GLY A 383 -25.71 18.25 2.19
C GLY A 383 -26.71 19.36 1.90
N LEU A 384 -27.24 19.96 2.95
CA LEU A 384 -27.84 21.29 2.95
C LEU A 384 -26.73 22.36 2.89
N ASP A 385 -27.12 23.57 2.51
CA ASP A 385 -26.29 24.78 2.49
C ASP A 385 -27.02 25.75 3.44
N PRO A 386 -26.65 25.80 4.74
CA PRO A 386 -27.44 26.51 5.75
C PRO A 386 -27.68 27.98 5.40
N GLU A 387 -28.89 28.47 5.66
CA GLU A 387 -29.21 29.90 5.52
C GLU A 387 -28.56 30.70 6.68
N ASP A 388 -28.31 31.98 6.41
CA ASP A 388 -27.72 32.99 7.29
C ASP A 388 -28.50 34.28 6.95
N THR A 389 -29.53 34.55 7.76
CA THR A 389 -30.62 35.47 7.42
C THR A 389 -30.21 36.95 7.54
N ASP A 390 -29.50 37.34 8.61
CA ASP A 390 -29.00 38.70 8.80
C ASP A 390 -27.65 38.97 8.06
N GLY A 391 -26.88 37.92 7.76
CA GLY A 391 -25.56 37.99 7.12
C GLY A 391 -24.39 38.24 8.08
N ASP A 392 -24.53 37.96 9.38
CA ASP A 392 -23.48 38.02 10.42
C ASP A 392 -22.36 37.00 10.17
N GLY A 393 -22.69 35.86 9.56
CA GLY A 393 -21.81 34.69 9.40
C GLY A 393 -22.04 33.59 10.44
N THR A 394 -23.16 33.65 11.17
CA THR A 394 -23.71 32.59 12.01
C THR A 394 -24.93 32.02 11.26
N PRO A 395 -24.99 30.71 10.96
CA PRO A 395 -26.17 30.11 10.36
C PRO A 395 -27.40 30.25 11.27
N ASP A 396 -28.60 30.32 10.68
CA ASP A 396 -29.87 30.44 11.42
C ASP A 396 -29.97 29.40 12.56
N TYR A 397 -29.64 28.12 12.30
CA TYR A 397 -29.68 27.02 13.28
C TYR A 397 -28.69 27.12 14.46
N LEU A 398 -27.87 28.18 14.51
CA LEU A 398 -26.90 28.45 15.57
C LEU A 398 -27.03 29.87 16.16
N ASP A 399 -28.04 30.65 15.77
CA ASP A 399 -28.23 32.03 16.22
C ASP A 399 -29.45 32.21 17.15
N GLU A 400 -29.28 32.99 18.23
CA GLU A 400 -30.35 33.24 19.22
C GLU A 400 -31.39 34.29 18.71
N ASP A 401 -31.18 34.91 17.53
CA ASP A 401 -31.87 36.12 17.00
C ASP A 401 -31.61 36.26 15.45
N SER A 402 -32.12 35.33 14.61
CA SER A 402 -31.72 35.12 13.19
C SER A 402 -31.84 36.34 12.26
N ASP A 403 -32.65 37.35 12.57
CA ASP A 403 -32.78 38.59 11.79
C ASP A 403 -32.28 39.86 12.52
N ASP A 404 -31.63 39.70 13.68
CA ASP A 404 -31.04 40.73 14.55
C ASP A 404 -32.05 41.84 14.94
N ASP A 405 -33.35 41.51 15.03
CA ASP A 405 -34.47 42.45 15.26
C ASP A 405 -34.67 42.86 16.74
N LEU A 406 -33.92 42.25 17.65
CA LEU A 406 -33.94 42.40 19.11
C LEU A 406 -35.06 41.66 19.84
N VAL A 407 -35.82 40.80 19.17
CA VAL A 407 -36.64 39.79 19.84
C VAL A 407 -35.79 38.54 20.09
N ALA A 408 -36.14 37.36 19.59
CA ALA A 408 -35.35 36.11 19.67
C ALA A 408 -36.21 34.95 19.23
N ASP A 409 -35.65 34.06 18.42
CA ASP A 409 -36.36 33.10 17.57
C ASP A 409 -37.36 32.24 18.34
N ASN A 410 -37.00 31.83 19.55
CA ASN A 410 -37.84 31.09 20.49
C ASN A 410 -39.16 31.80 20.77
N ASN A 411 -39.15 33.13 20.91
CA ASN A 411 -40.35 33.93 21.10
C ASN A 411 -41.19 33.99 19.82
N GLU A 412 -40.58 34.31 18.68
CA GLU A 412 -41.21 34.44 17.37
C GLU A 412 -41.80 33.11 16.88
N GLY A 413 -40.97 32.07 16.78
CA GLY A 413 -41.34 30.71 16.38
C GLY A 413 -42.37 30.05 17.28
N ASN A 414 -42.45 30.41 18.57
CA ASN A 414 -43.37 29.78 19.52
C ASN A 414 -44.54 30.65 20.03
N ASP A 415 -44.71 31.93 19.64
CA ASP A 415 -45.91 32.74 20.00
C ASP A 415 -47.06 32.64 18.98
N PHE A 416 -47.64 31.44 18.87
CA PHE A 416 -48.90 31.16 18.14
C PHE A 416 -50.14 31.97 18.60
N ASN A 417 -50.00 32.83 19.61
CA ASN A 417 -51.10 33.56 20.25
C ASN A 417 -50.95 35.08 20.18
N TYR A 418 -49.81 35.59 19.71
CA TYR A 418 -49.48 36.99 19.46
C TYR A 418 -49.75 37.87 20.70
N ASP A 419 -49.25 37.42 21.87
CA ASP A 419 -49.32 38.12 23.17
C ASP A 419 -47.95 38.50 23.78
N GLY A 420 -46.89 38.39 22.97
CA GLY A 420 -45.50 38.78 23.25
C GLY A 420 -44.78 37.81 24.17
N ILE A 421 -45.19 36.54 24.16
CA ILE A 421 -44.69 35.49 25.07
C ILE A 421 -44.82 34.12 24.38
N PRO A 422 -43.74 33.31 24.26
CA PRO A 422 -43.84 31.98 23.68
C PRO A 422 -44.83 31.08 24.45
N ASP A 423 -45.63 30.32 23.69
CA ASP A 423 -46.68 29.44 24.24
C ASP A 423 -46.04 28.18 24.88
N TRP A 424 -44.82 27.82 24.44
CA TRP A 424 -43.96 26.72 24.89
C TRP A 424 -42.75 27.24 25.69
N THR A 425 -42.01 26.35 26.37
CA THR A 425 -40.84 26.74 27.20
C THR A 425 -39.95 25.54 27.52
N TYR A 426 -38.64 25.69 27.32
CA TYR A 426 -37.61 24.77 27.81
C TYR A 426 -37.83 24.24 29.23
N THR A 427 -37.74 22.91 29.39
CA THR A 427 -37.97 22.20 30.64
C THR A 427 -36.70 21.62 31.28
N GLY A 428 -35.63 21.46 30.51
CA GLY A 428 -34.39 20.77 30.84
C GLY A 428 -34.62 19.27 31.05
N THR A 429 -35.36 18.65 30.14
CA THR A 429 -35.65 17.21 30.06
C THR A 429 -35.97 16.86 28.62
N ASP A 430 -35.03 16.22 27.94
CA ASP A 430 -35.28 15.41 26.77
C ASP A 430 -35.59 13.95 27.21
N THR A 431 -36.52 13.28 26.52
CA THR A 431 -36.93 11.88 26.75
C THR A 431 -36.26 10.87 25.80
N ASP A 432 -35.85 11.31 24.61
CA ASP A 432 -35.39 10.51 23.48
C ASP A 432 -33.87 10.51 23.34
N ASN A 433 -33.25 11.61 23.80
CA ASN A 433 -31.84 11.95 23.70
C ASN A 433 -31.46 12.39 22.27
N ASP A 434 -32.41 13.01 21.55
CA ASP A 434 -32.28 13.56 20.19
C ASP A 434 -31.99 15.08 20.15
N GLY A 435 -31.93 15.76 21.31
CA GLY A 435 -31.61 17.19 21.41
C GLY A 435 -32.78 18.00 21.96
N LEU A 436 -33.80 18.15 21.12
CA LEU A 436 -35.04 18.88 21.36
C LEU A 436 -35.72 18.56 22.72
N ASP A 437 -36.03 19.59 23.52
CA ASP A 437 -36.62 19.42 24.86
C ASP A 437 -38.11 18.97 24.86
N ASP A 438 -38.52 18.14 25.86
CA ASP A 438 -39.92 17.73 26.21
C ASP A 438 -40.96 18.91 26.16
N GLY A 439 -40.46 20.14 26.23
CA GLY A 439 -41.18 21.42 26.28
C GLY A 439 -41.63 21.97 24.94
N TYR A 440 -40.89 21.70 23.86
CA TYR A 440 -41.19 22.09 22.48
C TYR A 440 -41.87 20.94 21.74
N GLU A 441 -41.36 19.70 21.92
CA GLU A 441 -41.90 18.46 21.35
C GLU A 441 -43.45 18.39 21.32
N GLY A 442 -44.01 18.17 20.12
CA GLY A 442 -45.43 18.33 19.82
C GLY A 442 -46.40 17.49 20.66
N SER A 443 -46.60 16.20 20.30
CA SER A 443 -47.75 15.42 20.83
C SER A 443 -47.46 14.03 21.40
N ASP A 444 -46.29 13.46 21.12
CA ASP A 444 -45.85 12.15 21.63
C ASP A 444 -44.35 12.17 21.95
N VAL A 445 -43.97 12.91 23.00
CA VAL A 445 -42.60 13.05 23.59
C VAL A 445 -41.82 11.73 23.72
N ASN A 446 -41.34 11.19 22.59
CA ASN A 446 -40.85 9.82 22.30
C ASN A 446 -41.44 9.14 21.05
N ASP A 447 -41.34 9.81 19.91
CA ASP A 447 -41.54 9.23 18.57
C ASP A 447 -40.25 8.71 17.93
N GLY A 448 -39.12 9.38 18.19
CA GLY A 448 -37.75 8.89 18.11
C GLY A 448 -37.00 9.33 16.86
N TYR A 449 -36.27 10.45 16.98
CA TYR A 449 -35.58 11.16 15.90
C TYR A 449 -36.54 11.49 14.73
N ASP A 450 -37.48 12.41 14.97
CA ASP A 450 -38.24 13.11 13.93
C ASP A 450 -37.57 14.48 13.75
N VAL A 451 -36.54 14.56 12.89
CA VAL A 451 -35.62 15.71 12.68
C VAL A 451 -36.30 17.04 12.30
N ASN A 452 -37.63 17.09 12.27
CA ASN A 452 -38.43 18.27 11.97
C ASN A 452 -39.70 18.39 12.88
N ASP A 453 -39.75 17.74 14.05
CA ASP A 453 -40.86 17.65 15.06
C ASP A 453 -42.28 18.08 14.60
N GLU A 454 -42.97 17.22 13.85
CA GLU A 454 -44.30 17.51 13.28
C GLU A 454 -44.41 18.78 12.35
N ILE A 455 -43.36 19.61 12.15
CA ILE A 455 -43.30 20.79 11.26
C ILE A 455 -43.08 20.34 9.81
N GLU A 456 -44.14 20.21 9.01
CA GLU A 456 -44.04 19.69 7.62
C GLU A 456 -44.20 20.76 6.51
N ASP A 457 -44.49 22.02 6.86
CA ASP A 457 -44.65 23.18 5.95
C ASP A 457 -44.46 24.47 6.80
N PRO A 458 -43.21 24.93 7.07
CA PRO A 458 -42.90 26.01 8.03
C PRO A 458 -43.78 27.25 7.85
N ALA A 459 -43.98 27.69 6.60
CA ALA A 459 -44.88 28.76 6.15
C ALA A 459 -46.38 28.62 6.56
N THR A 460 -46.76 27.53 7.23
CA THR A 460 -48.12 27.32 7.75
C THR A 460 -48.20 26.64 9.11
N ASP A 461 -47.11 26.07 9.59
CA ASP A 461 -47.01 25.37 10.87
C ASP A 461 -46.27 26.21 11.95
N LEU A 462 -45.43 27.20 11.56
CA LEU A 462 -44.86 28.26 12.42
C LEU A 462 -45.67 29.58 12.34
N PRO A 463 -45.38 30.58 13.21
CA PRO A 463 -45.98 31.92 13.16
C PRO A 463 -45.53 32.75 11.93
N ASP A 464 -46.52 33.45 11.38
CA ASP A 464 -46.44 34.42 10.29
C ASP A 464 -47.57 35.43 10.57
N THR A 465 -47.22 36.69 10.89
CA THR A 465 -48.17 37.71 11.38
C THR A 465 -48.83 38.49 10.24
N ASP A 466 -48.06 39.06 9.31
CA ASP A 466 -48.55 39.87 8.20
C ASP A 466 -49.13 39.01 7.03
N GLY A 467 -48.62 37.80 6.84
CA GLY A 467 -49.00 36.87 5.78
C GLY A 467 -48.20 37.00 4.49
N THR A 468 -47.01 37.63 4.53
CA THR A 468 -46.19 37.99 3.38
C THR A 468 -44.75 37.48 3.42
N GLU A 469 -43.73 38.27 3.77
CA GLU A 469 -42.36 38.07 3.26
C GLU A 469 -41.74 36.73 3.70
N ASP A 470 -41.55 36.48 5.00
CA ASP A 470 -41.15 35.16 5.55
C ASP A 470 -41.94 34.79 6.84
N VAL A 471 -41.40 33.92 7.71
CA VAL A 471 -41.93 33.64 9.07
C VAL A 471 -41.34 34.61 10.09
N ASN A 472 -42.04 34.83 11.21
CA ASN A 472 -41.73 35.90 12.17
C ASN A 472 -40.24 35.98 12.60
N TYR A 473 -39.56 34.85 12.86
CA TYR A 473 -38.15 34.84 13.31
C TYR A 473 -37.12 35.16 12.22
N ARG A 474 -37.59 35.48 11.01
CA ARG A 474 -36.79 35.86 9.84
C ARG A 474 -37.46 37.03 9.08
N ASP A 475 -38.26 37.85 9.76
CA ASP A 475 -38.99 38.98 9.17
C ASP A 475 -38.97 40.24 10.07
N ILE A 476 -37.96 41.07 9.83
CA ILE A 476 -37.68 42.34 10.52
C ILE A 476 -38.83 43.39 10.54
N ASP A 477 -39.91 43.24 9.74
CA ASP A 477 -41.14 44.08 9.75
C ASP A 477 -42.38 43.20 10.00
N ASP A 478 -42.37 42.53 11.15
CA ASP A 478 -43.21 41.40 11.55
C ASP A 478 -44.73 41.57 11.30
N ASP A 479 -45.28 42.79 11.43
CA ASP A 479 -46.70 43.10 11.17
C ASP A 479 -47.02 43.73 9.81
N GLY A 480 -45.99 44.10 9.03
CA GLY A 480 -46.08 44.69 7.69
C GLY A 480 -46.71 46.10 7.63
N ASP A 481 -46.68 46.86 8.73
CA ASP A 481 -47.02 48.29 8.79
C ASP A 481 -45.99 49.15 8.03
N GLY A 482 -44.73 48.71 7.97
CA GLY A 482 -43.60 49.42 7.37
C GLY A 482 -42.72 50.12 8.40
N ILE A 483 -42.59 49.54 9.60
CA ILE A 483 -41.71 49.99 10.68
C ILE A 483 -41.03 48.75 11.27
N ASP A 484 -39.72 48.63 11.01
CA ASP A 484 -38.88 47.54 11.50
C ASP A 484 -39.05 47.33 13.03
N THR A 485 -39.18 46.09 13.52
CA THR A 485 -39.39 45.73 14.94
C THR A 485 -38.45 46.46 15.93
N PRO A 486 -37.14 46.65 15.65
CA PRO A 486 -36.25 47.40 16.54
C PRO A 486 -36.69 48.85 16.82
N ASP A 487 -37.38 49.49 15.87
CA ASP A 487 -37.84 50.88 15.96
C ASP A 487 -39.21 51.00 16.69
N GLU A 488 -39.84 49.87 17.03
CA GLU A 488 -41.14 49.77 17.72
C GLU A 488 -41.04 49.67 19.26
N ASP A 489 -39.82 49.73 19.83
CA ASP A 489 -39.55 49.98 21.26
C ASP A 489 -40.03 51.40 21.68
N ALA A 490 -41.35 51.54 21.83
CA ALA A 490 -42.05 52.78 22.14
C ALA A 490 -41.61 53.42 23.48
N ASN A 491 -40.91 52.67 24.35
CA ASN A 491 -40.44 53.14 25.65
C ASN A 491 -38.91 53.39 25.78
N GLU A 492 -38.12 53.07 24.75
CA GLU A 492 -36.64 53.14 24.71
C GLU A 492 -35.98 52.29 25.82
N ASP A 493 -36.43 51.05 26.08
CA ASP A 493 -35.76 50.13 27.03
C ASP A 493 -35.12 48.83 26.48
N GLY A 494 -35.23 48.60 25.15
CA GLY A 494 -34.55 47.55 24.38
C GLY A 494 -35.19 46.17 24.60
N ASP A 495 -36.51 46.11 24.41
CA ASP A 495 -37.38 44.94 24.63
C ASP A 495 -38.74 45.22 23.92
N PRO A 496 -38.84 45.08 22.59
CA PRO A 496 -40.06 45.40 21.81
C PRO A 496 -41.29 44.60 22.28
N THR A 497 -41.07 43.35 22.70
CA THR A 497 -42.09 42.36 23.14
C THR A 497 -43.10 42.86 24.19
N ASN A 498 -42.80 43.95 24.90
CA ASN A 498 -43.55 44.41 26.07
C ASN A 498 -44.32 45.73 25.90
N ASP A 499 -44.18 46.44 24.78
CA ASP A 499 -44.90 47.69 24.49
C ASP A 499 -46.22 47.46 23.72
N ASP A 500 -47.27 48.22 24.11
CA ASP A 500 -48.66 48.13 23.64
C ASP A 500 -49.29 49.54 23.77
N THR A 501 -49.20 50.33 22.71
CA THR A 501 -49.59 51.75 22.62
C THR A 501 -51.11 51.93 22.60
N ASP A 502 -51.89 50.97 22.07
CA ASP A 502 -53.37 51.00 22.06
C ASP A 502 -54.00 50.64 23.44
N GLU A 503 -53.31 49.85 24.26
CA GLU A 503 -53.81 49.07 25.42
C GLU A 503 -54.80 47.94 25.01
N ASP A 504 -54.57 47.28 23.87
CA ASP A 504 -55.41 46.21 23.30
C ASP A 504 -54.99 44.81 23.83
N GLY A 505 -53.68 44.55 23.88
CA GLY A 505 -53.05 43.34 24.41
C GLY A 505 -52.36 42.45 23.37
N THR A 506 -52.17 42.96 22.16
CA THR A 506 -51.12 42.54 21.22
C THR A 506 -50.02 43.62 21.29
N PRO A 507 -48.72 43.26 21.26
CA PRO A 507 -47.62 44.22 21.21
C PRO A 507 -47.67 45.18 20.01
N ASP A 508 -46.90 46.27 20.07
CA ASP A 508 -46.86 47.27 18.98
C ASP A 508 -46.29 46.69 17.68
N TYR A 509 -45.24 45.85 17.74
CA TYR A 509 -44.64 45.09 16.60
C TYR A 509 -45.59 44.08 15.92
N LEU A 510 -46.89 44.15 16.23
CA LEU A 510 -47.95 43.24 15.80
C LEU A 510 -49.35 43.98 15.56
N ASP A 511 -49.49 45.34 15.42
CA ASP A 511 -50.81 46.09 15.23
C ASP A 511 -50.92 47.53 14.53
N PRO A 512 -51.87 47.83 13.56
CA PRO A 512 -52.08 49.21 12.95
C PRO A 512 -53.52 49.84 12.62
N ASP A 513 -53.81 51.16 12.91
CA ASP A 513 -54.94 52.04 12.35
C ASP A 513 -54.82 53.63 12.58
N SER A 514 -53.64 54.30 12.63
CA SER A 514 -53.49 55.65 13.31
C SER A 514 -53.23 56.99 12.49
N GLY A 515 -54.18 57.98 12.30
CA GLY A 515 -53.89 59.46 11.94
C GLY A 515 -54.94 60.49 11.25
N GLY A 516 -54.78 61.88 11.30
CA GLY A 516 -55.27 62.98 10.34
C GLY A 516 -56.30 64.23 10.64
N GLY A 517 -56.20 65.48 10.04
CA GLY A 517 -56.95 66.80 10.39
C GLY A 517 -57.50 68.00 9.43
N ASP A 518 -57.18 69.36 9.59
CA ASP A 518 -57.87 70.66 9.03
C ASP A 518 -56.94 71.96 8.76
N ASP A 519 -57.27 73.01 7.90
CA ASP A 519 -56.35 73.94 7.06
C ASP A 519 -55.67 75.34 7.49
N THR A 520 -54.38 75.68 7.08
CA THR A 520 -53.67 77.04 7.13
C THR A 520 -52.84 77.55 5.93
N ASP A 521 -51.73 76.92 5.52
CA ASP A 521 -50.69 77.49 4.65
C ASP A 521 -51.15 77.61 3.18
N GLY A 522 -51.70 76.51 2.66
CA GLY A 522 -52.29 76.42 1.32
C GLY A 522 -51.32 75.91 0.25
N ASP A 523 -50.28 75.21 0.67
CA ASP A 523 -49.61 74.12 -0.04
C ASP A 523 -50.60 73.00 -0.46
N GLY A 524 -51.50 72.52 0.42
CA GLY A 524 -52.38 71.37 0.20
C GLY A 524 -52.49 70.37 1.36
N VAL A 525 -51.56 70.35 2.31
CA VAL A 525 -51.56 69.59 3.58
C VAL A 525 -52.39 70.34 4.64
N THR A 526 -52.65 69.75 5.82
CA THR A 526 -53.48 70.38 6.86
C THR A 526 -52.69 70.62 8.16
N ASP A 527 -52.98 71.69 8.93
CA ASP A 527 -52.19 72.11 10.12
C ASP A 527 -51.93 70.98 11.12
N ASP A 528 -52.92 70.09 11.26
CA ASP A 528 -52.87 68.97 12.18
C ASP A 528 -51.97 67.87 11.58
N ASP A 529 -52.02 67.63 10.26
CA ASP A 529 -51.10 66.72 9.54
C ASP A 529 -49.68 67.32 9.49
N GLU A 530 -49.51 68.65 9.31
CA GLU A 530 -48.21 69.36 9.33
C GLU A 530 -47.61 69.42 10.76
N GLU A 531 -48.43 69.55 11.82
CA GLU A 531 -47.97 69.43 13.22
C GLU A 531 -47.70 67.96 13.64
N GLU A 532 -48.16 66.98 12.85
CA GLU A 532 -47.98 65.53 13.01
C GLU A 532 -46.74 65.02 12.22
N ASP A 533 -46.60 65.37 10.94
CA ASP A 533 -45.47 65.04 10.06
C ASP A 533 -44.24 65.97 10.19
N GLY A 534 -44.38 67.07 10.92
CA GLY A 534 -43.26 67.94 11.34
C GLY A 534 -42.92 69.08 10.38
N THR A 535 -43.63 69.22 9.27
CA THR A 535 -43.48 70.32 8.30
C THR A 535 -43.97 71.67 8.88
N ASP A 536 -43.42 72.83 8.48
CA ASP A 536 -43.85 74.16 9.02
C ASP A 536 -45.21 74.60 8.44
N PRO A 537 -46.30 74.72 9.24
CA PRO A 537 -47.65 75.14 8.79
C PRO A 537 -47.75 76.62 8.35
N SER A 538 -46.65 77.19 7.89
CA SER A 538 -46.52 78.55 7.38
C SER A 538 -45.44 78.76 6.32
N ASP A 539 -44.78 77.70 5.83
CA ASP A 539 -43.88 77.74 4.69
C ASP A 539 -44.30 76.76 3.57
N ALA A 540 -45.00 77.28 2.57
CA ALA A 540 -45.58 76.52 1.45
C ALA A 540 -44.60 75.75 0.51
N CYS A 541 -43.34 75.54 0.91
CA CYS A 541 -42.36 74.65 0.29
C CYS A 541 -41.82 73.61 1.30
N ASP A 542 -42.47 73.45 2.44
CA ASP A 542 -42.18 72.51 3.52
C ASP A 542 -43.50 71.77 3.78
N PHE A 543 -43.73 70.67 3.05
CA PHE A 543 -44.98 69.91 3.05
C PHE A 543 -44.74 68.48 2.51
N ILE A 544 -45.52 67.48 2.93
CA ILE A 544 -45.47 66.14 2.31
C ILE A 544 -46.44 66.06 1.12
N LEU A 545 -45.96 65.75 -0.09
CA LEU A 545 -46.80 65.76 -1.31
C LEU A 545 -47.98 64.78 -1.23
N ALA A 546 -47.79 63.61 -0.62
CA ALA A 546 -48.83 62.62 -0.39
C ALA A 546 -49.95 63.14 0.53
N ASN A 547 -49.59 63.94 1.53
CA ASN A 547 -50.50 64.54 2.50
C ASN A 547 -51.29 65.74 1.93
N GLN A 548 -51.13 66.10 0.64
CA GLN A 548 -51.94 67.12 -0.05
C GLN A 548 -53.41 66.69 -0.25
N THR A 549 -54.12 66.46 0.85
CA THR A 549 -55.52 66.01 0.88
C THR A 549 -56.53 67.14 0.60
N VAL A 550 -56.08 68.41 0.67
CA VAL A 550 -56.85 69.60 0.29
C VAL A 550 -56.23 70.33 -0.93
N GLU A 551 -56.92 71.33 -1.49
CA GLU A 551 -56.55 71.89 -2.80
C GLU A 551 -55.56 73.08 -2.74
N PRO A 552 -54.37 72.97 -3.39
CA PRO A 552 -53.30 73.98 -3.33
C PRO A 552 -53.68 75.39 -3.82
N SER A 553 -53.02 76.39 -3.24
CA SER A 553 -53.22 77.82 -3.49
C SER A 553 -52.75 78.29 -4.87
N SER A 554 -53.06 79.55 -5.21
CA SER A 554 -52.61 80.17 -6.47
C SER A 554 -51.23 80.81 -6.40
N GLU A 555 -50.61 80.78 -5.22
CA GLU A 555 -49.31 81.37 -4.97
C GLU A 555 -48.24 80.26 -5.03
N TRP A 556 -48.48 79.12 -4.34
CA TRP A 556 -47.75 77.83 -4.46
C TRP A 556 -47.48 77.45 -5.92
N LYS A 557 -48.53 77.43 -6.75
CA LYS A 557 -48.52 77.09 -8.20
C LYS A 557 -47.59 77.91 -9.11
N THR A 558 -46.92 78.93 -8.59
CA THR A 558 -45.97 79.75 -9.37
C THR A 558 -44.68 80.03 -8.61
N SER A 559 -44.46 79.27 -7.53
CA SER A 559 -43.15 79.05 -6.93
C SER A 559 -42.37 78.02 -7.77
N ASP A 560 -41.22 77.67 -7.23
CA ASP A 560 -40.11 76.84 -7.70
C ASP A 560 -39.40 76.64 -6.35
N CYS A 561 -39.60 75.46 -5.73
CA CYS A 561 -39.38 75.24 -4.30
C CYS A 561 -38.03 74.60 -4.03
N ASP A 562 -37.70 73.53 -4.74
CA ASP A 562 -36.40 72.84 -4.83
C ASP A 562 -35.31 73.65 -5.60
N GLY A 563 -35.71 74.48 -6.56
CA GLY A 563 -34.78 75.29 -7.34
C GLY A 563 -34.30 74.68 -8.66
N ASP A 564 -34.95 73.65 -9.17
CA ASP A 564 -34.73 72.99 -10.48
C ASP A 564 -34.93 73.94 -11.68
N GLY A 565 -35.67 75.03 -11.46
CA GLY A 565 -36.03 76.03 -12.45
C GLY A 565 -37.28 75.75 -13.30
N VAL A 566 -38.08 74.72 -13.00
CA VAL A 566 -39.47 74.55 -13.44
C VAL A 566 -40.38 75.32 -12.44
N THR A 567 -41.61 74.88 -12.15
CA THR A 567 -42.56 75.55 -11.22
C THR A 567 -43.67 74.59 -10.81
N ASN A 568 -44.18 74.69 -9.58
CA ASN A 568 -45.06 73.66 -8.98
C ASN A 568 -46.40 73.39 -9.73
N GLU A 569 -46.81 74.24 -10.70
CA GLU A 569 -47.95 73.98 -11.60
C GLU A 569 -47.55 73.29 -12.92
N ASP A 570 -46.34 73.54 -13.43
CA ASP A 570 -45.81 72.88 -14.63
C ASP A 570 -45.31 71.46 -14.29
N GLU A 571 -44.63 71.27 -13.15
CA GLU A 571 -44.22 69.95 -12.61
C GLU A 571 -45.43 69.05 -12.35
N LYS A 572 -46.46 69.59 -11.67
CA LYS A 572 -47.75 68.91 -11.47
C LYS A 572 -48.57 68.72 -12.77
N GLU A 573 -48.23 69.37 -13.88
CA GLU A 573 -48.78 69.07 -15.22
C GLU A 573 -47.98 67.97 -15.96
N ASP A 574 -46.67 67.87 -15.73
CA ASP A 574 -45.78 66.86 -16.30
C ASP A 574 -45.79 65.53 -15.54
N GLY A 575 -46.01 65.58 -14.22
CA GLY A 575 -46.06 64.45 -13.31
C GLY A 575 -44.82 64.29 -12.41
N THR A 576 -44.08 65.38 -12.18
CA THR A 576 -42.85 65.40 -11.35
C THR A 576 -43.09 66.09 -9.99
N ASP A 577 -42.26 65.83 -8.97
CA ASP A 577 -42.42 66.33 -7.59
C ASP A 577 -41.83 67.74 -7.36
N PRO A 578 -42.65 68.77 -7.04
CA PRO A 578 -42.20 70.14 -6.79
C PRO A 578 -41.39 70.40 -5.50
N LEU A 579 -40.79 69.37 -4.92
CA LEU A 579 -39.86 69.44 -3.78
C LEU A 579 -38.59 68.62 -4.01
N ASP A 580 -38.54 67.80 -5.07
CA ASP A 580 -37.38 67.02 -5.43
C ASP A 580 -36.62 67.75 -6.56
N PRO A 581 -35.42 68.30 -6.30
CA PRO A 581 -34.65 68.99 -7.34
C PRO A 581 -34.24 68.10 -8.52
N CYS A 582 -34.36 66.77 -8.39
CA CYS A 582 -33.94 65.78 -9.36
C CYS A 582 -35.12 65.18 -10.15
N ASP A 583 -36.33 65.16 -9.60
CA ASP A 583 -37.55 64.85 -10.36
C ASP A 583 -38.05 66.09 -11.11
N TYR A 584 -37.46 66.36 -12.28
CA TYR A 584 -37.87 67.46 -13.14
C TYR A 584 -37.84 67.14 -14.64
N ASN A 585 -38.39 68.05 -15.44
CA ASN A 585 -38.38 67.97 -16.90
C ASN A 585 -37.44 69.03 -17.52
N PRO A 586 -36.24 68.64 -18.00
CA PRO A 586 -35.27 69.56 -18.60
C PRO A 586 -35.80 70.40 -19.79
N ASP A 587 -36.84 69.94 -20.49
CA ASP A 587 -37.47 70.67 -21.61
C ASP A 587 -38.37 71.84 -21.13
N HIS A 588 -38.70 71.89 -19.82
CA HIS A 588 -39.56 72.88 -19.16
C HIS A 588 -38.86 73.81 -18.16
N VAL A 589 -37.55 73.66 -17.92
CA VAL A 589 -36.75 74.63 -17.14
C VAL A 589 -36.88 76.04 -17.77
N THR A 590 -37.54 76.96 -17.07
CA THR A 590 -37.80 78.35 -17.54
C THR A 590 -37.35 79.43 -16.57
N LEU A 591 -37.02 79.06 -15.34
CA LEU A 591 -36.32 79.86 -14.34
C LEU A 591 -34.82 79.46 -14.33
N PRO A 592 -33.95 80.17 -13.60
CA PRO A 592 -32.56 79.78 -13.44
C PRO A 592 -32.40 78.85 -12.24
N GLN A 593 -31.87 77.65 -12.47
CA GLN A 593 -31.45 76.70 -11.45
C GLN A 593 -30.64 77.36 -10.33
N SER A 594 -31.01 77.09 -9.08
CA SER A 594 -30.39 77.66 -7.88
C SER A 594 -30.98 77.10 -6.60
N GLY A 595 -30.20 77.06 -5.51
CA GLY A 595 -30.74 76.57 -4.25
C GLY A 595 -30.42 75.09 -4.16
N ASP A 596 -31.41 74.29 -3.82
CA ASP A 596 -31.18 72.92 -3.39
C ASP A 596 -30.78 72.03 -4.59
N TYR A 597 -31.29 72.32 -5.80
CA TYR A 597 -30.75 71.78 -7.08
C TYR A 597 -29.24 71.87 -7.23
N LEU A 598 -28.57 72.95 -6.80
CA LEU A 598 -27.12 73.08 -7.00
C LEU A 598 -26.29 72.28 -5.98
N THR A 599 -26.93 71.76 -4.94
CA THR A 599 -26.31 70.95 -3.89
C THR A 599 -26.86 69.52 -3.84
N ALA A 600 -27.80 69.21 -4.73
CA ALA A 600 -28.27 67.88 -5.00
C ALA A 600 -27.28 67.15 -5.91
N ASP A 601 -27.39 65.84 -5.85
CA ASP A 601 -26.80 64.81 -6.68
C ASP A 601 -28.03 64.10 -7.28
N CYS A 602 -28.16 64.10 -8.62
CA CYS A 602 -29.43 63.78 -9.28
C CYS A 602 -29.43 62.49 -10.10
N ASP A 603 -28.26 61.92 -10.37
CA ASP A 603 -28.08 60.56 -10.87
C ASP A 603 -27.53 59.62 -9.79
N GLY A 604 -27.16 60.15 -8.62
CA GLY A 604 -26.85 59.41 -7.42
C GLY A 604 -25.39 58.97 -7.34
N ASP A 605 -24.48 59.65 -8.03
CA ASP A 605 -23.06 59.31 -8.17
C ASP A 605 -22.16 59.86 -7.03
N GLY A 606 -22.74 60.59 -6.07
CA GLY A 606 -22.05 61.26 -4.96
C GLY A 606 -21.35 62.58 -5.33
N VAL A 607 -21.52 63.09 -6.55
CA VAL A 607 -21.04 64.40 -7.04
C VAL A 607 -22.21 65.38 -7.05
N THR A 608 -21.96 66.65 -6.71
CA THR A 608 -23.04 67.65 -6.77
C THR A 608 -23.17 68.28 -8.15
N ASN A 609 -24.40 68.60 -8.54
CA ASN A 609 -24.72 69.34 -9.77
C ASN A 609 -23.90 70.66 -9.95
N GLU A 610 -23.40 71.31 -8.87
CA GLU A 610 -22.50 72.49 -8.97
C GLU A 610 -21.04 72.09 -9.32
N ASP A 611 -20.54 70.97 -8.80
CA ASP A 611 -19.18 70.48 -9.08
C ASP A 611 -19.11 69.87 -10.49
N GLU A 612 -20.13 69.12 -10.90
CA GLU A 612 -20.30 68.63 -12.26
C GLU A 612 -20.37 69.73 -13.32
N GLU A 613 -21.09 70.83 -13.06
CA GLU A 613 -21.07 72.02 -13.94
C GLU A 613 -19.66 72.64 -14.07
N GLU A 614 -18.75 72.45 -13.10
CA GLU A 614 -17.36 72.91 -13.16
C GLU A 614 -16.43 71.93 -13.90
N ASP A 615 -16.58 70.61 -13.68
CA ASP A 615 -15.75 69.58 -14.32
C ASP A 615 -16.20 69.25 -15.76
N GLY A 616 -17.51 69.32 -16.04
CA GLY A 616 -18.10 69.26 -17.37
C GLY A 616 -18.72 67.91 -17.76
N THR A 617 -19.13 67.16 -16.74
CA THR A 617 -19.93 65.93 -16.71
C THR A 617 -21.42 66.22 -16.97
N ASP A 618 -22.30 65.21 -16.97
CA ASP A 618 -23.76 65.36 -17.19
C ASP A 618 -24.57 64.91 -15.96
N PRO A 619 -25.22 65.83 -15.20
CA PRO A 619 -25.95 65.57 -13.93
C PRO A 619 -27.20 64.68 -13.98
N ASN A 620 -27.23 63.72 -14.91
CA ASN A 620 -28.31 62.77 -15.18
C ASN A 620 -27.74 61.44 -15.76
N ASP A 621 -26.44 61.18 -15.64
CA ASP A 621 -25.69 60.07 -16.23
C ASP A 621 -24.59 59.63 -15.24
N ALA A 622 -24.97 58.78 -14.28
CA ALA A 622 -24.19 58.42 -13.09
C ALA A 622 -22.80 57.79 -13.33
N CYS A 623 -22.46 57.54 -14.60
CA CYS A 623 -21.17 57.00 -15.06
C CYS A 623 -20.32 58.01 -15.85
N ASP A 624 -20.80 59.25 -16.11
CA ASP A 624 -19.99 60.34 -16.67
C ASP A 624 -19.50 61.25 -15.54
N PHE A 625 -18.72 60.73 -14.57
CA PHE A 625 -18.32 61.48 -13.37
C PHE A 625 -16.80 61.66 -13.20
N VAL A 626 -16.38 62.27 -12.08
CA VAL A 626 -14.97 62.38 -11.68
C VAL A 626 -14.82 61.92 -10.23
N LEU A 627 -14.17 60.78 -10.01
CA LEU A 627 -13.96 60.16 -8.69
C LEU A 627 -13.35 61.11 -7.63
N ASP A 628 -12.42 61.98 -8.05
CA ASP A 628 -11.77 63.02 -7.20
C ASP A 628 -12.76 64.13 -6.71
N SER A 629 -13.97 64.17 -7.28
CA SER A 629 -15.06 65.15 -7.01
C SER A 629 -16.29 64.53 -6.31
N GLN A 630 -16.33 63.21 -6.13
CA GLN A 630 -17.32 62.52 -5.30
C GLN A 630 -17.14 62.95 -3.83
N THR A 631 -18.10 63.71 -3.30
CA THR A 631 -18.00 64.34 -1.97
C THR A 631 -19.26 64.21 -1.11
N LEU A 632 -20.32 63.64 -1.67
CA LEU A 632 -21.46 63.05 -0.99
C LEU A 632 -21.32 61.52 -1.00
N ASP A 633 -22.12 60.85 -0.20
CA ASP A 633 -22.24 59.40 -0.20
C ASP A 633 -23.21 59.03 -1.36
N PRO A 634 -22.83 58.16 -2.31
CA PRO A 634 -23.69 57.81 -3.47
C PRO A 634 -24.96 57.04 -3.11
N SER A 635 -25.82 56.87 -4.11
CA SER A 635 -27.06 56.11 -4.01
C SER A 635 -26.85 54.61 -4.15
N SER A 636 -27.74 53.80 -3.56
CA SER A 636 -27.79 52.34 -3.75
C SER A 636 -27.97 51.93 -5.22
N THR A 637 -28.55 52.79 -6.07
CA THR A 637 -28.67 52.55 -7.52
C THR A 637 -27.34 52.75 -8.25
N TRP A 638 -26.51 53.70 -7.81
CA TRP A 638 -25.15 53.84 -8.32
C TRP A 638 -24.27 52.71 -7.82
N ASN A 639 -24.35 52.37 -6.53
CA ASN A 639 -23.63 51.25 -5.91
C ASN A 639 -23.83 49.94 -6.69
N THR A 640 -25.08 49.56 -6.96
CA THR A 640 -25.46 48.33 -7.69
C THR A 640 -25.36 48.43 -9.21
N SER A 641 -24.81 49.52 -9.75
CA SER A 641 -24.52 49.66 -11.18
C SER A 641 -23.08 49.25 -11.50
N ASP A 642 -22.85 48.91 -12.76
CA ASP A 642 -21.55 48.66 -13.38
C ASP A 642 -21.36 49.77 -14.43
N CYS A 643 -20.35 50.63 -14.24
CA CYS A 643 -20.18 51.85 -15.04
C CYS A 643 -19.26 51.72 -16.26
N ASP A 644 -18.32 50.77 -16.29
CA ASP A 644 -17.38 50.58 -17.40
C ASP A 644 -17.54 49.24 -18.15
N GLY A 645 -18.28 48.30 -17.57
CA GLY A 645 -18.72 47.04 -18.16
C GLY A 645 -17.96 45.81 -17.68
N ASP A 646 -17.13 45.88 -16.63
CA ASP A 646 -16.36 44.73 -16.14
C ASP A 646 -17.19 43.66 -15.40
N GLY A 647 -18.44 43.97 -15.05
CA GLY A 647 -19.37 43.08 -14.36
C GLY A 647 -19.24 43.06 -12.82
N VAL A 648 -18.39 43.89 -12.22
CA VAL A 648 -18.36 44.18 -10.78
C VAL A 648 -19.32 45.35 -10.49
N THR A 649 -19.84 45.48 -9.27
CA THR A 649 -20.64 46.66 -8.91
C THR A 649 -19.75 47.78 -8.39
N ASN A 650 -20.14 49.04 -8.65
CA ASN A 650 -19.38 50.22 -8.25
C ASN A 650 -19.19 50.34 -6.70
N GLU A 651 -19.93 49.56 -5.90
CA GLU A 651 -19.76 49.41 -4.45
C GLU A 651 -18.69 48.37 -4.09
N ASP A 652 -18.75 47.18 -4.66
CA ASP A 652 -17.72 46.12 -4.46
C ASP A 652 -16.33 46.66 -4.83
N GLU A 653 -16.24 47.35 -5.97
CA GLU A 653 -15.02 48.02 -6.41
C GLU A 653 -14.47 49.04 -5.41
N LYS A 654 -15.34 49.73 -4.66
CA LYS A 654 -14.91 50.70 -3.64
C LYS A 654 -14.40 50.02 -2.38
N GLU A 655 -14.94 48.86 -2.05
CA GLU A 655 -14.46 48.02 -0.95
C GLU A 655 -13.08 47.43 -1.31
N ASP A 656 -12.96 46.84 -2.50
CA ASP A 656 -11.70 46.33 -3.06
C ASP A 656 -10.65 47.43 -3.28
N GLY A 657 -11.12 48.64 -3.55
CA GLY A 657 -10.30 49.83 -3.78
C GLY A 657 -9.81 50.00 -5.21
N THR A 658 -10.59 49.52 -6.18
CA THR A 658 -10.42 49.67 -7.62
C THR A 658 -11.10 50.96 -8.14
N ASP A 659 -11.22 51.17 -9.46
CA ASP A 659 -11.68 52.45 -10.06
C ASP A 659 -12.87 52.23 -11.02
N PRO A 660 -14.13 52.55 -10.63
CA PRO A 660 -15.38 52.29 -11.38
C PRO A 660 -15.57 52.96 -12.75
N LEU A 661 -14.47 53.33 -13.41
CA LEU A 661 -14.36 53.98 -14.70
C LEU A 661 -13.13 53.47 -15.50
N ASP A 662 -12.39 52.48 -15.02
CA ASP A 662 -11.24 51.85 -15.68
C ASP A 662 -11.44 50.31 -15.70
N PRO A 663 -11.98 49.73 -16.79
CA PRO A 663 -12.49 48.34 -16.85
C PRO A 663 -11.38 47.27 -16.86
N CYS A 664 -10.22 47.59 -16.31
CA CYS A 664 -9.05 46.75 -16.11
C CYS A 664 -8.46 46.93 -14.70
N ASP A 665 -9.13 47.66 -13.81
CA ASP A 665 -8.84 47.78 -12.38
C ASP A 665 -10.11 47.28 -11.68
N TYR A 666 -10.21 45.97 -11.46
CA TYR A 666 -11.39 45.30 -10.90
C TYR A 666 -11.00 44.00 -10.17
N ASN A 667 -11.93 43.43 -9.40
CA ASN A 667 -11.75 42.15 -8.72
C ASN A 667 -12.54 41.03 -9.43
N PRO A 668 -11.88 40.06 -10.08
CA PRO A 668 -12.56 38.96 -10.77
C PRO A 668 -13.49 38.12 -9.88
N ASP A 669 -13.21 38.02 -8.58
CA ASP A 669 -14.02 37.23 -7.64
C ASP A 669 -15.39 37.90 -7.35
N HIS A 670 -15.52 39.21 -7.59
CA HIS A 670 -16.76 39.98 -7.37
C HIS A 670 -17.54 40.27 -8.67
N VAL A 671 -17.27 39.55 -9.76
CA VAL A 671 -18.02 39.69 -11.04
C VAL A 671 -19.41 39.04 -10.91
N THR A 672 -20.38 39.82 -10.43
CA THR A 672 -21.78 39.40 -10.23
C THR A 672 -22.70 39.76 -11.41
N LEU A 673 -22.27 40.68 -12.28
CA LEU A 673 -23.04 41.20 -13.41
C LEU A 673 -22.47 40.75 -14.78
N PRO A 674 -23.29 40.74 -15.86
CA PRO A 674 -22.80 40.33 -17.18
C PRO A 674 -21.91 41.38 -17.84
N GLN A 675 -20.62 41.05 -17.97
CA GLN A 675 -19.59 41.88 -18.60
C GLN A 675 -20.01 42.41 -19.99
N SER A 676 -19.70 43.67 -20.26
CA SER A 676 -20.20 44.41 -21.42
C SER A 676 -19.36 45.64 -21.80
N GLY A 677 -20.02 46.74 -22.18
CA GLY A 677 -19.44 48.09 -22.17
C GLY A 677 -18.12 48.30 -22.90
N ASP A 678 -17.22 48.99 -22.20
CA ASP A 678 -15.87 49.32 -22.64
C ASP A 678 -14.88 48.19 -22.28
N TYR A 679 -15.13 47.41 -21.20
CA TYR A 679 -14.43 46.15 -20.84
C TYR A 679 -14.20 45.23 -22.04
N LEU A 680 -15.26 44.86 -22.76
CA LEU A 680 -15.17 43.98 -23.94
C LEU A 680 -14.23 44.52 -25.05
N THR A 681 -13.87 45.81 -25.01
CA THR A 681 -12.97 46.44 -25.98
C THR A 681 -11.61 46.86 -25.41
N ALA A 682 -11.36 46.52 -24.15
CA ALA A 682 -10.09 46.70 -23.46
C ALA A 682 -9.07 45.61 -23.84
N ASP A 683 -7.89 45.68 -23.23
CA ASP A 683 -6.66 44.89 -23.45
C ASP A 683 -5.93 45.03 -22.10
N CYS A 684 -6.45 44.30 -21.09
CA CYS A 684 -6.24 44.63 -19.67
C CYS A 684 -4.89 44.13 -19.15
N ASP A 685 -4.55 42.89 -19.45
CA ASP A 685 -3.23 42.31 -19.24
C ASP A 685 -2.12 42.98 -20.09
N GLY A 686 -2.50 43.61 -21.21
CA GLY A 686 -1.63 44.25 -22.17
C GLY A 686 -0.92 43.27 -23.11
N ASP A 687 -1.46 42.08 -23.40
CA ASP A 687 -0.94 41.14 -24.37
C ASP A 687 -1.19 41.59 -25.83
N GLY A 688 -2.27 42.33 -26.09
CA GLY A 688 -2.66 42.83 -27.41
C GLY A 688 -3.79 42.08 -28.13
N VAL A 689 -4.41 41.08 -27.49
CA VAL A 689 -5.79 40.63 -27.74
C VAL A 689 -6.74 41.65 -27.04
N THR A 690 -8.04 41.40 -27.03
CA THR A 690 -9.03 42.22 -26.33
C THR A 690 -10.04 41.30 -25.69
N ASN A 691 -10.63 41.69 -24.56
CA ASN A 691 -11.49 40.84 -23.74
C ASN A 691 -12.64 40.17 -24.57
N GLU A 692 -13.25 40.83 -25.59
CA GLU A 692 -14.23 40.21 -26.52
C GLU A 692 -13.64 39.06 -27.39
N ASP A 693 -12.40 39.18 -27.85
CA ASP A 693 -11.70 38.15 -28.62
C ASP A 693 -11.24 36.99 -27.69
N GLU A 694 -10.88 37.29 -26.44
CA GLU A 694 -10.48 36.30 -25.41
C GLU A 694 -11.66 35.47 -24.89
N GLU A 695 -12.83 36.09 -24.69
CA GLU A 695 -14.09 35.36 -24.46
C GLU A 695 -14.45 34.41 -25.62
N GLU A 696 -14.15 34.77 -26.90
CA GLU A 696 -14.42 33.89 -28.05
C GLU A 696 -13.41 32.73 -28.16
N ASP A 697 -12.14 32.97 -27.79
CA ASP A 697 -11.07 31.97 -27.85
C ASP A 697 -10.96 31.09 -26.57
N GLY A 698 -11.43 31.60 -25.43
CA GLY A 698 -11.46 30.93 -24.12
C GLY A 698 -10.18 31.11 -23.30
N THR A 699 -9.62 32.33 -23.26
CA THR A 699 -8.42 32.71 -22.50
C THR A 699 -8.73 33.78 -21.43
N ASP A 700 -7.86 33.95 -20.44
CA ASP A 700 -8.04 34.88 -19.30
C ASP A 700 -7.58 36.33 -19.59
N PRO A 701 -8.49 37.33 -19.64
CA PRO A 701 -8.16 38.74 -19.91
C PRO A 701 -7.23 39.44 -18.91
N ASN A 702 -6.87 38.77 -17.81
CA ASN A 702 -5.94 39.27 -16.80
C ASN A 702 -4.57 38.57 -16.79
N ASP A 703 -4.39 37.45 -17.52
CA ASP A 703 -3.11 36.77 -17.66
C ASP A 703 -2.49 36.99 -19.05
N ALA A 704 -1.51 37.90 -19.08
CA ALA A 704 -0.70 38.27 -20.25
C ALA A 704 0.03 37.09 -20.93
N CYS A 705 -0.04 35.89 -20.37
CA CYS A 705 0.52 34.66 -20.88
C CYS A 705 -0.53 33.58 -21.25
N ASP A 706 -1.83 33.82 -21.06
CA ASP A 706 -2.91 33.00 -21.62
C ASP A 706 -3.59 33.76 -22.78
N PHE A 707 -3.14 33.52 -24.01
CA PHE A 707 -3.67 34.24 -25.17
C PHE A 707 -3.57 33.41 -26.46
N VAL A 708 -4.28 33.83 -27.51
CA VAL A 708 -4.14 33.24 -28.86
C VAL A 708 -3.35 34.19 -29.77
N LEU A 709 -2.12 33.79 -30.14
CA LEU A 709 -1.20 34.60 -30.96
C LEU A 709 -1.77 35.02 -32.34
N ASP A 710 -2.71 34.26 -32.93
CA ASP A 710 -3.37 34.61 -34.20
C ASP A 710 -4.48 35.69 -34.00
N SER A 711 -4.86 35.97 -32.74
CA SER A 711 -5.93 36.90 -32.30
C SER A 711 -5.40 38.23 -31.75
N GLN A 712 -4.09 38.40 -31.51
CA GLN A 712 -3.50 39.72 -31.18
C GLN A 712 -3.80 40.77 -32.27
N THR A 713 -4.79 41.65 -32.03
CA THR A 713 -5.22 42.69 -32.99
C THR A 713 -4.80 44.12 -32.61
N VAL A 714 -4.37 44.33 -31.37
CA VAL A 714 -3.84 45.58 -30.80
C VAL A 714 -2.29 45.57 -30.87
N ASP A 715 -1.61 46.64 -30.43
CA ASP A 715 -0.14 46.70 -30.34
C ASP A 715 0.26 46.32 -28.88
N PRO A 716 0.90 45.15 -28.60
CA PRO A 716 1.16 44.65 -27.25
C PRO A 716 1.91 45.61 -26.31
N SER A 717 1.68 45.48 -25.01
CA SER A 717 2.26 46.35 -23.97
C SER A 717 3.77 46.18 -23.82
N SER A 718 4.44 47.22 -23.29
CA SER A 718 5.89 47.11 -23.00
C SER A 718 6.24 46.20 -21.83
N THR A 719 5.24 45.72 -21.08
CA THR A 719 5.41 44.74 -20.01
C THR A 719 5.50 43.36 -20.62
N TRP A 720 4.46 42.96 -21.37
CA TRP A 720 4.37 41.74 -22.17
C TRP A 720 5.59 41.51 -23.07
N ASN A 721 6.02 42.53 -23.82
CA ASN A 721 7.22 42.46 -24.67
C ASN A 721 8.53 42.09 -23.92
N THR A 722 8.55 42.18 -22.59
CA THR A 722 9.69 41.82 -21.73
C THR A 722 9.40 40.70 -20.73
N ALA A 723 8.20 40.12 -20.80
CA ALA A 723 7.84 38.85 -20.18
C ALA A 723 8.44 37.68 -20.98
N ASP A 724 8.20 36.48 -20.46
CA ASP A 724 8.74 35.18 -20.84
C ASP A 724 7.65 34.21 -20.36
N CYS A 725 6.72 33.89 -21.27
CA CYS A 725 5.42 33.32 -20.91
C CYS A 725 5.44 31.78 -20.84
N ASP A 726 6.26 31.13 -21.65
CA ASP A 726 6.47 29.68 -21.60
C ASP A 726 7.58 29.24 -20.62
N GLY A 727 8.37 30.20 -20.11
CA GLY A 727 9.41 29.98 -19.13
C GLY A 727 10.75 29.51 -19.71
N ASP A 728 10.95 29.54 -21.03
CA ASP A 728 12.17 29.04 -21.69
C ASP A 728 13.41 29.92 -21.45
N GLY A 729 13.24 31.16 -20.97
CA GLY A 729 14.31 32.13 -20.73
C GLY A 729 14.53 33.16 -21.87
N VAL A 730 13.72 33.14 -22.92
CA VAL A 730 13.63 34.14 -24.00
C VAL A 730 12.47 35.07 -23.69
N THR A 731 12.48 36.28 -24.25
CA THR A 731 11.38 37.24 -24.05
C THR A 731 10.50 37.33 -25.29
N ASN A 732 9.20 37.51 -25.11
CA ASN A 732 8.19 37.54 -26.18
C ASN A 732 8.57 38.49 -27.37
N GLU A 733 9.27 39.62 -27.15
CA GLU A 733 9.77 40.50 -28.24
C GLU A 733 10.90 39.84 -29.08
N ASP A 734 11.84 39.13 -28.45
CA ASP A 734 12.98 38.48 -29.13
C ASP A 734 12.50 37.28 -29.95
N GLU A 735 11.51 36.54 -29.44
CA GLU A 735 10.84 35.42 -30.11
C GLU A 735 10.08 35.84 -31.36
N ILE A 736 9.27 36.90 -31.26
CA ILE A 736 8.61 37.50 -32.43
C ILE A 736 9.66 38.02 -33.46
N GLU A 737 10.87 38.44 -33.05
CA GLU A 737 11.92 38.86 -33.99
C GLU A 737 12.56 37.65 -34.73
N ASP A 738 12.82 36.52 -34.06
CA ASP A 738 13.51 35.38 -34.67
C ASP A 738 12.60 34.26 -35.22
N GLY A 739 11.37 34.17 -34.73
CA GLY A 739 10.22 33.46 -35.29
C GLY A 739 9.81 32.19 -34.55
N THR A 740 10.00 32.17 -33.23
CA THR A 740 9.51 31.17 -32.26
C THR A 740 8.10 31.54 -31.75
N ASP A 741 7.52 30.73 -30.86
CA ASP A 741 6.14 30.86 -30.39
C ASP A 741 6.13 31.07 -28.86
N PRO A 742 5.76 32.25 -28.33
CA PRO A 742 5.91 32.60 -26.89
C PRO A 742 5.10 31.79 -25.88
N LEU A 743 4.42 30.73 -26.33
CA LEU A 743 3.58 29.82 -25.57
C LEU A 743 3.98 28.33 -25.77
N ASP A 744 5.02 28.04 -26.57
CA ASP A 744 5.54 26.69 -26.77
C ASP A 744 6.98 26.61 -26.22
N PRO A 745 7.17 26.14 -24.96
CA PRO A 745 8.48 26.06 -24.30
C PRO A 745 9.52 25.19 -25.02
N CYS A 746 9.11 24.50 -26.09
CA CYS A 746 9.94 23.67 -26.95
C CYS A 746 10.17 24.24 -28.36
N ASP A 747 9.47 25.28 -28.84
CA ASP A 747 9.80 25.96 -30.11
C ASP A 747 10.62 27.22 -29.85
N TYR A 748 11.82 27.09 -29.27
CA TYR A 748 12.64 28.23 -28.89
C TYR A 748 14.03 28.29 -29.58
N ASN A 749 14.76 29.40 -29.39
CA ASN A 749 16.11 29.60 -29.92
C ASN A 749 17.18 29.69 -28.80
N PRO A 750 18.02 28.67 -28.60
CA PRO A 750 19.09 28.68 -27.59
C PRO A 750 20.18 29.77 -27.74
N GLU A 751 20.25 30.51 -28.86
CA GLU A 751 21.11 31.70 -28.95
C GLU A 751 20.44 32.99 -28.41
N SER A 752 19.13 32.96 -28.14
CA SER A 752 18.29 34.10 -27.72
C SER A 752 17.95 34.13 -26.23
N ILE A 753 18.16 33.03 -25.46
CA ILE A 753 17.96 33.03 -24.00
C ILE A 753 18.73 34.18 -23.34
N THR A 754 18.01 35.07 -22.64
CA THR A 754 18.60 36.19 -21.88
C THR A 754 18.14 36.28 -20.42
N LEU A 755 17.06 35.60 -20.05
CA LEU A 755 16.60 35.41 -18.69
C LEU A 755 17.14 34.08 -18.11
N GLU A 756 16.66 33.67 -16.93
CA GLU A 756 16.96 32.36 -16.34
C GLU A 756 15.68 31.53 -16.48
N PRO A 757 15.69 30.37 -17.17
CA PRO A 757 14.48 29.59 -17.44
C PRO A 757 13.75 29.17 -16.15
N SER A 758 12.44 28.93 -16.24
CA SER A 758 11.55 28.57 -15.14
C SER A 758 11.83 27.16 -14.58
N PRO A 759 11.37 26.80 -13.36
CA PRO A 759 11.41 25.41 -12.87
C PRO A 759 10.70 24.42 -13.80
N GLU A 760 9.51 24.78 -14.28
CA GLU A 760 8.62 23.96 -15.09
C GLU A 760 9.30 23.61 -16.43
N TRP A 761 9.91 24.61 -17.08
CA TRP A 761 10.70 24.40 -18.29
C TRP A 761 11.85 23.39 -18.10
N LYS A 762 12.44 23.31 -16.91
CA LYS A 762 13.56 22.37 -16.62
C LYS A 762 13.11 20.93 -16.44
N GLU A 763 11.86 20.71 -16.10
CA GLU A 763 11.26 19.38 -15.87
C GLU A 763 10.66 18.79 -17.14
N LEU A 764 10.35 19.65 -18.12
CA LEU A 764 9.92 19.27 -19.47
C LEU A 764 11.04 18.55 -20.25
N ASP A 765 10.65 17.65 -21.17
CA ASP A 765 11.50 16.90 -22.11
C ASP A 765 11.09 17.26 -23.54
N CYS A 766 11.72 18.29 -24.10
CA CYS A 766 11.26 18.92 -25.33
C CYS A 766 11.55 18.13 -26.62
N ASP A 767 12.51 17.21 -26.61
CA ASP A 767 12.79 16.35 -27.76
C ASP A 767 12.35 14.88 -27.58
N GLY A 768 11.92 14.52 -26.37
CA GLY A 768 11.25 13.26 -26.01
C GLY A 768 12.21 12.13 -25.67
N ASP A 769 13.46 12.40 -25.32
CA ASP A 769 14.50 11.38 -25.10
C ASP A 769 14.59 10.82 -23.67
N GLY A 770 13.84 11.40 -22.74
CA GLY A 770 13.76 11.00 -21.34
C GLY A 770 14.70 11.77 -20.40
N ASN A 771 15.48 12.73 -20.90
CA ASN A 771 16.26 13.66 -20.08
C ASN A 771 15.59 15.05 -20.01
N PRO A 772 15.12 15.50 -18.85
CA PRO A 772 14.55 16.83 -18.70
C PRO A 772 15.54 17.94 -19.07
N ASN A 773 15.02 18.99 -19.72
CA ASN A 773 15.73 20.16 -20.24
C ASN A 773 16.74 20.77 -19.24
N GLY A 774 16.47 20.70 -17.93
CA GLY A 774 17.36 21.20 -16.87
C GLY A 774 18.64 20.38 -16.65
N THR A 775 18.64 19.10 -17.03
CA THR A 775 19.81 18.21 -17.04
C THR A 775 20.29 17.82 -18.44
N ASP A 776 19.49 18.09 -19.47
CA ASP A 776 19.78 17.78 -20.86
C ASP A 776 20.92 18.61 -21.47
N PRO A 777 21.97 17.97 -22.04
CA PRO A 777 22.97 18.64 -22.87
C PRO A 777 22.45 19.25 -24.19
N ASN A 778 21.35 18.76 -24.79
CA ASN A 778 20.78 19.24 -26.05
C ASN A 778 19.22 19.22 -26.10
N PRO A 779 18.49 20.04 -25.30
CA PRO A 779 17.00 20.07 -25.16
C PRO A 779 16.07 20.05 -26.40
N LEU A 780 16.60 20.06 -27.62
CA LEU A 780 15.85 20.16 -28.88
C LEU A 780 16.29 19.14 -29.96
N GLU A 781 17.31 18.29 -29.74
CA GLU A 781 17.75 17.28 -30.73
C GLU A 781 18.41 16.03 -30.09
N ALA A 782 17.58 15.10 -29.63
CA ALA A 782 17.93 13.82 -28.99
C ALA A 782 19.15 13.12 -29.62
N SER A 783 20.23 12.99 -28.85
CA SER A 783 21.54 12.58 -29.39
C SER A 783 22.24 11.47 -28.60
N ALA A 784 23.22 10.84 -29.26
CA ALA A 784 24.07 9.83 -28.68
C ALA A 784 25.50 9.97 -29.22
N ALA A 785 26.51 9.81 -28.36
CA ALA A 785 27.91 10.07 -28.61
C ALA A 785 28.78 8.80 -28.65
N ASP A 786 29.84 8.81 -29.46
CA ASP A 786 30.70 7.62 -29.65
C ASP A 786 31.59 7.33 -28.41
N ASP A 787 31.32 6.22 -27.72
CA ASP A 787 32.07 5.77 -26.54
C ASP A 787 33.40 5.05 -26.85
N SER A 788 34.20 4.82 -25.81
CA SER A 788 35.37 3.94 -25.92
C SER A 788 35.73 3.19 -24.64
N GLY A 789 36.24 1.97 -24.81
CA GLY A 789 36.73 1.13 -23.71
C GLY A 789 37.92 0.25 -24.11
N SER A 790 38.48 -0.50 -23.16
CA SER A 790 39.57 -1.44 -23.43
C SER A 790 39.63 -2.59 -22.43
N THR A 791 39.88 -3.81 -22.91
CA THR A 791 39.98 -5.02 -22.08
C THR A 791 40.85 -6.09 -22.74
N PRO A 792 41.50 -7.02 -22.01
CA PRO A 792 42.04 -8.25 -22.59
C PRO A 792 40.97 -9.10 -23.29
N ALA A 793 41.39 -10.09 -24.10
CA ALA A 793 40.43 -11.04 -24.66
C ALA A 793 39.95 -12.00 -23.56
N LEU A 794 38.69 -12.46 -23.65
CA LEU A 794 38.03 -13.30 -22.64
C LEU A 794 37.84 -12.64 -21.25
N THR A 795 38.13 -11.35 -21.12
CA THR A 795 37.88 -10.57 -19.89
C THR A 795 36.75 -9.59 -20.16
N GLU A 796 35.71 -9.63 -19.33
CA GLU A 796 34.58 -8.71 -19.42
C GLU A 796 35.00 -7.27 -19.16
N VAL A 797 34.29 -6.32 -19.78
CA VAL A 797 34.36 -4.90 -19.45
C VAL A 797 32.94 -4.32 -19.42
N ALA A 798 32.65 -3.55 -18.38
CA ALA A 798 31.49 -2.67 -18.32
C ALA A 798 31.90 -1.26 -18.78
N ILE A 799 31.07 -0.64 -19.61
CA ILE A 799 31.24 0.73 -20.11
C ILE A 799 29.90 1.42 -19.89
N ASN A 800 29.85 2.52 -19.13
CA ASN A 800 28.67 3.37 -19.13
C ASN A 800 28.58 4.02 -20.51
N ILE A 801 27.49 3.80 -21.22
CA ILE A 801 27.26 4.33 -22.57
C ILE A 801 26.23 5.46 -22.58
N LEU A 802 25.65 5.79 -21.41
CA LEU A 802 24.73 6.93 -21.25
C LEU A 802 25.39 8.13 -20.53
N GLU A 803 26.60 7.99 -19.96
CA GLU A 803 27.34 9.09 -19.27
C GLU A 803 27.60 10.32 -20.17
N ASN A 804 27.49 10.16 -21.48
CA ASN A 804 27.76 11.18 -22.50
C ASN A 804 26.73 11.22 -23.64
N ASP A 805 25.63 10.50 -23.49
CA ASP A 805 24.45 10.63 -24.36
C ASP A 805 23.50 11.66 -23.72
N ASP A 806 22.45 12.04 -24.44
CA ASP A 806 21.37 12.87 -23.88
C ASP A 806 20.49 12.03 -22.95
N TYR A 807 20.07 10.84 -23.38
CA TYR A 807 19.31 9.84 -22.62
C TYR A 807 19.84 9.47 -21.22
N LEU A 808 18.92 9.38 -20.24
CA LEU A 808 19.17 8.87 -18.89
C LEU A 808 18.91 7.36 -18.74
N PRO A 809 19.53 6.66 -17.76
CA PRO A 809 19.18 5.26 -17.43
C PRO A 809 17.89 5.20 -16.59
N ASN A 810 17.20 4.06 -16.54
CA ASN A 810 15.90 3.96 -15.85
C ASN A 810 15.98 4.17 -14.33
N ASN A 811 17.12 3.86 -13.70
CA ASN A 811 17.29 4.08 -12.26
C ASN A 811 17.67 5.51 -11.87
N ASN A 812 17.63 6.46 -12.81
CA ASN A 812 17.87 7.86 -12.53
C ASN A 812 16.54 8.53 -12.18
N GLU A 813 16.48 9.14 -10.99
CA GLU A 813 15.33 9.90 -10.47
C GLU A 813 14.82 10.95 -11.47
N ASN A 814 15.69 11.49 -12.33
CA ASN A 814 15.33 12.47 -13.35
C ASN A 814 14.84 11.86 -14.68
N ASN A 815 14.73 10.54 -14.85
CA ASN A 815 14.33 9.94 -16.12
C ASN A 815 12.79 9.97 -16.28
N VAL A 816 12.29 10.90 -17.09
CA VAL A 816 10.85 11.04 -17.41
C VAL A 816 10.36 10.07 -18.49
N GLY A 817 11.20 9.08 -18.84
CA GLY A 817 10.96 8.12 -19.92
C GLY A 817 11.16 6.67 -19.49
N VAL A 818 11.12 5.77 -20.48
CA VAL A 818 11.62 4.40 -20.33
C VAL A 818 12.70 4.18 -21.37
N THR A 819 13.94 4.11 -20.91
CA THR A 819 15.11 3.93 -21.76
C THR A 819 15.25 2.48 -22.19
N SER A 820 15.44 2.28 -23.49
CA SER A 820 15.69 0.97 -24.09
C SER A 820 16.99 0.97 -24.88
N LEU A 821 17.81 -0.05 -24.62
CA LEU A 821 19.13 -0.21 -25.25
C LEU A 821 19.15 -1.44 -26.16
N SER A 822 19.58 -1.26 -27.42
CA SER A 822 19.64 -2.36 -28.38
C SER A 822 20.87 -2.32 -29.30
N ARG A 823 21.37 -3.51 -29.67
CA ARG A 823 22.50 -3.62 -30.61
C ARG A 823 22.03 -3.67 -32.05
N ILE A 824 22.25 -2.58 -32.78
CA ILE A 824 21.96 -2.49 -34.22
C ILE A 824 23.14 -2.85 -35.14
N GLY A 825 24.37 -2.93 -34.63
CA GLY A 825 25.54 -3.25 -35.48
C GLY A 825 26.88 -3.52 -34.77
N GLY A 826 27.96 -3.09 -35.43
CA GLY A 826 29.35 -3.26 -34.97
C GLY A 826 30.13 -4.43 -35.60
N THR A 827 31.42 -4.52 -35.26
CA THR A 827 32.32 -5.62 -35.67
C THR A 827 32.58 -6.65 -34.57
N ALA A 828 32.20 -6.36 -33.32
CA ALA A 828 32.36 -7.24 -32.17
C ALA A 828 31.69 -8.61 -32.38
N ALA A 829 32.43 -9.69 -32.10
CA ALA A 829 31.98 -11.07 -32.16
C ALA A 829 31.78 -11.70 -30.77
N GLY A 830 32.21 -11.02 -29.71
CA GLY A 830 31.95 -11.37 -28.32
C GLY A 830 30.48 -11.23 -27.90
N VAL A 831 30.21 -11.59 -26.65
CA VAL A 831 28.90 -11.41 -26.01
C VAL A 831 28.78 -9.95 -25.59
N VAL A 832 27.66 -9.31 -25.95
CA VAL A 832 27.28 -7.95 -25.55
C VAL A 832 25.98 -8.09 -24.76
N SER A 833 25.91 -7.49 -23.58
CA SER A 833 24.66 -7.20 -22.88
C SER A 833 24.51 -5.69 -22.72
N PHE A 834 23.27 -5.24 -22.57
CA PHE A 834 22.96 -3.90 -22.09
C PHE A 834 22.16 -4.03 -20.82
N ASP A 835 22.34 -3.04 -19.97
CA ASP A 835 21.55 -2.80 -18.79
C ASP A 835 20.93 -1.38 -18.94
N PRO A 836 19.64 -1.27 -19.33
CA PRO A 836 18.97 0.02 -19.41
C PRO A 836 18.73 0.63 -18.03
N GLU A 837 18.74 -0.21 -16.97
CA GLU A 837 18.56 0.23 -15.60
C GLU A 837 19.70 1.11 -15.14
N THR A 838 20.94 0.75 -15.50
CA THR A 838 22.15 1.47 -15.07
C THR A 838 22.89 2.21 -16.19
N GLY A 839 22.47 2.07 -17.45
CA GLY A 839 23.14 2.66 -18.62
C GLY A 839 24.43 1.95 -19.05
N PHE A 840 24.76 0.80 -18.46
CA PHE A 840 25.99 0.08 -18.76
C PHE A 840 25.83 -0.94 -19.91
N MET A 841 26.78 -0.93 -20.85
CA MET A 841 27.06 -2.06 -21.73
C MET A 841 28.11 -2.97 -21.10
N THR A 842 27.84 -4.27 -20.98
CA THR A 842 28.88 -5.27 -20.72
C THR A 842 29.33 -5.95 -22.01
N TYR A 843 30.64 -6.16 -22.14
CA TYR A 843 31.23 -6.83 -23.29
C TYR A 843 32.34 -7.81 -22.90
N THR A 844 32.17 -9.08 -23.28
CA THR A 844 33.22 -10.11 -23.17
C THR A 844 33.74 -10.47 -24.57
N PRO A 845 34.97 -10.02 -24.96
CA PRO A 845 35.53 -10.30 -26.29
C PRO A 845 35.95 -11.75 -26.47
N THR A 846 35.84 -12.28 -27.69
CA THR A 846 36.33 -13.63 -28.00
C THR A 846 37.86 -13.68 -28.12
N GLU A 847 38.43 -14.88 -27.96
CA GLU A 847 39.85 -15.17 -28.21
C GLU A 847 40.33 -14.68 -29.59
N LEU A 848 39.46 -14.75 -30.61
CA LEU A 848 39.77 -14.34 -31.99
C LEU A 848 39.95 -12.83 -32.17
N GLU A 849 39.57 -12.04 -31.17
CA GLU A 849 39.62 -10.58 -31.18
C GLU A 849 40.83 -10.01 -30.43
N SER A 850 41.67 -10.86 -29.80
CA SER A 850 42.90 -10.41 -29.14
C SER A 850 43.82 -9.63 -30.08
N ASN A 851 44.40 -8.53 -29.57
CA ASN A 851 45.21 -7.58 -30.33
C ASN A 851 44.48 -6.95 -31.52
N SER A 852 43.19 -6.66 -31.36
CA SER A 852 42.37 -5.97 -32.37
C SER A 852 41.56 -4.82 -31.77
N THR A 853 40.93 -4.03 -32.63
CA THR A 853 39.95 -3.02 -32.22
C THR A 853 38.61 -3.44 -32.81
N VAL A 854 37.59 -3.52 -31.97
CA VAL A 854 36.23 -3.91 -32.34
C VAL A 854 35.27 -2.78 -32.04
N THR A 855 34.09 -2.81 -32.66
CA THR A 855 33.03 -1.84 -32.35
C THR A 855 31.72 -2.54 -32.05
N VAL A 856 30.91 -1.92 -31.21
CA VAL A 856 29.48 -2.17 -31.07
C VAL A 856 28.77 -0.90 -31.55
N VAL A 857 27.70 -1.05 -32.34
CA VAL A 857 26.83 0.09 -32.67
C VAL A 857 25.51 -0.19 -31.98
N TYR A 858 25.10 0.71 -31.10
CA TYR A 858 23.85 0.62 -30.36
C TYR A 858 22.84 1.65 -30.86
N GLN A 859 21.60 1.43 -30.47
CA GLN A 859 20.51 2.37 -30.54
C GLN A 859 19.96 2.47 -29.12
N VAL A 860 19.83 3.70 -28.64
CA VAL A 860 19.09 4.06 -27.44
C VAL A 860 17.76 4.67 -27.89
N CYS A 861 16.69 4.44 -27.14
CA CYS A 861 15.39 5.07 -27.36
C CYS A 861 14.66 5.26 -26.03
N ASN A 862 13.99 6.39 -25.86
CA ASN A 862 12.83 6.50 -24.98
C ASN A 862 11.66 5.77 -25.65
N VAL A 863 10.88 5.01 -24.87
CA VAL A 863 9.77 4.20 -25.39
C VAL A 863 8.39 4.55 -24.87
N LEU A 864 8.28 5.53 -23.95
CA LEU A 864 7.00 6.08 -23.53
C LEU A 864 6.35 6.99 -24.60
N PRO A 865 7.04 7.95 -25.24
CA PRO A 865 6.42 8.75 -26.30
C PRO A 865 6.13 7.87 -27.54
N ASP A 866 4.92 7.97 -28.09
CA ASP A 866 4.55 7.35 -29.39
C ASP A 866 4.56 8.41 -30.51
N PRO A 867 5.52 8.36 -31.46
CA PRO A 867 6.50 7.30 -31.69
C PRO A 867 7.81 7.49 -30.92
N ASN A 868 8.44 6.35 -30.55
CA ASN A 868 9.72 6.30 -29.85
C ASN A 868 10.78 7.25 -30.43
N VAL A 869 11.36 8.09 -29.58
CA VAL A 869 12.52 8.94 -29.89
C VAL A 869 13.80 8.10 -29.74
N CYS A 870 14.72 8.18 -30.69
CA CYS A 870 15.88 7.27 -30.74
C CYS A 870 17.14 7.88 -31.40
N ALA A 871 18.28 7.75 -30.72
CA ALA A 871 19.61 8.04 -31.24
C ALA A 871 20.48 6.78 -31.44
N THR A 872 21.64 6.93 -32.10
CA THR A 872 22.57 5.80 -32.35
C THR A 872 24.04 6.21 -32.30
N ALA A 873 24.85 5.51 -31.51
CA ALA A 873 26.29 5.74 -31.42
C ALA A 873 27.14 4.45 -31.48
N THR A 874 28.48 4.61 -31.47
CA THR A 874 29.45 3.53 -31.67
C THR A 874 30.49 3.42 -30.54
N VAL A 875 30.31 2.45 -29.66
CA VAL A 875 31.34 2.03 -28.70
C VAL A 875 32.54 1.44 -29.44
N THR A 876 33.72 2.00 -29.23
CA THR A 876 35.00 1.51 -29.78
C THR A 876 35.86 0.85 -28.71
N ILE A 877 36.11 -0.46 -28.84
CA ILE A 877 36.78 -1.27 -27.81
C ILE A 877 38.16 -1.74 -28.30
N GLU A 878 39.24 -1.35 -27.61
CA GLU A 878 40.58 -1.90 -27.83
C GLU A 878 40.76 -3.22 -27.06
N VAL A 879 40.86 -4.33 -27.80
CA VAL A 879 41.05 -5.67 -27.21
C VAL A 879 42.54 -5.98 -27.11
N GLY A 880 43.03 -6.00 -25.87
CA GLY A 880 44.44 -6.20 -25.52
C GLY A 880 44.98 -7.60 -25.84
N ALA A 881 46.29 -7.75 -25.61
CA ALA A 881 46.89 -9.06 -25.40
C ALA A 881 46.60 -9.52 -23.97
N ASN A 882 46.39 -10.82 -23.79
CA ASN A 882 46.27 -11.42 -22.47
C ASN A 882 47.57 -11.24 -21.66
N THR A 883 47.48 -11.13 -20.35
CA THR A 883 48.62 -10.92 -19.45
C THR A 883 48.96 -12.21 -18.72
N ILE A 884 50.21 -12.68 -18.82
CA ILE A 884 50.74 -13.77 -18.01
C ILE A 884 51.66 -13.16 -16.95
N ASP A 885 51.50 -13.61 -15.70
CA ASP A 885 52.40 -13.32 -14.58
C ASP A 885 52.93 -14.67 -14.04
N ALA A 886 54.24 -14.90 -14.19
CA ALA A 886 54.89 -16.10 -13.70
C ALA A 886 55.64 -15.78 -12.39
N VAL A 887 55.35 -16.51 -11.31
CA VAL A 887 55.74 -16.14 -9.94
C VAL A 887 56.77 -17.11 -9.35
N ASP A 888 57.87 -16.60 -8.76
CA ASP A 888 58.95 -17.43 -8.20
C ASP A 888 58.48 -18.42 -7.10
N ASP A 889 58.71 -19.72 -7.29
CA ASP A 889 58.41 -20.79 -6.31
C ASP A 889 59.51 -21.07 -5.27
N SER A 890 59.11 -21.70 -4.17
CA SER A 890 59.99 -22.06 -3.05
C SER A 890 59.60 -23.39 -2.38
N TYR A 891 60.46 -24.41 -2.50
CA TYR A 891 60.27 -25.72 -1.85
C TYR A 891 61.49 -26.15 -1.02
N THR A 892 61.37 -27.24 -0.25
CA THR A 892 62.45 -27.84 0.54
C THR A 892 62.28 -29.35 0.55
N GLY A 893 63.29 -30.11 0.13
CA GLY A 893 63.16 -31.56 -0.04
C GLY A 893 64.34 -32.21 -0.77
N ASN A 894 64.19 -33.50 -1.07
CA ASN A 894 65.13 -34.31 -1.85
C ASN A 894 64.35 -35.45 -2.53
N GLY A 895 64.78 -35.94 -3.69
CA GLY A 895 63.94 -36.80 -4.53
C GLY A 895 62.77 -36.00 -5.14
N ASP A 896 61.66 -36.67 -5.41
CA ASP A 896 60.43 -36.01 -5.89
C ASP A 896 59.76 -35.27 -4.74
N ILE A 897 59.49 -33.97 -4.89
CA ILE A 897 58.90 -33.14 -3.84
C ILE A 897 57.37 -33.29 -3.89
N ALA A 898 56.80 -33.95 -2.88
CA ALA A 898 55.35 -34.10 -2.74
C ALA A 898 54.64 -32.74 -2.74
N ASP A 899 53.46 -32.70 -3.37
CA ASP A 899 52.58 -31.53 -3.48
C ASP A 899 53.23 -30.26 -4.07
N SER A 900 54.34 -30.42 -4.81
CA SER A 900 54.92 -29.32 -5.59
C SER A 900 54.21 -29.17 -6.94
N ASP A 901 53.80 -27.95 -7.26
CA ASP A 901 53.35 -27.52 -8.59
C ASP A 901 53.74 -26.06 -8.81
N VAL A 902 54.54 -25.83 -9.86
CA VAL A 902 55.04 -24.50 -10.26
C VAL A 902 53.97 -23.59 -10.88
N LEU A 903 52.75 -24.10 -11.12
CA LEU A 903 51.63 -23.29 -11.62
C LEU A 903 50.72 -22.78 -10.51
N SER A 904 50.90 -23.25 -9.27
CA SER A 904 49.98 -23.01 -8.15
C SER A 904 49.85 -21.54 -7.69
N ASN A 905 50.78 -20.69 -8.13
CA ASN A 905 50.88 -19.25 -7.86
C ASN A 905 50.95 -18.40 -9.14
N ASP A 906 50.94 -19.02 -10.32
CA ASP A 906 51.00 -18.36 -11.64
C ASP A 906 49.60 -17.93 -12.09
N THR A 907 49.50 -16.84 -12.89
CA THR A 907 48.20 -16.39 -13.44
C THR A 907 48.22 -16.06 -14.93
N LEU A 908 47.05 -16.21 -15.55
CA LEU A 908 46.70 -15.76 -16.90
C LEU A 908 45.45 -14.87 -16.78
N ASN A 909 45.57 -13.58 -17.13
CA ASN A 909 44.55 -12.54 -16.92
C ASN A 909 44.09 -12.39 -15.45
N GLY A 910 44.93 -12.78 -14.48
CA GLY A 910 44.61 -12.77 -13.04
C GLY A 910 44.03 -14.08 -12.51
N GLU A 911 43.53 -14.94 -13.39
CA GLU A 911 43.02 -16.28 -13.04
C GLU A 911 44.15 -17.33 -12.98
N PRO A 912 44.00 -18.42 -12.19
CA PRO A 912 45.04 -19.45 -12.06
C PRO A 912 45.50 -20.04 -13.39
N ALA A 913 46.81 -20.08 -13.60
CA ALA A 913 47.40 -20.75 -14.76
C ALA A 913 47.28 -22.27 -14.62
N THR A 914 46.93 -22.96 -15.70
CA THR A 914 46.76 -24.43 -15.72
C THR A 914 47.35 -25.03 -16.98
N LEU A 915 47.69 -26.32 -16.95
CA LEU A 915 48.16 -27.05 -18.13
C LEU A 915 47.11 -27.18 -19.27
N LEU A 916 45.88 -26.66 -19.06
CA LEU A 916 44.84 -26.51 -20.08
C LEU A 916 44.89 -25.16 -20.82
N ASN A 917 45.43 -24.10 -20.20
CA ASN A 917 45.52 -22.75 -20.78
C ASN A 917 46.96 -22.27 -21.05
N VAL A 918 47.98 -22.81 -20.36
CA VAL A 918 49.41 -22.50 -20.59
C VAL A 918 50.27 -23.71 -20.97
N ILE A 919 51.33 -23.44 -21.74
CA ILE A 919 52.41 -24.35 -22.08
C ILE A 919 53.56 -24.13 -21.08
N LEU A 920 53.68 -25.02 -20.10
CA LEU A 920 54.84 -25.06 -19.19
C LEU A 920 56.08 -25.61 -19.92
N THR A 921 57.19 -24.87 -19.85
CA THR A 921 58.50 -25.32 -20.36
C THR A 921 59.62 -25.04 -19.38
N SER A 922 60.55 -25.98 -19.23
CA SER A 922 61.72 -25.84 -18.34
C SER A 922 62.98 -26.45 -18.98
N THR A 923 64.14 -26.24 -18.37
CA THR A 923 65.37 -26.97 -18.73
C THR A 923 66.02 -27.52 -17.46
N SER A 924 65.91 -28.83 -17.27
CA SER A 924 66.51 -29.58 -16.15
C SER A 924 67.99 -29.23 -15.95
N THR A 925 68.39 -29.00 -14.70
CA THR A 925 69.79 -28.76 -14.31
C THR A 925 70.48 -30.09 -13.94
N ASP A 926 71.74 -30.06 -13.49
CA ASP A 926 72.38 -31.26 -12.94
C ASP A 926 71.72 -31.66 -11.60
N GLU A 927 71.06 -30.72 -10.91
CA GLU A 927 70.51 -30.86 -9.55
C GLU A 927 68.98 -30.87 -9.44
N LEU A 928 68.23 -30.22 -10.34
CA LEU A 928 66.77 -30.09 -10.30
C LEU A 928 66.11 -30.41 -11.66
N THR A 929 64.89 -30.93 -11.62
CA THR A 929 64.01 -31.19 -12.78
C THR A 929 62.60 -30.67 -12.45
N ILE A 930 61.95 -29.99 -13.40
CA ILE A 930 60.49 -29.75 -13.37
C ILE A 930 59.86 -30.72 -14.36
N ASN A 931 58.86 -31.46 -13.89
CA ASN A 931 58.17 -32.50 -14.62
C ASN A 931 57.06 -31.93 -15.54
N PRO A 932 56.56 -32.70 -16.53
CA PRO A 932 55.53 -32.21 -17.45
C PRO A 932 54.16 -31.94 -16.83
N ASP A 933 53.96 -32.31 -15.56
CA ASP A 933 52.75 -32.12 -14.76
C ASP A 933 52.84 -30.93 -13.79
N GLY A 934 53.95 -30.19 -13.79
CA GLY A 934 54.19 -29.06 -12.86
C GLY A 934 55.08 -29.40 -11.67
N SER A 935 55.25 -30.68 -11.33
CA SER A 935 55.98 -31.09 -10.12
C SER A 935 57.50 -30.95 -10.19
N VAL A 936 58.16 -30.87 -9.04
CA VAL A 936 59.60 -30.59 -8.92
C VAL A 936 60.36 -31.75 -8.26
N SER A 937 61.46 -32.17 -8.89
CA SER A 937 62.31 -33.27 -8.44
C SER A 937 63.77 -32.83 -8.24
N VAL A 938 64.40 -33.30 -7.16
CA VAL A 938 65.83 -33.15 -6.88
C VAL A 938 66.60 -34.38 -7.38
N ASN A 939 67.59 -34.17 -8.24
CA ASN A 939 68.37 -35.24 -8.85
C ASN A 939 69.26 -35.98 -7.82
N PRO A 940 69.38 -37.32 -7.89
CA PRO A 940 70.16 -38.10 -6.92
C PRO A 940 71.64 -37.70 -6.83
N GLY A 941 72.11 -37.44 -5.60
CA GLY A 941 73.50 -37.07 -5.31
C GLY A 941 73.76 -35.56 -5.27
N THR A 942 72.71 -34.74 -5.36
CA THR A 942 72.74 -33.31 -5.01
C THR A 942 73.21 -33.13 -3.56
N ALA A 943 74.08 -32.15 -3.32
CA ALA A 943 74.70 -31.92 -2.02
C ALA A 943 73.88 -30.93 -1.16
N GLU A 944 74.26 -30.72 0.10
CA GLU A 944 73.68 -29.66 0.93
C GLU A 944 73.79 -28.28 0.23
N GLY A 945 72.68 -27.53 0.19
CA GLY A 945 72.63 -26.21 -0.44
C GLY A 945 71.27 -25.83 -1.00
N THR A 946 71.20 -24.59 -1.48
CA THR A 946 70.04 -24.04 -2.20
C THR A 946 70.31 -24.06 -3.70
N TYR A 947 69.36 -24.60 -4.47
CA TYR A 947 69.42 -24.76 -5.92
C TYR A 947 68.25 -24.04 -6.57
N THR A 948 68.42 -23.59 -7.82
CA THR A 948 67.33 -22.95 -8.56
C THR A 948 67.24 -23.46 -10.00
N ILE A 949 66.02 -23.44 -10.54
CA ILE A 949 65.71 -23.77 -11.93
C ILE A 949 64.68 -22.77 -12.47
N THR A 950 64.87 -22.30 -13.70
CA THR A 950 63.96 -21.37 -14.37
C THR A 950 63.00 -22.13 -15.27
N TYR A 951 61.73 -21.75 -15.25
CA TYR A 951 60.72 -22.20 -16.21
C TYR A 951 60.15 -21.02 -17.00
N THR A 952 59.28 -21.33 -17.94
CA THR A 952 58.60 -20.38 -18.81
C THR A 952 57.23 -20.93 -19.11
N ILE A 953 56.19 -20.19 -18.73
CA ILE A 953 54.83 -20.43 -19.16
C ILE A 953 54.52 -19.53 -20.35
N CYS A 954 53.91 -20.11 -21.38
CA CYS A 954 53.43 -19.40 -22.56
C CYS A 954 51.94 -19.69 -22.75
N GLU A 955 51.17 -18.75 -23.26
CA GLU A 955 49.76 -18.96 -23.58
C GLU A 955 49.59 -20.05 -24.65
N ILE A 956 48.65 -20.99 -24.49
CA ILE A 956 48.38 -22.00 -25.53
C ILE A 956 47.81 -21.35 -26.80
N ALA A 957 46.92 -20.36 -26.63
CA ALA A 957 46.32 -19.59 -27.72
C ALA A 957 47.35 -18.71 -28.45
N ASN A 958 48.23 -18.05 -27.69
CA ASN A 958 49.25 -17.13 -28.22
C ASN A 958 50.65 -17.48 -27.70
N VAL A 959 51.31 -18.43 -28.35
CA VAL A 959 52.65 -18.93 -27.95
C VAL A 959 53.80 -17.92 -28.02
N ASP A 960 53.56 -16.68 -28.47
CA ASP A 960 54.51 -15.57 -28.40
C ASP A 960 54.30 -14.71 -27.13
N ASN A 961 53.21 -14.92 -26.38
CA ASN A 961 52.92 -14.37 -25.06
C ASN A 961 53.42 -15.34 -23.97
N CYS A 962 54.46 -14.96 -23.25
CA CYS A 962 55.11 -15.81 -22.24
C CYS A 962 55.74 -14.97 -21.12
N ASP A 963 55.83 -15.55 -19.92
CA ASP A 963 56.64 -15.03 -18.82
C ASP A 963 57.47 -16.14 -18.14
N THR A 964 58.43 -15.74 -17.28
CA THR A 964 59.45 -16.65 -16.72
C THR A 964 59.69 -16.46 -15.22
N ALA A 965 59.42 -17.52 -14.44
CA ALA A 965 59.72 -17.59 -13.01
C ALA A 965 60.82 -18.61 -12.67
N THR A 966 61.25 -18.59 -11.41
CA THR A 966 62.30 -19.46 -10.87
C THR A 966 61.86 -20.22 -9.62
N VAL A 967 61.99 -21.54 -9.69
CA VAL A 967 61.86 -22.41 -8.53
C VAL A 967 63.14 -22.39 -7.72
N THR A 968 63.01 -22.24 -6.40
CA THR A 968 64.10 -22.38 -5.42
C THR A 968 63.88 -23.60 -4.52
N VAL A 969 64.89 -24.46 -4.38
CA VAL A 969 64.84 -25.66 -3.52
C VAL A 969 66.00 -25.68 -2.53
N GLU A 970 65.72 -25.83 -1.23
CA GLU A 970 66.74 -26.05 -0.18
C GLU A 970 66.90 -27.54 0.18
N VAL A 971 68.15 -28.01 0.25
CA VAL A 971 68.56 -29.39 0.60
C VAL A 971 69.44 -29.37 1.85
N ALA A 972 69.01 -30.04 2.93
CA ALA A 972 69.57 -29.89 4.29
C ALA A 972 70.43 -31.08 4.80
N ASP A 973 71.26 -30.84 5.82
CA ASP A 973 72.20 -31.83 6.41
C ASP A 973 71.48 -32.91 7.25
N GLY A 974 71.71 -34.18 6.89
CA GLY A 974 71.14 -35.35 7.55
C GLY A 974 71.01 -36.59 6.65
N MET A 975 70.84 -36.39 5.34
CA MET A 975 70.60 -37.44 4.35
C MET A 975 71.91 -38.08 3.84
N ALA A 976 72.49 -39.00 4.63
CA ALA A 976 73.63 -39.84 4.21
C ALA A 976 73.27 -41.31 4.34
N ASN A 977 73.48 -42.11 3.28
CA ASN A 977 72.86 -43.44 3.18
C ASN A 977 73.11 -44.34 4.40
N ALA A 978 72.03 -44.62 5.12
CA ALA A 978 71.97 -45.48 6.29
C ALA A 978 70.65 -46.25 6.24
N ILE A 979 70.74 -47.56 6.47
CA ILE A 979 69.57 -48.40 6.71
C ILE A 979 69.32 -48.40 8.22
N ASP A 980 68.10 -48.08 8.65
CA ASP A 980 67.68 -47.99 10.05
C ASP A 980 66.52 -48.99 10.23
N ALA A 981 66.75 -50.04 11.01
CA ALA A 981 65.76 -51.09 11.23
C ALA A 981 65.09 -50.90 12.59
N VAL A 982 63.76 -50.79 12.62
CA VAL A 982 62.98 -50.32 13.76
C VAL A 982 62.15 -51.45 14.38
N ASP A 983 62.15 -51.57 15.71
CA ASP A 983 61.42 -52.65 16.41
C ASP A 983 59.89 -52.54 16.20
N ASP A 984 59.28 -53.48 15.45
CA ASP A 984 57.84 -53.53 15.21
C ASP A 984 57.01 -54.00 16.41
N SER A 985 55.75 -53.57 16.44
CA SER A 985 54.73 -54.15 17.31
C SER A 985 53.39 -54.36 16.61
N TYR A 986 52.83 -55.57 16.68
CA TYR A 986 51.50 -55.89 16.16
C TYR A 986 50.65 -56.58 17.23
N THR A 987 49.33 -56.60 17.01
CA THR A 987 48.37 -57.28 17.88
C THR A 987 47.46 -58.15 17.01
N GLY A 988 47.35 -59.45 17.28
CA GLY A 988 46.55 -60.34 16.43
C GLY A 988 46.80 -61.84 16.60
N ASN A 989 46.16 -62.63 15.75
CA ASN A 989 46.24 -64.10 15.72
C ASN A 989 46.02 -64.62 14.29
N GLY A 990 46.67 -65.72 13.91
CA GLY A 990 46.73 -66.18 12.53
C GLY A 990 47.71 -65.35 11.70
N ASP A 991 47.45 -65.22 10.40
CA ASP A 991 48.17 -64.28 9.53
C ASP A 991 47.69 -62.87 9.85
N ILE A 992 48.58 -61.97 10.30
CA ILE A 992 48.20 -60.61 10.71
C ILE A 992 48.03 -59.77 9.44
N ALA A 993 46.79 -59.38 9.13
CA ALA A 993 46.47 -58.51 8.00
C ALA A 993 47.29 -57.21 8.06
N ASP A 994 47.78 -56.77 6.90
CA ASP A 994 48.58 -55.56 6.67
C ASP A 994 49.80 -55.38 7.58
N SER A 995 50.25 -56.46 8.25
CA SER A 995 51.57 -56.48 8.86
C SER A 995 52.63 -56.51 7.77
N ASP A 996 53.55 -55.55 7.82
CA ASP A 996 54.81 -55.57 7.10
C ASP A 996 55.91 -55.05 8.02
N VAL A 997 56.89 -55.90 8.31
CA VAL A 997 58.08 -55.56 9.13
C VAL A 997 58.99 -54.53 8.47
N LEU A 998 58.71 -54.12 7.24
CA LEU A 998 59.43 -53.04 6.55
C LEU A 998 58.74 -51.68 6.65
N SER A 999 57.50 -51.62 7.14
CA SER A 999 56.64 -50.43 7.09
C SER A 999 57.17 -49.22 7.87
N ASN A 1000 58.03 -49.45 8.87
CA ASN A 1000 58.70 -48.42 9.67
C ASN A 1000 60.24 -48.40 9.49
N ASP A 1001 60.78 -49.36 8.73
CA ASP A 1001 62.19 -49.47 8.38
C ASP A 1001 62.52 -48.43 7.29
N THR A 1002 63.63 -47.71 7.43
CA THR A 1002 64.01 -46.69 6.44
C THR A 1002 65.39 -46.90 5.84
N LEU A 1003 65.53 -46.52 4.57
CA LEU A 1003 66.80 -46.36 3.89
C LEU A 1003 66.92 -44.89 3.51
N ASN A 1004 67.78 -44.18 4.24
CA ASN A 1004 68.03 -42.74 4.08
C ASN A 1004 66.86 -41.84 4.52
N GLY A 1005 65.90 -42.36 5.29
CA GLY A 1005 64.70 -41.67 5.76
C GLY A 1005 63.42 -42.07 5.03
N GLU A 1006 63.53 -42.66 3.84
CA GLU A 1006 62.40 -43.20 3.07
C GLU A 1006 62.10 -44.64 3.47
N ALA A 1007 60.82 -45.02 3.49
CA ALA A 1007 60.37 -46.37 3.81
C ALA A 1007 60.94 -47.41 2.83
N VAL A 1008 61.44 -48.53 3.34
CA VAL A 1008 62.05 -49.57 2.48
C VAL A 1008 61.02 -50.56 1.95
N THR A 1009 61.23 -51.06 0.73
CA THR A 1009 60.46 -52.18 0.19
C THR A 1009 61.33 -53.42 -0.02
N LEU A 1010 60.71 -54.58 -0.25
CA LEU A 1010 61.40 -55.81 -0.65
C LEU A 1010 62.13 -55.73 -2.01
N ALA A 1011 61.96 -54.64 -2.77
CA ALA A 1011 62.77 -54.36 -3.95
C ALA A 1011 64.15 -53.76 -3.58
N ASP A 1012 64.26 -53.14 -2.40
CA ASP A 1012 65.41 -52.35 -1.95
C ASP A 1012 66.27 -53.11 -0.92
N VAL A 1013 65.65 -54.00 -0.14
CA VAL A 1013 66.31 -54.74 0.96
C VAL A 1013 66.15 -56.27 0.89
N ILE A 1014 67.15 -56.98 1.42
CA ILE A 1014 67.14 -58.43 1.64
C ILE A 1014 66.66 -58.71 3.07
N LEU A 1015 65.36 -58.95 3.24
CA LEU A 1015 64.78 -59.37 4.51
C LEU A 1015 65.17 -60.81 4.88
N THR A 1016 65.62 -61.02 6.13
CA THR A 1016 65.92 -62.35 6.68
C THR A 1016 65.48 -62.50 8.13
N SER A 1017 64.87 -63.64 8.47
CA SER A 1017 64.41 -63.98 9.83
C SER A 1017 64.71 -65.45 10.18
N THR A 1018 64.46 -65.86 11.42
CA THR A 1018 64.46 -67.27 11.82
C THR A 1018 63.17 -67.58 12.60
N PRO A 1019 62.21 -68.35 12.03
CA PRO A 1019 60.93 -68.65 12.67
C PRO A 1019 61.07 -69.27 14.07
N THR A 1020 60.15 -68.92 14.96
CA THR A 1020 60.04 -69.49 16.32
C THR A 1020 58.96 -70.58 16.36
N ASP A 1021 58.69 -71.17 17.53
CA ASP A 1021 57.58 -72.12 17.66
C ASP A 1021 56.22 -71.37 17.56
N GLU A 1022 56.19 -70.07 17.85
CA GLU A 1022 54.99 -69.23 17.96
C GLU A 1022 54.80 -68.20 16.83
N LEU A 1023 55.87 -67.65 16.23
CA LEU A 1023 55.81 -66.61 15.19
C LEU A 1023 56.66 -66.97 13.95
N THR A 1024 56.18 -66.54 12.78
CA THR A 1024 56.88 -66.62 11.49
C THR A 1024 56.81 -65.28 10.79
N ILE A 1025 57.94 -64.76 10.29
CA ILE A 1025 57.95 -63.67 9.30
C ILE A 1025 58.04 -64.31 7.91
N ASN A 1026 57.13 -63.94 7.03
CA ASN A 1026 56.97 -64.48 5.69
C ASN A 1026 57.92 -63.80 4.69
N PRO A 1027 58.15 -64.39 3.50
CA PRO A 1027 59.04 -63.81 2.49
C PRO A 1027 58.55 -62.50 1.86
N ASP A 1028 57.32 -62.09 2.15
CA ASP A 1028 56.63 -60.88 1.68
C ASP A 1028 56.55 -59.78 2.75
N GLY A 1029 57.27 -59.93 3.89
CA GLY A 1029 57.29 -58.94 4.97
C GLY A 1029 56.27 -59.23 6.08
N SER A 1030 55.22 -60.00 5.79
CA SER A 1030 54.11 -60.22 6.74
C SER A 1030 54.44 -61.13 7.92
N VAL A 1031 53.68 -60.98 9.01
CA VAL A 1031 53.87 -61.70 10.28
C VAL A 1031 52.70 -62.64 10.56
N SER A 1032 53.01 -63.93 10.73
CA SER A 1032 52.04 -64.98 11.06
C SER A 1032 52.26 -65.54 12.47
N VAL A 1033 51.18 -65.65 13.24
CA VAL A 1033 51.10 -66.37 14.51
C VAL A 1033 50.76 -67.84 14.26
N ASN A 1034 51.62 -68.75 14.72
CA ASN A 1034 51.45 -70.18 14.49
C ASN A 1034 50.21 -70.74 15.22
N PRO A 1035 49.39 -71.60 14.59
CA PRO A 1035 48.15 -72.11 15.18
C PRO A 1035 48.35 -72.85 16.52
N GLY A 1036 47.65 -72.37 17.55
CA GLY A 1036 47.71 -72.92 18.92
C GLY A 1036 48.65 -72.17 19.87
N THR A 1037 49.20 -71.04 19.44
CA THR A 1037 49.79 -70.03 20.34
C THR A 1037 48.72 -69.53 21.33
N ALA A 1038 49.10 -69.28 22.57
CA ALA A 1038 48.19 -68.86 23.64
C ALA A 1038 48.19 -67.33 23.80
N GLU A 1039 47.26 -66.79 24.61
CA GLU A 1039 47.27 -65.38 25.00
C GLU A 1039 48.65 -64.95 25.57
N GLY A 1040 49.14 -63.79 25.14
CA GLY A 1040 50.42 -63.23 25.61
C GLY A 1040 51.26 -62.55 24.53
N ILE A 1041 52.39 -62.01 24.96
CA ILE A 1041 53.34 -61.28 24.12
C ILE A 1041 54.50 -62.20 23.70
N TYR A 1042 54.74 -62.28 22.40
CA TYR A 1042 55.78 -63.08 21.75
C TYR A 1042 56.67 -62.17 20.89
N SER A 1043 57.90 -62.60 20.58
CA SER A 1043 58.77 -61.81 19.69
C SER A 1043 59.70 -62.66 18.81
N ILE A 1044 60.07 -62.08 17.67
CA ILE A 1044 60.94 -62.66 16.65
C ILE A 1044 61.84 -61.56 16.07
N THR A 1045 63.13 -61.85 15.88
CA THR A 1045 64.10 -60.90 15.30
C THR A 1045 64.33 -61.15 13.82
N TYR A 1046 64.51 -60.07 13.07
CA TYR A 1046 64.86 -60.08 11.66
C TYR A 1046 66.07 -59.17 11.37
N THR A 1047 66.47 -59.11 10.11
CA THR A 1047 67.61 -58.37 9.62
C THR A 1047 67.35 -57.98 8.18
N ILE A 1048 67.47 -56.69 7.89
CA ILE A 1048 67.42 -56.13 6.53
C ILE A 1048 68.83 -55.69 6.10
N CYS A 1049 69.11 -55.85 4.80
CA CYS A 1049 70.36 -55.44 4.17
C CYS A 1049 70.07 -54.83 2.81
N GLU A 1050 70.64 -53.66 2.50
CA GLU A 1050 70.48 -52.99 1.20
C GLU A 1050 70.93 -53.91 0.04
N ILE A 1051 70.10 -54.05 -1.01
CA ILE A 1051 70.36 -54.95 -2.14
C ILE A 1051 71.59 -54.51 -2.95
N ASP A 1052 71.74 -53.21 -3.19
CA ASP A 1052 72.88 -52.65 -3.92
C ASP A 1052 74.16 -52.53 -3.07
N ASN A 1053 74.04 -52.62 -1.74
CA ASN A 1053 75.17 -52.61 -0.81
C ASN A 1053 74.97 -53.54 0.38
N VAL A 1054 75.13 -54.85 0.15
CA VAL A 1054 74.95 -55.92 1.16
C VAL A 1054 75.91 -55.93 2.37
N GLU A 1055 76.71 -54.87 2.58
CA GLU A 1055 77.41 -54.60 3.86
C GLU A 1055 76.72 -53.50 4.71
N ASN A 1056 75.71 -52.81 4.17
CA ASN A 1056 74.79 -51.91 4.89
C ASN A 1056 73.56 -52.72 5.33
N CYS A 1057 73.50 -53.05 6.63
CA CYS A 1057 72.46 -53.88 7.22
C CYS A 1057 72.17 -53.42 8.65
N ASP A 1058 70.92 -53.56 9.10
CA ASP A 1058 70.54 -53.39 10.50
C ASP A 1058 69.50 -54.45 10.96
N THR A 1059 69.21 -54.51 12.26
CA THR A 1059 68.44 -55.59 12.89
C THR A 1059 67.39 -55.11 13.89
N ALA A 1060 66.14 -55.47 13.65
CA ALA A 1060 64.99 -55.16 14.51
C ALA A 1060 64.25 -56.40 15.04
N THR A 1061 63.33 -56.16 15.96
CA THR A 1061 62.54 -57.14 16.71
C THR A 1061 61.05 -56.87 16.53
N VAL A 1062 60.33 -57.80 15.90
CA VAL A 1062 58.87 -57.80 15.93
C VAL A 1062 58.39 -58.32 17.27
N THR A 1063 57.43 -57.61 17.87
CA THR A 1063 56.72 -58.02 19.09
C THR A 1063 55.23 -58.17 18.79
N VAL A 1064 54.66 -59.36 18.99
CA VAL A 1064 53.22 -59.62 18.76
C VAL A 1064 52.52 -59.87 20.09
N GLU A 1065 51.48 -59.09 20.39
CA GLU A 1065 50.54 -59.36 21.49
C GLU A 1065 49.30 -60.11 20.97
N VAL A 1066 49.03 -61.30 21.52
CA VAL A 1066 47.89 -62.13 21.12
C VAL A 1066 46.71 -61.86 22.07
N THR A 1067 45.72 -61.08 21.60
CA THR A 1067 44.51 -60.64 22.32
C THR A 1067 43.21 -61.19 21.68
N GLU A 1068 42.05 -60.90 22.30
CA GLU A 1068 40.73 -61.36 21.88
C GLU A 1068 39.83 -60.16 21.44
N GLY A 1069 39.68 -59.99 20.12
CA GLY A 1069 38.50 -59.39 19.47
C GLY A 1069 38.33 -57.85 19.40
N MET A 1070 38.29 -57.33 18.17
CA MET A 1070 37.44 -56.21 17.72
C MET A 1070 36.88 -56.60 16.34
N ALA A 1071 35.70 -56.09 15.96
CA ALA A 1071 34.97 -56.49 14.77
C ALA A 1071 34.61 -55.26 13.92
N ASN A 1072 34.57 -55.47 12.60
CA ASN A 1072 34.12 -54.51 11.59
C ASN A 1072 32.62 -54.19 11.79
N VAL A 1073 32.13 -53.09 11.23
CA VAL A 1073 30.73 -52.63 11.37
C VAL A 1073 30.11 -52.37 10.00
N ILE A 1074 28.94 -52.97 9.78
CA ILE A 1074 28.05 -52.67 8.63
C ILE A 1074 26.95 -51.74 9.14
N ASP A 1075 26.56 -50.79 8.29
CA ASP A 1075 25.49 -49.83 8.49
C ASP A 1075 24.59 -49.87 7.25
N ALA A 1076 23.36 -50.38 7.39
CA ALA A 1076 22.41 -50.54 6.29
C ALA A 1076 21.24 -49.55 6.41
N VAL A 1077 20.87 -48.89 5.31
CA VAL A 1077 19.98 -47.71 5.30
C VAL A 1077 18.76 -47.94 4.40
N ASP A 1078 17.58 -47.53 4.86
CA ASP A 1078 16.33 -47.72 4.12
C ASP A 1078 16.30 -46.99 2.75
N ASP A 1079 15.61 -47.59 1.77
CA ASP A 1079 15.50 -47.15 0.37
C ASP A 1079 14.04 -46.82 -0.04
N PHE A 1080 13.86 -45.91 -1.01
CA PHE A 1080 12.54 -45.55 -1.55
C PHE A 1080 12.52 -45.34 -3.07
N TYR A 1081 11.52 -45.91 -3.79
CA TYR A 1081 11.38 -45.78 -5.26
C TYR A 1081 9.91 -45.81 -5.74
N ASN A 1082 9.61 -45.13 -6.86
CA ASN A 1082 8.27 -45.12 -7.50
C ASN A 1082 8.29 -45.81 -8.88
N GLU A 1083 7.31 -46.67 -9.21
CA GLU A 1083 7.27 -47.47 -10.45
C GLU A 1083 5.83 -47.69 -11.00
N GLU A 1084 5.68 -48.01 -12.29
CA GLU A 1084 4.36 -48.30 -12.88
C GLU A 1084 3.93 -49.78 -12.71
N ALA A 1085 2.62 -50.02 -12.56
CA ALA A 1085 2.06 -51.38 -12.66
C ALA A 1085 2.44 -52.05 -13.99
N GLY A 1086 3.26 -53.11 -13.95
CA GLY A 1086 3.71 -53.82 -15.16
C GLY A 1086 4.85 -54.82 -14.95
N GLY A 1087 5.72 -54.56 -13.96
CA GLY A 1087 6.80 -55.45 -13.54
C GLY A 1087 7.98 -55.55 -14.51
N GLY A 1088 9.17 -55.75 -13.93
CA GLY A 1088 10.45 -55.56 -14.58
C GLY A 1088 11.50 -55.13 -13.55
N VAL A 1089 12.73 -54.92 -14.00
CA VAL A 1089 13.77 -54.26 -13.17
C VAL A 1089 13.51 -52.77 -13.21
N ILE A 1090 13.43 -52.11 -12.05
CA ILE A 1090 13.29 -50.65 -11.96
C ILE A 1090 14.60 -50.02 -12.48
N PRO A 1091 14.55 -49.09 -13.45
CA PRO A 1091 15.76 -48.43 -13.96
C PRO A 1091 16.47 -47.65 -12.85
N ASN A 1092 17.80 -47.80 -12.74
CA ASN A 1092 18.68 -47.09 -11.82
C ASN A 1092 18.46 -47.32 -10.30
N ALA A 1093 17.43 -48.06 -9.87
CA ALA A 1093 17.20 -48.38 -8.46
C ALA A 1093 18.10 -49.53 -7.98
N ASN A 1094 18.88 -49.30 -6.92
CA ASN A 1094 19.79 -50.28 -6.33
C ASN A 1094 19.96 -50.02 -4.83
N VAL A 1095 19.69 -51.04 -4.02
CA VAL A 1095 19.67 -50.94 -2.54
C VAL A 1095 21.02 -50.69 -1.88
N LEU A 1096 22.13 -50.67 -2.63
CA LEU A 1096 23.48 -50.59 -2.05
C LEU A 1096 24.12 -49.19 -2.10
N LEU A 1097 23.42 -48.19 -2.63
CA LEU A 1097 23.99 -46.86 -2.92
C LEU A 1097 24.17 -46.00 -1.64
N ASN A 1098 23.27 -46.17 -0.67
CA ASN A 1098 23.23 -45.50 0.63
C ASN A 1098 23.95 -46.30 1.74
N ASP A 1099 24.11 -47.62 1.60
CA ASP A 1099 24.76 -48.50 2.59
C ASP A 1099 26.27 -48.31 2.76
N ARG A 1100 26.80 -48.57 3.98
CA ARG A 1100 28.23 -48.43 4.30
C ARG A 1100 28.84 -49.64 5.04
N LEU A 1101 30.11 -49.92 4.75
CA LEU A 1101 30.96 -50.87 5.51
C LEU A 1101 32.18 -50.10 6.05
N ASP A 1102 32.32 -50.03 7.37
CA ASP A 1102 33.34 -49.24 8.07
C ASP A 1102 33.44 -47.76 7.61
N GLY A 1103 32.35 -47.22 7.04
CA GLY A 1103 32.22 -45.84 6.55
C GLY A 1103 32.30 -45.65 5.03
N GLU A 1104 32.68 -46.68 4.27
CA GLU A 1104 32.84 -46.62 2.80
C GLU A 1104 31.66 -47.27 2.06
N GLU A 1105 31.40 -46.85 0.81
CA GLU A 1105 30.30 -47.39 -0.03
C GLU A 1105 30.43 -48.91 -0.23
N VAL A 1106 29.32 -49.64 -0.03
CA VAL A 1106 29.33 -51.10 -0.01
C VAL A 1106 29.57 -51.72 -1.39
N ASN A 1107 30.66 -52.48 -1.52
CA ASN A 1107 30.95 -53.26 -2.73
C ASN A 1107 30.47 -54.72 -2.62
N LEU A 1108 29.74 -55.19 -3.63
CA LEU A 1108 29.25 -56.56 -3.79
C LEU A 1108 30.31 -57.68 -3.72
N VAL A 1109 31.61 -57.36 -3.76
CA VAL A 1109 32.69 -58.35 -3.55
C VAL A 1109 33.07 -58.55 -2.08
N ASP A 1110 32.76 -57.57 -1.22
CA ASP A 1110 33.15 -57.51 0.19
C ASP A 1110 31.97 -57.81 1.14
N VAL A 1111 30.74 -57.79 0.62
CA VAL A 1111 29.52 -58.18 1.34
C VAL A 1111 28.76 -59.35 0.71
N ILE A 1112 27.80 -59.88 1.46
CA ILE A 1112 26.82 -60.88 1.06
C ILE A 1112 25.44 -60.22 1.27
N LEU A 1113 24.87 -59.69 0.19
CA LEU A 1113 23.49 -59.23 0.14
C LEU A 1113 22.54 -60.43 0.17
N THR A 1114 21.54 -60.39 1.03
CA THR A 1114 20.44 -61.36 1.08
C THR A 1114 19.12 -60.66 1.31
N SER A 1115 18.06 -61.14 0.66
CA SER A 1115 16.67 -60.70 0.92
C SER A 1115 15.75 -61.92 0.85
N ASP A 1116 14.58 -61.84 1.51
CA ASP A 1116 13.52 -62.83 1.39
C ASP A 1116 12.49 -62.33 0.35
N PRO A 1117 12.60 -62.71 -0.94
CA PRO A 1117 11.78 -62.15 -2.01
C PRO A 1117 10.28 -62.39 -1.76
N THR A 1118 9.49 -61.32 -1.85
CA THR A 1118 8.05 -61.38 -1.70
C THR A 1118 7.39 -61.87 -3.01
N ASN A 1119 6.06 -61.98 -3.04
CA ASN A 1119 5.38 -62.24 -4.33
C ASN A 1119 5.29 -60.98 -5.21
N SER A 1120 5.71 -59.82 -4.70
CA SER A 1120 5.55 -58.50 -5.31
C SER A 1120 6.88 -57.86 -5.71
N LEU A 1121 7.89 -57.96 -4.84
CA LEU A 1121 9.23 -57.38 -5.01
C LEU A 1121 10.34 -58.43 -4.84
N MET A 1122 11.44 -58.23 -5.56
CA MET A 1122 12.65 -59.05 -5.51
C MET A 1122 13.87 -58.17 -5.72
N ILE A 1123 14.80 -58.17 -4.77
CA ILE A 1123 16.13 -57.60 -4.95
C ILE A 1123 17.00 -58.67 -5.63
N ASN A 1124 17.74 -58.27 -6.67
CA ASN A 1124 18.63 -59.15 -7.43
C ASN A 1124 19.98 -59.34 -6.73
N ASP A 1125 20.75 -60.35 -7.15
CA ASP A 1125 22.12 -60.63 -6.67
C ASP A 1125 23.12 -59.45 -6.89
N ASP A 1126 22.73 -58.41 -7.65
CA ASP A 1126 23.51 -57.19 -7.93
C ASP A 1126 22.93 -55.92 -7.28
N GLY A 1127 21.99 -56.07 -6.34
CA GLY A 1127 21.33 -54.98 -5.61
C GLY A 1127 20.16 -54.31 -6.36
N THR A 1128 19.98 -54.58 -7.66
CA THR A 1128 18.89 -53.97 -8.44
C THR A 1128 17.51 -54.52 -8.07
N ILE A 1129 16.48 -53.68 -8.07
CA ILE A 1129 15.12 -54.05 -7.64
C ILE A 1129 14.24 -54.49 -8.81
N THR A 1130 13.48 -55.56 -8.63
CA THR A 1130 12.55 -56.14 -9.62
C THR A 1130 11.14 -56.27 -9.08
N VAL A 1131 10.19 -55.69 -9.82
CA VAL A 1131 8.74 -55.72 -9.52
C VAL A 1131 8.04 -56.85 -10.28
N ALA A 1132 7.05 -57.51 -9.66
CA ALA A 1132 6.28 -58.59 -10.27
C ALA A 1132 5.30 -58.12 -11.36
N SER A 1133 5.15 -58.90 -12.43
CA SER A 1133 4.41 -58.50 -13.64
C SER A 1133 2.87 -58.54 -13.56
N GLU A 1134 2.31 -58.75 -12.38
CA GLU A 1134 0.85 -58.72 -12.11
C GLU A 1134 0.57 -58.03 -10.76
N ILE A 1135 1.42 -57.06 -10.38
CA ILE A 1135 1.24 -56.21 -9.20
C ILE A 1135 0.12 -55.18 -9.44
N THR A 1136 -0.61 -54.81 -8.39
CA THR A 1136 -1.66 -53.77 -8.40
C THR A 1136 -1.11 -52.46 -7.83
N ALA A 1137 -1.83 -51.35 -7.97
CA ALA A 1137 -1.49 -50.12 -7.25
C ALA A 1137 -1.38 -50.34 -5.73
N GLY A 1138 -0.47 -49.58 -5.09
CA GLY A 1138 -0.20 -49.60 -3.65
C GLY A 1138 1.30 -49.63 -3.31
N GLU A 1139 1.58 -49.50 -2.02
CA GLU A 1139 2.93 -49.56 -1.44
C GLU A 1139 3.36 -51.02 -1.19
N TYR A 1140 4.63 -51.33 -1.48
CA TYR A 1140 5.23 -52.64 -1.26
C TYR A 1140 6.61 -52.49 -0.63
N THR A 1141 6.85 -53.23 0.45
CA THR A 1141 8.14 -53.23 1.16
C THR A 1141 8.81 -54.61 1.14
N ILE A 1142 10.15 -54.62 1.17
CA ILE A 1142 10.95 -55.83 1.35
C ILE A 1142 12.21 -55.52 2.19
N GLU A 1143 12.40 -56.31 3.25
CA GLU A 1143 13.61 -56.27 4.10
C GLU A 1143 14.77 -57.00 3.42
N TYR A 1144 15.96 -56.43 3.52
CA TYR A 1144 17.23 -57.05 3.11
C TYR A 1144 18.25 -57.01 4.25
N THR A 1145 19.26 -57.85 4.11
CA THR A 1145 20.34 -58.04 5.09
C THR A 1145 21.66 -58.05 4.35
N ILE A 1146 22.58 -57.21 4.80
CA ILE A 1146 23.97 -57.19 4.33
C ILE A 1146 24.84 -57.80 5.41
N CYS A 1147 25.53 -58.89 5.06
CA CYS A 1147 26.54 -59.51 5.92
C CYS A 1147 27.93 -59.34 5.33
N GLU A 1148 28.95 -59.21 6.15
CA GLU A 1148 30.33 -59.11 5.67
C GLU A 1148 30.78 -60.45 5.03
N ALA A 1149 31.35 -60.43 3.83
CA ALA A 1149 31.80 -61.65 3.16
C ALA A 1149 32.97 -62.33 3.89
N GLY A 1150 33.80 -61.54 4.58
CA GLY A 1150 34.87 -62.01 5.48
C GLY A 1150 34.35 -62.58 6.80
N ASN A 1151 33.25 -62.04 7.32
CA ASN A 1151 32.68 -62.39 8.62
C ASN A 1151 31.14 -62.46 8.60
N PRO A 1152 30.52 -63.58 8.21
CA PRO A 1152 29.06 -63.71 8.10
C PRO A 1152 28.27 -63.73 9.42
N GLU A 1153 28.88 -63.35 10.55
CA GLU A 1153 28.19 -63.03 11.81
C GLU A 1153 28.18 -61.50 12.10
N ASN A 1154 28.87 -60.69 11.29
CA ASN A 1154 28.73 -59.23 11.19
C ASN A 1154 27.74 -58.93 10.06
N CYS A 1155 26.55 -58.43 10.41
CA CYS A 1155 25.50 -58.09 9.45
C CYS A 1155 24.62 -56.97 9.99
N ASP A 1156 24.00 -56.22 9.08
CA ASP A 1156 22.93 -55.27 9.39
C ASP A 1156 21.75 -55.39 8.41
N THR A 1157 20.61 -54.75 8.71
CA THR A 1157 19.33 -54.91 8.00
C THR A 1157 18.61 -53.60 7.73
N ALA A 1158 18.16 -53.42 6.49
CA ALA A 1158 17.35 -52.29 6.03
C ALA A 1158 16.17 -52.76 5.17
N THR A 1159 15.32 -51.84 4.76
CA THR A 1159 14.10 -52.06 4.00
C THR A 1159 14.04 -51.18 2.76
N VAL A 1160 13.58 -51.74 1.64
CA VAL A 1160 13.24 -50.96 0.44
C VAL A 1160 11.74 -50.91 0.23
N THR A 1161 11.25 -49.70 0.01
CA THR A 1161 9.85 -49.37 -0.27
C THR A 1161 9.68 -49.02 -1.75
N VAL A 1162 8.68 -49.61 -2.39
CA VAL A 1162 8.31 -49.32 -3.78
C VAL A 1162 6.81 -49.03 -3.88
N ILE A 1163 6.44 -47.84 -4.34
CA ILE A 1163 5.04 -47.47 -4.62
C ILE A 1163 4.70 -47.74 -6.09
N ILE A 1164 3.52 -48.32 -6.31
CA ILE A 1164 2.97 -48.61 -7.64
C ILE A 1164 1.72 -47.76 -7.90
N GLU A 1165 1.72 -47.03 -9.01
CA GLU A 1165 0.61 -46.16 -9.43
C GLU A 1165 -0.20 -46.72 -10.62
N GLU A 1166 -1.48 -46.34 -10.70
CA GLU A 1166 -2.42 -46.65 -11.80
C GLU A 1166 -3.00 -45.36 -12.42
N ILE A 1167 -3.41 -45.41 -13.70
CA ILE A 1167 -4.08 -44.30 -14.40
C ILE A 1167 -5.58 -44.34 -14.07
N GLU A 1168 -6.07 -43.32 -13.39
CA GLU A 1168 -7.46 -43.23 -12.92
C GLU A 1168 -8.12 -41.92 -13.41
N VAL A 1169 -9.35 -42.01 -13.91
CA VAL A 1169 -10.17 -40.84 -14.28
C VAL A 1169 -11.01 -40.47 -13.07
N ASN A 1170 -10.96 -39.22 -12.58
CA ASN A 1170 -11.83 -38.80 -11.49
C ASN A 1170 -13.31 -38.83 -11.94
N GLN A 1171 -14.20 -39.24 -11.05
CA GLN A 1171 -15.60 -39.52 -11.41
C GLN A 1171 -16.54 -38.33 -11.11
N MET A 1172 -15.99 -37.16 -10.78
CA MET A 1172 -16.70 -35.92 -10.47
C MET A 1172 -16.06 -34.71 -11.16
N VAL A 1173 -16.87 -33.72 -11.53
CA VAL A 1173 -16.47 -32.38 -11.99
C VAL A 1173 -17.47 -31.38 -11.42
N THR A 1174 -16.99 -30.26 -10.92
CA THR A 1174 -17.74 -29.14 -10.34
C THR A 1174 -17.26 -27.85 -11.02
N PRO A 1175 -17.84 -27.49 -12.19
CA PRO A 1175 -17.46 -26.28 -12.90
C PRO A 1175 -18.21 -25.06 -12.33
N ASN A 1176 -17.72 -24.53 -11.21
CA ASN A 1176 -18.25 -23.36 -10.50
C ASN A 1176 -17.26 -22.21 -10.32
N GLY A 1177 -15.98 -22.36 -10.71
CA GLY A 1177 -14.97 -21.30 -10.64
C GLY A 1177 -14.15 -21.29 -9.36
N ASP A 1178 -14.27 -22.31 -8.51
CA ASP A 1178 -13.54 -22.49 -7.25
C ASP A 1178 -12.18 -23.19 -7.43
N LEU A 1179 -11.76 -23.46 -8.67
CA LEU A 1179 -10.59 -24.25 -9.09
C LEU A 1179 -10.62 -25.73 -8.63
N LYS A 1180 -11.45 -26.10 -7.64
CA LYS A 1180 -11.56 -27.40 -6.98
C LYS A 1180 -12.47 -28.37 -7.78
N ASN A 1181 -11.85 -29.05 -8.75
CA ASN A 1181 -12.47 -29.96 -9.74
C ASN A 1181 -13.29 -29.26 -10.85
N ASP A 1182 -12.98 -28.00 -11.15
CA ASP A 1182 -13.53 -27.22 -12.27
C ASP A 1182 -13.40 -27.92 -13.64
N PHE A 1183 -12.38 -28.77 -13.76
CA PHE A 1183 -12.20 -29.68 -14.88
C PHE A 1183 -11.94 -31.13 -14.41
N LEU A 1184 -12.23 -32.08 -15.30
CA LEU A 1184 -11.96 -33.50 -15.05
C LEU A 1184 -10.45 -33.76 -14.92
N PHE A 1185 -9.96 -34.03 -13.71
CA PHE A 1185 -8.60 -34.47 -13.50
C PHE A 1185 -8.44 -35.98 -13.80
N ILE A 1186 -7.34 -36.37 -14.45
CA ILE A 1186 -6.98 -37.78 -14.71
C ILE A 1186 -5.62 -38.06 -14.08
N ARG A 1187 -5.58 -38.88 -13.02
CA ARG A 1187 -4.33 -39.28 -12.36
C ARG A 1187 -3.44 -40.09 -13.31
N GLY A 1188 -2.14 -39.83 -13.28
CA GLY A 1188 -1.15 -40.48 -14.14
C GLY A 1188 -1.19 -40.09 -15.63
N VAL A 1189 -1.86 -39.00 -16.01
CA VAL A 1189 -2.00 -38.58 -17.43
C VAL A 1189 -0.66 -38.32 -18.12
N SER A 1190 0.37 -37.86 -17.39
CA SER A 1190 1.74 -37.62 -17.88
C SER A 1190 2.39 -38.88 -18.46
N LYS A 1191 1.95 -40.07 -18.05
CA LYS A 1191 2.46 -41.38 -18.48
C LYS A 1191 1.82 -41.86 -19.82
N ILE A 1192 0.95 -41.04 -20.42
CA ILE A 1192 0.19 -41.35 -21.64
C ILE A 1192 0.83 -40.70 -22.87
N LYS A 1193 1.14 -41.51 -23.90
CA LYS A 1193 1.72 -41.06 -25.17
C LYS A 1193 0.70 -40.44 -26.13
N SER A 1194 -0.54 -40.91 -26.09
CA SER A 1194 -1.67 -40.30 -26.79
C SER A 1194 -2.99 -40.79 -26.20
N SER A 1195 -4.04 -39.96 -26.27
CA SER A 1195 -5.35 -40.32 -25.76
C SER A 1195 -6.51 -39.77 -26.59
N THR A 1196 -7.72 -40.27 -26.32
CA THR A 1196 -8.99 -39.77 -26.85
C THR A 1196 -10.08 -40.01 -25.82
N LEU A 1197 -10.58 -38.93 -25.23
CA LEU A 1197 -11.67 -38.91 -24.28
C LEU A 1197 -12.98 -38.54 -25.00
N GLN A 1198 -14.02 -39.36 -24.85
CA GLN A 1198 -15.36 -39.08 -25.36
C GLN A 1198 -16.38 -39.16 -24.23
N ILE A 1199 -17.19 -38.13 -24.03
CA ILE A 1199 -18.22 -38.08 -22.98
C ILE A 1199 -19.61 -38.06 -23.62
N PHE A 1200 -20.52 -38.84 -23.06
CA PHE A 1200 -21.87 -39.09 -23.56
C PHE A 1200 -22.92 -38.80 -22.50
N ASN A 1201 -24.01 -38.15 -22.89
CA ASN A 1201 -25.17 -38.00 -22.00
C ASN A 1201 -25.98 -39.31 -21.89
N ARG A 1202 -26.95 -39.35 -20.96
CA ARG A 1202 -27.84 -40.50 -20.71
C ARG A 1202 -28.61 -41.07 -21.91
N TRP A 1203 -28.63 -40.38 -23.06
CA TRP A 1203 -29.26 -40.84 -24.29
C TRP A 1203 -28.26 -41.45 -25.30
N GLY A 1204 -26.97 -41.52 -24.93
CA GLY A 1204 -25.89 -42.02 -25.78
C GLY A 1204 -25.44 -41.04 -26.87
N VAL A 1205 -25.67 -39.74 -26.68
CA VAL A 1205 -25.19 -38.67 -27.58
C VAL A 1205 -23.88 -38.12 -27.03
N ALA A 1206 -22.84 -38.08 -27.86
CA ALA A 1206 -21.56 -37.48 -27.50
C ALA A 1206 -21.70 -35.97 -27.29
N VAL A 1207 -21.32 -35.52 -26.10
CA VAL A 1207 -21.33 -34.11 -25.66
C VAL A 1207 -19.92 -33.51 -25.59
N TYR A 1208 -18.87 -34.34 -25.56
CA TYR A 1208 -17.47 -33.92 -25.68
C TYR A 1208 -16.66 -35.00 -26.40
N GLU A 1209 -15.64 -34.58 -27.17
CA GLU A 1209 -14.60 -35.44 -27.76
C GLU A 1209 -13.27 -34.68 -27.81
N GLY A 1210 -12.33 -35.04 -26.93
CA GLY A 1210 -10.98 -34.48 -26.83
C GLY A 1210 -9.92 -35.52 -27.17
N LYS A 1211 -8.68 -35.07 -27.47
CA LYS A 1211 -7.54 -35.95 -27.82
C LYS A 1211 -6.24 -35.44 -27.23
N ASN A 1212 -5.41 -36.33 -26.71
CA ASN A 1212 -4.21 -36.00 -25.94
C ASN A 1212 -4.54 -35.13 -24.72
N TYR A 1213 -5.47 -35.63 -23.92
CA TYR A 1213 -5.79 -35.08 -22.60
C TYR A 1213 -4.53 -35.01 -21.75
N ASP A 1214 -4.32 -33.91 -21.02
CA ASP A 1214 -3.05 -33.61 -20.33
C ASP A 1214 -3.21 -32.90 -18.97
N ASN A 1215 -4.44 -32.78 -18.44
CA ASN A 1215 -4.81 -32.05 -17.21
C ASN A 1215 -4.45 -30.55 -17.16
N VAL A 1216 -3.79 -29.97 -18.17
CA VAL A 1216 -3.33 -28.57 -18.13
C VAL A 1216 -3.91 -27.76 -19.29
N ARG A 1217 -3.56 -28.10 -20.53
CA ARG A 1217 -3.91 -27.30 -21.72
C ARG A 1217 -5.10 -27.85 -22.49
N ASN A 1218 -5.48 -29.10 -22.23
CA ASN A 1218 -6.50 -29.81 -23.00
C ASN A 1218 -7.37 -30.68 -22.08
N VAL A 1219 -8.21 -29.97 -21.33
CA VAL A 1219 -9.09 -30.54 -20.30
C VAL A 1219 -10.56 -30.63 -20.74
N PHE A 1220 -11.39 -31.18 -19.85
CA PHE A 1220 -12.85 -31.15 -19.92
C PHE A 1220 -13.39 -30.38 -18.70
N ASP A 1221 -13.64 -29.10 -18.96
CA ASP A 1221 -14.20 -28.02 -18.15
C ASP A 1221 -15.74 -28.11 -17.95
N GLY A 1222 -16.32 -29.31 -18.06
CA GLY A 1222 -17.78 -29.47 -18.09
C GLY A 1222 -18.51 -28.89 -19.31
N ARG A 1223 -17.84 -28.16 -20.23
CA ARG A 1223 -18.48 -27.48 -21.39
C ARG A 1223 -18.65 -28.43 -22.59
N SER A 1224 -19.77 -28.28 -23.30
CA SER A 1224 -20.13 -29.13 -24.44
C SER A 1224 -19.36 -28.78 -25.70
N ARG A 1225 -18.47 -29.68 -26.15
CA ARG A 1225 -17.73 -29.58 -27.43
C ARG A 1225 -18.25 -30.56 -28.51
N GLY A 1226 -19.34 -31.28 -28.24
CA GLY A 1226 -19.93 -32.32 -29.09
C GLY A 1226 -21.10 -31.86 -29.96
N ARG A 1227 -21.44 -32.66 -31.00
CA ARG A 1227 -22.58 -32.39 -31.92
C ARG A 1227 -23.95 -32.75 -31.32
N SER A 1228 -24.25 -32.23 -30.14
CA SER A 1228 -25.54 -32.39 -29.47
C SER A 1228 -26.50 -31.23 -29.80
N SER A 1229 -27.63 -31.11 -29.10
CA SER A 1229 -28.63 -30.05 -29.30
C SER A 1229 -28.49 -28.87 -28.34
N LEU A 1230 -27.39 -28.81 -27.59
CA LEU A 1230 -26.92 -27.64 -26.84
C LEU A 1230 -26.00 -26.81 -27.73
N SER A 1231 -25.72 -25.54 -27.38
CA SER A 1231 -24.70 -24.77 -28.09
C SER A 1231 -23.31 -25.36 -27.82
N VAL A 1232 -22.36 -24.99 -28.68
CA VAL A 1232 -20.95 -25.30 -28.44
C VAL A 1232 -20.44 -24.33 -27.39
N ASN A 1233 -19.70 -24.84 -26.40
CA ASN A 1233 -19.20 -24.15 -25.20
C ASN A 1233 -20.21 -23.89 -24.07
N ASP A 1234 -21.49 -24.25 -24.22
CA ASP A 1234 -22.42 -24.26 -23.07
C ASP A 1234 -21.93 -25.28 -22.02
N TYR A 1235 -21.87 -24.88 -20.74
CA TYR A 1235 -21.73 -25.83 -19.63
C TYR A 1235 -22.84 -26.89 -19.68
N LEU A 1236 -22.47 -28.15 -19.45
CA LEU A 1236 -23.45 -29.23 -19.39
C LEU A 1236 -24.36 -29.08 -18.16
N PRO A 1237 -25.63 -29.52 -18.23
CA PRO A 1237 -26.51 -29.57 -17.05
C PRO A 1237 -26.03 -30.62 -16.05
N ALA A 1238 -26.18 -30.34 -14.75
CA ALA A 1238 -25.81 -31.26 -13.68
C ALA A 1238 -26.47 -32.65 -13.83
N GLY A 1239 -25.72 -33.69 -13.50
CA GLY A 1239 -26.15 -35.09 -13.55
C GLY A 1239 -25.09 -36.07 -14.05
N VAL A 1240 -25.52 -37.32 -14.25
CA VAL A 1240 -24.64 -38.43 -14.64
C VAL A 1240 -24.44 -38.51 -16.16
N TYR A 1241 -23.18 -38.48 -16.57
CA TYR A 1241 -22.67 -38.72 -17.92
C TYR A 1241 -21.84 -40.01 -17.94
N PHE A 1242 -21.44 -40.47 -19.12
CA PHE A 1242 -20.60 -41.66 -19.31
C PHE A 1242 -19.41 -41.31 -20.18
N TYR A 1243 -18.21 -41.73 -19.80
CA TYR A 1243 -17.02 -41.50 -20.62
C TYR A 1243 -16.51 -42.78 -21.30
N ILE A 1244 -15.71 -42.58 -22.34
CA ILE A 1244 -14.84 -43.59 -22.96
C ILE A 1244 -13.48 -42.92 -23.13
N PHE A 1245 -12.51 -43.34 -22.33
CA PHE A 1245 -11.14 -42.85 -22.38
C PHE A 1245 -10.25 -43.92 -23.01
N ASN A 1246 -9.80 -43.66 -24.24
CA ASN A 1246 -8.84 -44.52 -24.93
C ASN A 1246 -7.47 -43.89 -24.79
N TYR A 1247 -6.46 -44.64 -24.38
CA TYR A 1247 -5.11 -44.12 -24.19
C TYR A 1247 -4.04 -45.13 -24.60
N GLU A 1248 -2.84 -44.66 -24.93
CA GLU A 1248 -1.68 -45.48 -25.30
C GLU A 1248 -0.48 -45.12 -24.42
N THR A 1249 0.09 -46.12 -23.75
CA THR A 1249 1.32 -45.99 -22.94
C THR A 1249 2.49 -46.74 -23.60
N GLU A 1250 3.66 -46.76 -22.96
CA GLU A 1250 4.78 -47.68 -23.30
C GLU A 1250 4.32 -49.13 -23.53
N LYS A 1251 3.34 -49.61 -22.74
CA LYS A 1251 2.92 -51.01 -22.65
C LYS A 1251 1.85 -51.39 -23.68
N GLY A 1252 1.16 -50.44 -24.29
CA GLY A 1252 0.15 -50.66 -25.34
C GLY A 1252 -1.04 -49.71 -25.27
N SER A 1253 -2.11 -50.01 -26.02
CA SER A 1253 -3.35 -49.22 -26.04
C SER A 1253 -4.43 -49.84 -25.15
N PHE A 1254 -5.04 -48.99 -24.31
CA PHE A 1254 -6.06 -49.32 -23.31
C PHE A 1254 -7.35 -48.51 -23.57
N THR A 1255 -8.46 -48.98 -23.01
CA THR A 1255 -9.75 -48.28 -23.03
C THR A 1255 -10.38 -48.43 -21.66
N ASP A 1256 -10.59 -47.31 -20.98
CA ASP A 1256 -11.36 -47.21 -19.75
C ASP A 1256 -12.75 -46.58 -20.02
N THR A 1257 -13.76 -46.99 -19.26
CA THR A 1257 -15.16 -46.55 -19.43
C THR A 1257 -15.92 -46.62 -18.11
N ASP A 1258 -16.32 -45.48 -17.55
CA ASP A 1258 -17.29 -45.45 -16.45
C ASP A 1258 -18.21 -44.21 -16.49
N TYR A 1259 -18.82 -43.83 -15.37
CA TYR A 1259 -19.75 -42.71 -15.25
C TYR A 1259 -19.11 -41.50 -14.56
N ILE A 1260 -19.24 -40.31 -15.17
CA ILE A 1260 -18.80 -39.07 -14.55
C ILE A 1260 -20.02 -38.27 -14.08
N TYR A 1261 -20.00 -37.81 -12.84
CA TYR A 1261 -20.99 -36.88 -12.31
C TYR A 1261 -20.50 -35.45 -12.56
N ILE A 1262 -21.34 -34.63 -13.19
CA ILE A 1262 -21.10 -33.19 -13.28
C ILE A 1262 -22.09 -32.56 -12.29
N SER A 1263 -21.59 -31.87 -11.27
CA SER A 1263 -22.41 -30.88 -10.56
C SER A 1263 -22.17 -29.51 -11.14
N ARG A 1264 -23.03 -28.57 -10.78
CA ARG A 1264 -22.63 -27.20 -10.47
C ARG A 1264 -23.14 -26.92 -9.06
#